data_AF-Q4CR51-F1
#
_entry.id   AF-Q4CR51-F1
#
_cell.length_a   1.000
_cell.length_b   1.000
_cell.length_c   1.000
_cell.angle_alpha   90.00
_cell.angle_beta   90.00
_cell.angle_gamma   90.00
#
_symmetry.space_group_name_H-M   'P 1'
#
loop_
_entity.id
_entity.type
_entity.pdbx_description
1 polymer ?
#
loop_
_entity_poly.entity_id
_entity_poly.type
_entity_poly.pdbx_seq_one_letter_code
_entity_poly.pdbx_strand_id
1 'polypeptide(L)'
;MVDGASATHHESPADTCLGRWMRSSVGACPRSRHRVRSRAIAAVRVALLLVLALAAAAAWMPAVHAVVLRLRGGTVDRAITVGRAVDTALMDGVYITNGVAVVFDVAAMLPGALRIELRNCVCDGGAQLYVRGYSGEPASDRSLEVSVSGLSGGYCSLVFVHNLPAHTNVTVRDSTIVTPGPMHYSQLSGLTDAVASPLVLYATSLLQTQLRVSNTVLRSSHVGGSAVYVGGGVDLLSSAVVLDGVSLVTSGGPTASAMHVASSSRLSLQSHSVFSVTNVSVVSSGGGIVLSERLAVLDSVLRFVGVEGSVASSLVRCDGGTVGGGGWLDMHDVWAVGEASSVASLSGVTLSGGTVSIARCAAAGATLVSGLTITSGVVSVQCNRAGGRVLRSSGDYRMAGLPSVSVVPCDGCAAALACFDALTASFTDCVCSCRAGGVGEACLPFDVPPARAGGGGAQGCVSGVTLTESVTVGGGRATTCFDSVVFSGPITVTVDLRLMDAFADALNVTLRHCVLAGGAQLRIGGLSEITAHPMPHAFVNMTNVTSVEGTIVLHGAMPLHSRVLLANSTLRATVGGSQYVPTTPGHAGSRHGPALVLDGVRLLSTRFVMTRSTLACGGELCAAILVERGLGVNLSSVFYLDNCAVRSQMHVMYALASDLRVSGGSVFSIRDSLWSAPSINMYEAACVFRDVVVAGGSVLQIVSSTFRLGFAMLMATTLTVTDGSWLVHRNNEFRTAYVVYVTNYYGVAFCDQSVWSILYNKFTYGSYSSTIACVTSKWPPPSDTRPTIYGVCNEAIGSPVTDYQEELNIGTPVTVLDCGACTVDAVCFAARTSSISGCECVCAAGGYGETCLPAAVPDGLGPLPLPDAKDTEVRCVHGDSIDSLDYPGPGVRGLCLVNVTFTSPMLLDLSYFDAPQQTLNITLLQCVLMGLLIRGSGARVHVSVTSSMLDSGALVFEGDFGVSSQILVVGSVLVTMSSYAILFVKFFLGVNSTLLLLDNNLEGSNCALYISNAAVDGGGVIVKGNTLRATEDDDGVESSVCVNAIDVRNGGYFDVENTTMSAVNGFYFHGETTVGTAGLLRVADCTFVESTEEFESALVYFDGSVTLEGGAQWRVEGNSASAFSILSIANAELNIQLSESGTTVALAHNRQVDSSVSFAKFLPSSIVVTLPARFVVGCNLQGGEEVSYDGMFPEEVEVFRCGTCNDDAACYMPGTESVDRSSCSCSCKDGWHGASCLPFEVPDTVVPPVAERAVDGDTSCVVEQTLTNVTLNMWKTHHCYVGVTFSGVGATLTFSFDSMPLHLPINITLTGCTFRGGAALQFVGGAEAAESAGVLVRVSQTVMRSSVVLFAAALPQHCDIAVTEVDAVQSSEVQLLDTRRNKFGVFLLMNVVLSASSLLVSNVRARATMYGGYGLYS
;
A
#
# COMPACT_ATOMS: atom_id res chain seq x y z
N MET A 1 30.37 -14.23 19.90
CA MET A 1 31.74 -13.80 20.23
C MET A 1 32.19 -12.86 19.13
N VAL A 2 33.05 -11.89 19.45
CA VAL A 2 33.44 -10.68 18.68
C VAL A 2 32.67 -9.43 19.11
N ASP A 3 33.30 -8.78 20.10
CA ASP A 3 33.67 -7.37 20.20
C ASP A 3 32.61 -6.26 20.34
N GLY A 4 32.43 -5.86 21.61
CA GLY A 4 32.09 -4.50 21.98
C GLY A 4 33.32 -3.60 21.97
N ALA A 5 33.30 -2.57 21.12
CA ALA A 5 34.16 -1.39 21.22
C ALA A 5 33.48 -0.20 20.52
N SER A 6 32.69 0.59 21.25
CA SER A 6 32.51 2.04 21.02
C SER A 6 31.60 2.62 22.10
N ALA A 7 32.18 2.91 23.26
CA ALA A 7 31.57 3.72 24.29
C ALA A 7 32.55 4.82 24.70
N THR A 8 32.47 5.97 24.03
CA THR A 8 33.12 7.22 24.44
C THR A 8 32.30 8.39 23.90
N HIS A 9 31.54 9.09 24.75
CA HIS A 9 31.70 10.53 25.03
C HIS A 9 30.44 11.18 25.62
N HIS A 10 30.68 11.87 26.75
CA HIS A 10 30.01 13.08 27.23
C HIS A 10 28.57 13.01 27.76
N GLU A 11 28.42 12.56 29.01
CA GLU A 11 27.48 13.21 29.94
C GLU A 11 28.22 13.67 31.21
N SER A 12 27.92 14.90 31.61
CA SER A 12 28.56 15.65 32.69
C SER A 12 28.16 15.10 34.08
N PRO A 13 29.13 14.81 34.98
CA PRO A 13 28.88 14.34 36.33
C PRO A 13 28.94 15.50 37.34
N ALA A 14 27.81 15.82 37.97
CA ALA A 14 27.80 16.63 39.19
C ALA A 14 26.52 16.42 40.01
N ASP A 15 26.16 15.17 40.33
CA ASP A 15 25.19 14.89 41.39
C ASP A 15 25.22 13.40 41.76
N THR A 16 26.25 12.94 42.48
CA THR A 16 26.20 11.73 43.33
C THR A 16 27.54 11.51 44.02
N CYS A 17 27.77 12.21 45.14
CA CYS A 17 28.74 11.78 46.14
C CYS A 17 28.37 12.40 47.49
N LEU A 18 27.79 11.60 48.39
CA LEU A 18 28.31 11.36 49.75
C LEU A 18 27.24 10.69 50.63
N GLY A 19 27.41 9.39 50.80
CA GLY A 19 27.92 8.89 52.07
C GLY A 19 27.07 9.16 53.31
N ARG A 20 26.10 8.28 53.50
CA ARG A 20 25.36 8.03 54.75
C ARG A 20 26.33 7.76 55.92
N TRP A 21 26.00 8.28 57.10
CA TRP A 21 26.54 8.01 58.45
C TRP A 21 27.67 8.91 58.99
N MET A 22 27.28 9.99 59.69
CA MET A 22 27.78 10.28 61.05
C MET A 22 26.84 11.24 61.78
N ARG A 23 26.18 10.73 62.83
CA ARG A 23 25.43 11.46 63.85
C ARG A 23 26.26 11.44 65.13
N SER A 24 26.43 12.61 65.75
CA SER A 24 26.62 12.89 67.19
C SER A 24 27.66 14.03 67.32
N SER A 25 27.64 14.97 68.23
CA SER A 25 26.67 15.52 69.17
C SER A 25 27.49 16.54 69.99
N VAL A 26 26.91 17.70 70.31
CA VAL A 26 27.25 18.50 71.51
C VAL A 26 28.62 19.20 71.54
N GLY A 27 28.60 20.54 71.60
CA GLY A 27 29.74 21.30 72.14
C GLY A 27 29.69 22.81 71.95
N ALA A 28 29.38 23.53 73.04
CA ALA A 28 29.85 24.88 73.38
C ALA A 28 29.14 26.14 72.79
N CYS A 29 28.30 26.73 73.65
CA CYS A 29 28.14 28.19 73.84
C CYS A 29 29.50 28.89 74.06
N PRO A 30 29.70 30.23 73.83
CA PRO A 30 28.88 31.27 74.48
C PRO A 30 28.84 32.70 73.85
N ARG A 31 28.00 33.56 74.48
CA ARG A 31 28.07 35.05 74.53
C ARG A 31 27.68 35.83 73.27
N SER A 32 26.48 36.44 73.28
CA SER A 32 26.30 37.84 73.72
C SER A 32 24.93 38.45 73.35
N ARG A 33 24.44 39.27 74.29
CA ARG A 33 23.52 40.42 74.15
C ARG A 33 22.02 40.20 73.88
N HIS A 34 21.31 40.16 75.01
CA HIS A 34 20.02 40.82 75.21
C HIS A 34 19.97 42.24 74.63
N ARG A 35 18.93 42.51 73.81
CA ARG A 35 18.03 43.68 73.84
C ARG A 35 17.47 43.90 72.42
N VAL A 36 16.30 43.32 72.11
CA VAL A 36 15.13 43.94 71.45
C VAL A 36 14.02 42.87 71.45
N ARG A 37 13.51 42.49 72.63
CA ARG A 37 12.34 41.57 72.74
C ARG A 37 11.05 42.27 73.18
N SER A 38 11.01 43.61 73.14
CA SER A 38 9.83 44.40 73.53
C SER A 38 9.16 45.19 72.41
N ARG A 39 9.56 45.04 71.12
CA ARG A 39 8.83 45.65 70.00
C ARG A 39 8.00 44.68 69.16
N ALA A 40 8.36 43.39 69.08
CA ALA A 40 7.60 42.44 68.27
C ALA A 40 6.24 42.05 68.88
N ILE A 41 6.14 41.93 70.22
CA ILE A 41 4.87 41.59 70.88
C ILE A 41 3.89 42.77 70.85
N ALA A 42 4.39 44.02 70.82
CA ALA A 42 3.55 45.20 70.66
C ALA A 42 2.98 45.30 69.23
N ALA A 43 3.78 45.01 68.20
CA ALA A 43 3.31 45.02 66.81
C ALA A 43 2.20 43.98 66.57
N VAL A 44 2.32 42.77 67.13
CA VAL A 44 1.28 41.73 67.01
C VAL A 44 0.01 42.12 67.76
N ARG A 45 0.11 42.74 68.96
CA ARG A 45 -1.08 43.20 69.68
C ARG A 45 -1.77 44.40 69.00
N VAL A 46 -1.02 45.32 68.42
CA VAL A 46 -1.60 46.44 67.66
C VAL A 46 -2.25 45.94 66.37
N ALA A 47 -1.64 44.97 65.67
CA ALA A 47 -2.26 44.32 64.52
C ALA A 47 -3.54 43.57 64.91
N LEU A 48 -3.54 42.84 66.02
CA LEU A 48 -4.73 42.14 66.51
C LEU A 48 -5.84 43.11 66.93
N LEU A 49 -5.48 44.23 67.57
CA LEU A 49 -6.42 45.30 67.92
C LEU A 49 -6.95 46.01 66.68
N LEU A 50 -6.15 46.21 65.63
CA LEU A 50 -6.61 46.75 64.34
C LEU A 50 -7.57 45.79 63.63
N VAL A 51 -7.30 44.48 63.67
CA VAL A 51 -8.21 43.47 63.09
C VAL A 51 -9.51 43.37 63.90
N LEU A 52 -9.43 43.41 65.23
CA LEU A 52 -10.62 43.46 66.09
C LEU A 52 -11.39 44.78 65.93
N ALA A 53 -10.70 45.90 65.74
CA ALA A 53 -11.33 47.19 65.46
C ALA A 53 -11.96 47.22 64.07
N LEU A 54 -11.37 46.58 63.06
CA LEU A 54 -11.97 46.40 61.73
C LEU A 54 -13.19 45.47 61.80
N ALA A 55 -13.14 44.40 62.59
CA ALA A 55 -14.30 43.52 62.82
C ALA A 55 -15.43 44.22 63.58
N ALA A 56 -15.10 45.04 64.59
CA ALA A 56 -16.07 45.82 65.34
C ALA A 56 -16.62 47.01 64.53
N ALA A 57 -15.79 47.65 63.70
CA ALA A 57 -16.23 48.69 62.77
C ALA A 57 -17.12 48.10 61.68
N ALA A 58 -16.85 46.90 61.17
CA ALA A 58 -17.72 46.23 60.22
C ALA A 58 -19.11 45.91 60.81
N ALA A 59 -19.23 45.73 62.12
CA ALA A 59 -20.53 45.54 62.78
C ALA A 59 -21.36 46.84 62.90
N TRP A 60 -20.75 48.02 62.68
CA TRP A 60 -21.40 49.34 62.85
C TRP A 60 -21.36 50.21 61.58
N MET A 61 -21.08 49.63 60.41
CA MET A 61 -21.16 50.34 59.13
C MET A 61 -22.54 50.07 58.49
N PRO A 62 -23.48 51.04 58.55
CA PRO A 62 -24.70 50.97 57.74
C PRO A 62 -24.29 51.12 56.26
N ALA A 63 -24.90 50.32 55.38
CA ALA A 63 -24.52 50.14 53.97
C ALA A 63 -23.18 49.42 53.76
N VAL A 64 -23.15 48.13 54.13
CA VAL A 64 -22.10 47.20 53.67
C VAL A 64 -22.13 47.18 52.14
N HIS A 65 -21.13 47.81 51.55
CA HIS A 65 -20.87 47.72 50.13
C HIS A 65 -20.60 46.23 49.83
N ALA A 66 -21.36 45.66 48.91
CA ALA A 66 -21.12 44.34 48.33
C ALA A 66 -19.61 44.10 48.09
N VAL A 67 -19.04 43.05 48.72
CA VAL A 67 -17.65 42.67 48.47
C VAL A 67 -17.61 41.60 47.41
N VAL A 68 -17.01 41.94 46.27
CA VAL A 68 -16.69 40.98 45.21
C VAL A 68 -15.36 40.29 45.54
N LEU A 69 -15.37 38.99 45.81
CA LEU A 69 -14.15 38.19 45.88
C LEU A 69 -13.73 37.81 44.46
N ARG A 70 -12.55 38.24 44.01
CA ARG A 70 -12.01 37.88 42.70
C ARG A 70 -10.62 37.30 42.82
N LEU A 71 -10.45 36.04 42.42
CA LEU A 71 -9.17 35.36 42.29
C LEU A 71 -8.88 35.11 40.81
N ARG A 72 -7.71 35.56 40.35
CA ARG A 72 -7.24 35.35 38.98
C ARG A 72 -5.86 34.72 39.03
N GLY A 73 -5.72 33.52 38.49
CA GLY A 73 -4.47 32.76 38.59
C GLY A 73 -4.13 32.34 40.03
N GLY A 74 -2.92 31.83 40.20
CA GLY A 74 -2.37 31.42 41.49
C GLY A 74 -2.80 30.02 41.93
N THR A 75 -2.28 29.61 43.08
CA THR A 75 -2.53 28.29 43.66
C THR A 75 -3.24 28.42 45.00
N VAL A 76 -4.32 27.66 45.17
CA VAL A 76 -5.03 27.47 46.44
C VAL A 76 -4.65 26.10 46.99
N ASP A 77 -3.81 26.10 48.02
CA ASP A 77 -3.28 24.91 48.71
C ASP A 77 -3.71 24.83 50.18
N ARG A 78 -4.59 25.74 50.62
CA ARG A 78 -5.24 25.77 51.93
C ARG A 78 -6.75 25.89 51.75
N ALA A 79 -7.50 25.32 52.68
CA ALA A 79 -8.97 25.39 52.64
C ALA A 79 -9.45 26.86 52.71
N ILE A 80 -10.40 27.20 51.86
CA ILE A 80 -11.00 28.54 51.79
C ILE A 80 -12.51 28.39 52.00
N THR A 81 -13.09 29.23 52.85
CA THR A 81 -14.54 29.38 52.96
C THR A 81 -14.93 30.80 52.58
N VAL A 82 -15.65 30.93 51.48
CA VAL A 82 -16.20 32.17 50.94
C VAL A 82 -17.64 32.30 51.44
N GLY A 83 -17.97 33.39 52.12
CA GLY A 83 -19.29 33.56 52.73
C GLY A 83 -19.49 34.99 53.22
N ARG A 84 -19.17 35.25 54.49
CA ARG A 84 -19.46 36.54 55.16
C ARG A 84 -19.00 37.75 54.34
N ALA A 85 -19.92 38.71 54.18
CA ALA A 85 -19.75 39.96 53.46
C ALA A 85 -19.50 39.85 51.94
N VAL A 86 -19.55 38.65 51.36
CA VAL A 86 -19.40 38.44 49.91
C VAL A 86 -20.77 38.24 49.26
N ASP A 87 -21.01 38.90 48.13
CA ASP A 87 -22.17 38.67 47.26
C ASP A 87 -21.77 37.99 45.93
N THR A 88 -20.58 38.31 45.42
CA THR A 88 -20.02 37.75 44.18
C THR A 88 -18.65 37.12 44.42
N ALA A 89 -18.46 35.87 43.98
CA ALA A 89 -17.19 35.15 44.02
C ALA A 89 -16.78 34.69 42.62
N LEU A 90 -15.66 35.21 42.11
CA LEU A 90 -15.13 34.90 40.77
C LEU A 90 -13.75 34.27 40.90
N MET A 91 -13.55 33.07 40.37
CA MET A 91 -12.25 32.44 40.21
C MET A 91 -11.98 32.16 38.74
N ASP A 92 -10.80 32.55 38.25
CA ASP A 92 -10.45 32.48 36.84
C ASP A 92 -8.98 32.05 36.71
N GLY A 93 -8.74 30.87 36.15
CA GLY A 93 -7.39 30.31 36.00
C GLY A 93 -6.72 29.87 37.31
N VAL A 94 -7.48 29.59 38.36
CA VAL A 94 -6.94 29.22 39.69
C VAL A 94 -6.64 27.72 39.74
N TYR A 95 -5.46 27.35 40.26
CA TYR A 95 -5.04 25.97 40.50
C TYR A 95 -5.32 25.57 41.95
N ILE A 96 -6.13 24.53 42.19
CA ILE A 96 -6.55 24.10 43.52
C ILE A 96 -5.99 22.71 43.79
N THR A 97 -5.27 22.52 44.89
CA THR A 97 -4.52 21.27 45.13
C THR A 97 -4.40 20.91 46.61
N ASN A 98 -3.57 19.91 46.95
CA ASN A 98 -3.32 19.43 48.31
C ASN A 98 -4.58 18.96 49.06
N GLY A 99 -5.56 18.41 48.35
CA GLY A 99 -6.76 17.85 48.96
C GLY A 99 -7.67 18.87 49.65
N VAL A 100 -7.49 20.17 49.36
CA VAL A 100 -8.20 21.23 50.09
C VAL A 100 -9.64 21.40 49.60
N ALA A 101 -10.49 21.85 50.52
CA ALA A 101 -11.86 22.23 50.23
C ALA A 101 -11.96 23.75 50.02
N VAL A 102 -12.49 24.15 48.87
CA VAL A 102 -12.98 25.52 48.62
C VAL A 102 -14.49 25.49 48.79
N VAL A 103 -14.99 26.22 49.77
CA VAL A 103 -16.41 26.20 50.16
C VAL A 103 -17.02 27.57 49.89
N PHE A 104 -17.99 27.64 48.99
CA PHE A 104 -18.88 28.78 48.83
C PHE A 104 -20.11 28.56 49.71
N ASP A 105 -20.08 29.15 50.91
CA ASP A 105 -21.14 29.06 51.91
C ASP A 105 -22.21 30.12 51.63
N VAL A 106 -23.18 29.73 50.79
CA VAL A 106 -24.27 30.58 50.30
C VAL A 106 -25.10 31.13 51.44
N ALA A 107 -25.27 30.37 52.53
CA ALA A 107 -26.00 30.83 53.71
C ALA A 107 -25.27 31.96 54.45
N ALA A 108 -23.93 31.96 54.44
CA ALA A 108 -23.12 32.99 55.07
C ALA A 108 -22.87 34.24 54.18
N MET A 109 -23.21 34.19 52.89
CA MET A 109 -23.13 35.33 51.96
C MET A 109 -24.11 36.46 52.29
N LEU A 110 -23.95 37.63 51.64
CA LEU A 110 -24.85 38.78 51.82
C LEU A 110 -26.26 38.48 51.26
N PRO A 111 -27.33 39.02 51.86
CA PRO A 111 -28.66 39.04 51.23
C PRO A 111 -28.64 39.68 49.83
N GLY A 112 -29.51 39.23 48.93
CA GLY A 112 -29.62 39.71 47.54
C GLY A 112 -29.20 38.69 46.47
N ALA A 113 -28.89 39.19 45.27
CA ALA A 113 -28.51 38.38 44.13
C ALA A 113 -27.04 37.93 44.26
N LEU A 114 -26.83 36.63 44.45
CA LEU A 114 -25.51 36.03 44.63
C LEU A 114 -24.98 35.48 43.31
N ARG A 115 -23.66 35.56 43.12
CA ARG A 115 -23.00 35.02 41.93
C ARG A 115 -21.71 34.29 42.28
N ILE A 116 -21.57 33.05 41.82
CA ILE A 116 -20.36 32.24 41.93
C ILE A 116 -19.93 31.84 40.53
N GLU A 117 -18.69 32.14 40.16
CA GLU A 117 -18.19 31.86 38.82
C GLU A 117 -16.79 31.27 38.86
N LEU A 118 -16.60 30.11 38.24
CA LEU A 118 -15.35 29.40 38.07
C LEU A 118 -15.06 29.30 36.57
N ARG A 119 -13.94 29.87 36.11
CA ARG A 119 -13.51 29.84 34.70
C ARG A 119 -12.11 29.26 34.58
N ASN A 120 -11.91 28.27 33.72
CA ASN A 120 -10.61 27.68 33.41
C ASN A 120 -9.79 27.30 34.67
N CYS A 121 -10.48 26.93 35.75
CA CYS A 121 -9.83 26.51 36.98
C CYS A 121 -9.31 25.08 36.81
N VAL A 122 -8.23 24.78 37.52
CA VAL A 122 -7.65 23.45 37.56
C VAL A 122 -7.76 22.92 38.98
N CYS A 123 -8.26 21.71 39.17
CA CYS A 123 -8.33 21.08 40.49
C CYS A 123 -7.66 19.71 40.48
N ASP A 124 -6.77 19.47 41.44
CA ASP A 124 -6.00 18.23 41.49
C ASP A 124 -5.66 17.82 42.94
N GLY A 125 -4.98 16.69 43.11
CA GLY A 125 -4.52 16.22 44.41
C GLY A 125 -5.65 15.92 45.41
N GLY A 126 -6.84 15.58 44.92
CA GLY A 126 -8.03 15.32 45.74
C GLY A 126 -8.77 16.58 46.19
N ALA A 127 -8.55 17.71 45.50
CA ALA A 127 -9.23 18.98 45.79
C ALA A 127 -10.75 18.89 45.62
N GLN A 128 -11.48 19.67 46.43
CA GLN A 128 -12.95 19.63 46.49
C GLN A 128 -13.53 21.04 46.40
N LEU A 129 -14.49 21.23 45.51
CA LEU A 129 -15.20 22.48 45.29
C LEU A 129 -16.64 22.34 45.81
N TYR A 130 -17.01 23.08 46.84
CA TYR A 130 -18.33 23.01 47.47
C TYR A 130 -19.15 24.27 47.18
N VAL A 131 -20.38 24.09 46.71
CA VAL A 131 -21.43 25.09 46.81
C VAL A 131 -22.40 24.62 47.90
N ARG A 132 -22.37 25.29 49.05
CA ARG A 132 -23.13 24.88 50.24
C ARG A 132 -24.31 25.83 50.46
N GLY A 133 -25.51 25.29 50.35
CA GLY A 133 -26.77 25.95 50.67
C GLY A 133 -27.17 25.87 52.15
N TYR A 134 -28.47 25.99 52.41
CA TYR A 134 -29.08 25.99 53.73
C TYR A 134 -29.46 24.57 54.17
N SER A 135 -29.01 24.17 55.37
CA SER A 135 -29.38 22.86 55.93
C SER A 135 -30.87 22.72 56.25
N GLY A 136 -31.58 23.84 56.36
CA GLY A 136 -33.04 23.93 56.50
C GLY A 136 -33.67 24.70 55.34
N GLU A 137 -34.77 25.39 55.62
CA GLU A 137 -35.47 26.20 54.61
C GLU A 137 -34.60 27.40 54.16
N PRO A 138 -34.36 27.57 52.85
CA PRO A 138 -33.59 28.70 52.34
C PRO A 138 -34.24 30.05 52.65
N ALA A 139 -33.43 31.08 52.89
CA ALA A 139 -33.94 32.44 53.02
C ALA A 139 -34.52 32.95 51.69
N SER A 140 -35.66 33.63 51.73
CA SER A 140 -36.38 34.14 50.55
C SER A 140 -35.84 35.47 50.00
N ASP A 141 -34.85 36.07 50.67
CA ASP A 141 -34.22 37.34 50.31
C ASP A 141 -33.01 37.18 49.36
N ARG A 142 -32.83 36.00 48.75
CA ARG A 142 -31.68 35.69 47.88
C ARG A 142 -32.07 34.95 46.60
N SER A 143 -31.27 35.19 45.56
CA SER A 143 -31.18 34.36 44.36
C SER A 143 -29.71 34.02 44.11
N LEU A 144 -29.43 32.95 43.35
CA LEU A 144 -28.05 32.48 43.13
C LEU A 144 -27.80 32.12 41.67
N GLU A 145 -26.70 32.61 41.12
CA GLU A 145 -26.16 32.19 39.83
C GLU A 145 -24.81 31.50 40.05
N VAL A 146 -24.69 30.23 39.64
CA VAL A 146 -23.43 29.48 39.65
C VAL A 146 -23.04 29.13 38.24
N SER A 147 -21.83 29.49 37.82
CA SER A 147 -21.29 29.11 36.52
C SER A 147 -19.90 28.51 36.65
N VAL A 148 -19.73 27.30 36.14
CA VAL A 148 -18.46 26.57 36.08
C VAL A 148 -18.18 26.28 34.62
N SER A 149 -17.07 26.79 34.08
CA SER A 149 -16.68 26.57 32.69
C SER A 149 -15.19 26.28 32.59
N GLY A 150 -14.79 25.29 31.79
CA GLY A 150 -13.38 24.95 31.64
C GLY A 150 -12.74 24.34 32.90
N LEU A 151 -13.50 23.74 33.81
CA LEU A 151 -12.93 23.09 34.99
C LEU A 151 -12.21 21.81 34.55
N SER A 152 -10.91 21.71 34.81
CA SER A 152 -10.12 20.54 34.46
C SER A 152 -9.43 19.95 35.69
N GLY A 153 -9.46 18.64 35.87
CA GLY A 153 -8.85 18.03 37.05
C GLY A 153 -8.59 16.54 36.96
N GLY A 154 -7.36 16.12 37.28
CA GLY A 154 -6.94 14.72 37.31
C GLY A 154 -7.37 13.97 38.58
N TYR A 155 -7.58 14.68 39.68
CA TYR A 155 -8.10 14.14 40.93
C TYR A 155 -8.90 15.21 41.70
N CYS A 156 -10.19 15.32 41.40
CA CYS A 156 -11.04 16.42 41.85
C CYS A 156 -12.51 15.99 42.08
N SER A 157 -13.26 16.76 42.86
CA SER A 157 -14.71 16.62 43.01
C SER A 157 -15.41 17.97 43.14
N LEU A 158 -16.53 18.14 42.43
CA LEU A 158 -17.46 19.27 42.52
C LEU A 158 -18.71 18.82 43.27
N VAL A 159 -19.04 19.51 44.35
CA VAL A 159 -20.04 19.10 45.33
C VAL A 159 -21.06 20.21 45.55
N PHE A 160 -22.34 19.90 45.31
CA PHE A 160 -23.47 20.75 45.68
C PHE A 160 -24.16 20.14 46.89
N VAL A 161 -24.33 20.93 47.94
CA VAL A 161 -24.78 20.46 49.24
C VAL A 161 -25.89 21.34 49.77
N HIS A 162 -26.89 20.74 50.42
CA HIS A 162 -27.98 21.44 51.10
C HIS A 162 -28.90 22.21 50.14
N ASN A 163 -29.90 22.92 50.68
CA ASN A 163 -30.94 23.58 49.88
C ASN A 163 -30.43 24.91 49.31
N LEU A 164 -30.48 25.06 47.99
CA LEU A 164 -30.13 26.31 47.32
C LEU A 164 -31.30 27.30 47.42
N PRO A 165 -31.06 28.64 47.38
CA PRO A 165 -32.13 29.63 47.32
C PRO A 165 -33.09 29.35 46.16
N ALA A 166 -34.34 29.82 46.27
CA ALA A 166 -35.26 29.79 45.15
C ALA A 166 -34.71 30.60 43.96
N HIS A 167 -35.13 30.28 42.73
CA HIS A 167 -34.67 30.97 41.52
C HIS A 167 -33.14 30.88 41.31
N THR A 168 -32.54 29.74 41.65
CA THR A 168 -31.12 29.49 41.41
C THR A 168 -30.88 28.97 39.98
N ASN A 169 -29.79 29.39 39.36
CA ASN A 169 -29.31 28.83 38.08
C ASN A 169 -27.87 28.33 38.25
N VAL A 170 -27.64 27.03 38.01
CA VAL A 170 -26.34 26.39 38.05
C VAL A 170 -25.99 25.87 36.66
N THR A 171 -24.81 26.24 36.16
CA THR A 171 -24.28 25.76 34.88
C THR A 171 -22.88 25.19 35.07
N VAL A 172 -22.63 23.98 34.58
CA VAL A 172 -21.31 23.35 34.51
C VAL A 172 -21.08 22.96 33.06
N ARG A 173 -20.06 23.53 32.40
CA ARG A 173 -19.81 23.25 30.98
C ARG A 173 -18.35 23.14 30.60
N ASP A 174 -18.10 22.49 29.47
CA ASP A 174 -16.77 22.43 28.83
C ASP A 174 -15.67 21.96 29.81
N SER A 175 -16.01 20.97 30.64
CA SER A 175 -15.19 20.57 31.80
C SER A 175 -14.76 19.10 31.71
N THR A 176 -13.64 18.74 32.33
CA THR A 176 -13.16 17.37 32.46
C THR A 176 -12.74 17.12 33.90
N ILE A 177 -13.56 16.37 34.64
CA ILE A 177 -13.37 16.14 36.08
C ILE A 177 -13.16 14.65 36.31
N VAL A 178 -11.97 14.30 36.80
CA VAL A 178 -11.57 12.91 37.06
C VAL A 178 -11.40 12.72 38.56
N THR A 179 -11.93 11.61 39.10
CA THR A 179 -11.77 11.20 40.49
C THR A 179 -11.26 9.76 40.53
N PRO A 180 -9.93 9.55 40.41
CA PRO A 180 -9.38 8.22 40.24
C PRO A 180 -9.27 7.42 41.54
N GLY A 181 -9.26 8.11 42.68
CA GLY A 181 -9.13 7.53 44.01
C GLY A 181 -10.23 7.99 44.97
N PRO A 182 -10.23 7.48 46.21
CA PRO A 182 -11.26 7.81 47.19
C PRO A 182 -11.19 9.29 47.59
N MET A 183 -12.34 9.90 47.88
CA MET A 183 -12.47 11.28 48.32
C MET A 183 -12.94 11.31 49.77
N HIS A 184 -12.29 12.15 50.58
CA HIS A 184 -12.72 12.37 51.96
C HIS A 184 -13.56 13.65 52.04
N TYR A 185 -14.89 13.52 51.97
CA TYR A 185 -15.84 14.64 52.01
C TYR A 185 -15.98 15.25 53.42
N SER A 186 -14.90 15.86 53.91
CA SER A 186 -14.78 16.39 55.29
C SER A 186 -15.84 17.43 55.67
N GLN A 187 -16.43 18.09 54.68
CA GLN A 187 -17.42 19.14 54.85
C GLN A 187 -18.85 18.61 55.03
N LEU A 188 -19.05 17.29 54.93
CA LEU A 188 -20.35 16.61 54.96
C LEU A 188 -20.37 15.54 56.04
N SER A 189 -21.12 15.76 57.12
CA SER A 189 -21.42 14.70 58.08
C SER A 189 -22.41 13.70 57.47
N GLY A 190 -22.05 12.42 57.41
CA GLY A 190 -22.95 11.34 56.97
C GLY A 190 -22.82 10.92 55.51
N LEU A 191 -21.99 11.58 54.70
CA LEU A 191 -21.67 11.09 53.35
C LEU A 191 -20.59 10.00 53.44
N THR A 192 -20.98 8.80 53.86
CA THR A 192 -20.09 7.62 53.92
C THR A 192 -20.07 6.82 52.63
N ASP A 193 -21.12 6.93 51.81
CA ASP A 193 -21.36 6.00 50.71
C ASP A 193 -20.79 6.48 49.37
N ALA A 194 -20.54 7.79 49.22
CA ALA A 194 -19.81 8.31 48.08
C ALA A 194 -18.31 8.05 48.27
N VAL A 195 -17.76 7.10 47.53
CA VAL A 195 -16.32 6.77 47.64
C VAL A 195 -15.47 7.68 46.76
N ALA A 196 -15.80 7.81 45.48
CA ALA A 196 -15.03 8.58 44.50
C ALA A 196 -15.95 9.09 43.39
N SER A 197 -16.31 10.39 43.44
CA SER A 197 -17.22 10.97 42.46
C SER A 197 -16.83 12.39 42.01
N PRO A 198 -16.70 12.60 40.69
CA PRO A 198 -16.46 13.92 40.10
C PRO A 198 -17.54 14.95 40.39
N LEU A 199 -18.80 14.53 40.41
CA LEU A 199 -19.95 15.40 40.65
C LEU A 199 -20.87 14.81 41.71
N VAL A 200 -21.09 15.55 42.79
CA VAL A 200 -21.89 15.12 43.94
C VAL A 200 -23.04 16.10 44.19
N LEU A 201 -24.27 15.57 44.30
CA LEU A 201 -25.45 16.29 44.77
C LEU A 201 -25.91 15.68 46.10
N TYR A 202 -25.89 16.46 47.19
CA TYR A 202 -26.19 15.93 48.52
C TYR A 202 -27.20 16.78 49.29
N ALA A 203 -28.29 16.14 49.75
CA ALA A 203 -29.35 16.75 50.55
C ALA A 203 -29.88 18.06 49.93
N THR A 204 -30.11 18.05 48.61
CA THR A 204 -30.39 19.27 47.83
C THR A 204 -31.86 19.33 47.44
N SER A 205 -32.65 20.16 48.11
CA SER A 205 -33.98 20.56 47.62
C SER A 205 -33.85 21.78 46.71
N LEU A 206 -34.39 21.67 45.50
CA LEU A 206 -34.38 22.69 44.47
C LEU A 206 -35.79 23.24 44.30
N LEU A 207 -35.94 24.55 44.45
CA LEU A 207 -37.18 25.29 44.27
C LEU A 207 -37.02 26.31 43.16
N GLN A 208 -37.81 26.22 42.10
CA GLN A 208 -37.74 27.15 40.95
C GLN A 208 -36.31 27.31 40.39
N THR A 209 -35.54 26.22 40.42
CA THR A 209 -34.09 26.22 40.17
C THR A 209 -33.74 25.35 38.96
N GLN A 210 -32.70 25.72 38.22
CA GLN A 210 -32.16 24.90 37.13
C GLN A 210 -30.69 24.55 37.41
N LEU A 211 -30.34 23.27 37.27
CA LEU A 211 -28.96 22.78 37.30
C LEU A 211 -28.67 22.06 35.99
N ARG A 212 -27.73 22.61 35.21
CA ARG A 212 -27.35 22.05 33.90
C ARG A 212 -25.86 21.72 33.85
N VAL A 213 -25.55 20.50 33.45
CA VAL A 213 -24.20 20.04 33.12
C VAL A 213 -24.15 19.73 31.64
N SER A 214 -23.27 20.39 30.89
CA SER A 214 -23.19 20.22 29.44
C SER A 214 -21.77 20.08 28.90
N ASN A 215 -21.58 19.33 27.82
CA ASN A 215 -20.26 19.17 27.17
C ASN A 215 -19.13 18.87 28.18
N THR A 216 -19.34 17.88 29.04
CA THR A 216 -18.46 17.62 30.20
C THR A 216 -18.12 16.13 30.29
N VAL A 217 -16.87 15.81 30.63
CA VAL A 217 -16.42 14.44 30.88
C VAL A 217 -16.27 14.24 32.39
N LEU A 218 -16.98 13.24 32.93
CA LEU A 218 -16.91 12.85 34.34
C LEU A 218 -16.38 11.42 34.41
N ARG A 219 -15.23 11.23 35.05
CA ARG A 219 -14.56 9.92 35.12
C ARG A 219 -14.25 9.50 36.55
N SER A 220 -14.59 8.28 36.92
CA SER A 220 -14.18 7.66 38.18
C SER A 220 -13.55 6.28 37.94
N SER A 221 -12.37 6.02 38.50
CA SER A 221 -11.67 4.74 38.32
C SER A 221 -11.54 3.93 39.61
N HIS A 222 -12.09 4.42 40.72
CA HIS A 222 -12.01 3.73 42.00
C HIS A 222 -13.10 2.67 42.16
N VAL A 223 -12.80 1.62 42.92
CA VAL A 223 -13.77 0.55 43.23
C VAL A 223 -14.95 1.13 44.01
N GLY A 224 -16.18 0.86 43.54
CA GLY A 224 -17.40 1.45 44.08
C GLY A 224 -17.59 2.94 43.78
N GLY A 225 -16.74 3.54 42.93
CA GLY A 225 -16.87 4.93 42.50
C GLY A 225 -18.02 5.17 41.51
N SER A 226 -18.43 6.43 41.38
CA SER A 226 -19.43 6.84 40.39
C SER A 226 -19.10 8.16 39.71
N ALA A 227 -19.43 8.33 38.43
CA ALA A 227 -19.13 9.60 37.73
C ALA A 227 -20.04 10.75 38.22
N VAL A 228 -21.29 10.42 38.57
CA VAL A 228 -22.23 11.29 39.29
C VAL A 228 -22.75 10.55 40.53
N TYR A 229 -22.79 11.23 41.67
CA TYR A 229 -23.37 10.70 42.90
C TYR A 229 -24.48 11.61 43.42
N VAL A 230 -25.59 11.02 43.85
CA VAL A 230 -26.71 11.71 44.48
C VAL A 230 -27.04 11.05 45.82
N GLY A 231 -27.10 11.83 46.90
CA GLY A 231 -27.39 11.31 48.23
C GLY A 231 -28.09 12.31 49.15
N GLY A 232 -28.48 11.86 50.34
CA GLY A 232 -29.13 12.71 51.37
C GLY A 232 -30.56 13.13 51.07
N GLY A 233 -31.11 12.73 49.91
CA GLY A 233 -32.41 13.17 49.40
C GLY A 233 -32.29 14.37 48.46
N VAL A 234 -32.96 14.30 47.31
CA VAL A 234 -33.06 15.40 46.34
C VAL A 234 -34.52 15.56 45.94
N ASP A 235 -35.04 16.77 46.14
CA ASP A 235 -36.43 17.11 45.83
C ASP A 235 -36.45 18.29 44.84
N LEU A 236 -37.02 18.07 43.67
CA LEU A 236 -37.26 19.09 42.66
C LEU A 236 -38.70 19.57 42.78
N LEU A 237 -38.88 20.85 43.11
CA LEU A 237 -40.17 21.53 43.11
C LEU A 237 -40.14 22.66 42.07
N SER A 238 -40.91 22.50 41.00
CA SER A 238 -40.85 23.35 39.80
C SER A 238 -39.41 23.64 39.39
N SER A 239 -38.58 22.60 39.25
CA SER A 239 -37.13 22.74 39.02
C SER A 239 -36.62 21.77 37.95
N ALA A 240 -35.43 22.05 37.41
CA ALA A 240 -34.80 21.21 36.39
C ALA A 240 -33.39 20.76 36.78
N VAL A 241 -33.08 19.49 36.51
CA VAL A 241 -31.71 18.95 36.48
C VAL A 241 -31.47 18.36 35.09
N VAL A 242 -30.46 18.85 34.38
CA VAL A 242 -30.20 18.51 32.97
C VAL A 242 -28.74 18.12 32.77
N LEU A 243 -28.51 16.88 32.33
CA LEU A 243 -27.20 16.42 31.82
C LEU A 243 -27.30 16.37 30.29
N ASP A 244 -26.46 17.10 29.57
CA ASP A 244 -26.55 17.27 28.12
C ASP A 244 -25.19 17.19 27.41
N GLY A 245 -24.94 16.14 26.61
CA GLY A 245 -23.62 15.99 25.99
C GLY A 245 -22.54 15.65 27.01
N VAL A 246 -22.86 14.78 27.97
CA VAL A 246 -21.97 14.38 29.06
C VAL A 246 -21.42 12.98 28.81
N SER A 247 -20.14 12.76 29.07
CA SER A 247 -19.54 11.42 29.05
C SER A 247 -19.29 10.92 30.47
N LEU A 248 -19.91 9.80 30.83
CA LEU A 248 -19.81 9.16 32.14
C LEU A 248 -18.96 7.89 32.01
N VAL A 249 -17.75 7.93 32.56
CA VAL A 249 -16.80 6.81 32.43
C VAL A 249 -16.41 6.26 33.79
N THR A 250 -16.67 4.97 34.01
CA THR A 250 -16.34 4.26 35.25
C THR A 250 -15.61 2.95 35.01
N SER A 251 -14.47 2.77 35.66
CA SER A 251 -13.60 1.58 35.49
C SER A 251 -13.24 0.88 36.81
N GLY A 252 -14.03 1.09 37.86
CA GLY A 252 -13.79 0.58 39.22
C GLY A 252 -14.20 -0.88 39.46
N GLY A 253 -14.41 -1.68 38.41
CA GLY A 253 -14.97 -3.03 38.54
C GLY A 253 -16.49 -3.07 38.70
N PRO A 254 -17.07 -4.19 39.15
CA PRO A 254 -18.50 -4.48 39.05
C PRO A 254 -19.38 -3.64 39.99
N THR A 255 -18.81 -3.04 41.04
CA THR A 255 -19.53 -2.19 41.99
C THR A 255 -19.56 -0.71 41.59
N ALA A 256 -18.80 -0.31 40.57
CA ALA A 256 -18.82 1.06 40.07
C ALA A 256 -20.13 1.36 39.33
N SER A 257 -20.54 2.62 39.26
CA SER A 257 -21.77 3.03 38.55
C SER A 257 -21.58 4.35 37.81
N ALA A 258 -22.08 4.48 36.59
CA ALA A 258 -21.96 5.74 35.85
C ALA A 258 -22.63 6.91 36.59
N MET A 259 -23.86 6.69 37.08
CA MET A 259 -24.54 7.57 38.00
C MET A 259 -25.15 6.73 39.12
N HIS A 260 -25.04 7.18 40.37
CA HIS A 260 -25.57 6.46 41.52
C HIS A 260 -26.35 7.38 42.45
N VAL A 261 -27.64 7.11 42.61
CA VAL A 261 -28.46 7.66 43.69
C VAL A 261 -28.46 6.64 44.83
N ALA A 262 -28.01 7.06 46.01
CA ALA A 262 -27.93 6.18 47.17
C ALA A 262 -29.30 5.54 47.50
N SER A 263 -29.33 4.24 47.79
CA SER A 263 -30.57 3.45 47.88
C SER A 263 -31.62 4.02 48.83
N SER A 264 -31.20 4.54 49.99
CA SER A 264 -32.09 5.13 51.00
C SER A 264 -32.49 6.58 50.72
N SER A 265 -31.83 7.23 49.77
CA SER A 265 -32.09 8.62 49.42
C SER A 265 -33.35 8.74 48.57
N ARG A 266 -34.17 9.76 48.83
CA ARG A 266 -35.32 10.09 47.99
C ARG A 266 -34.86 10.85 46.75
N LEU A 267 -35.38 10.51 45.57
CA LEU A 267 -35.32 11.36 44.38
C LEU A 267 -36.76 11.70 43.98
N SER A 268 -37.16 12.96 44.19
CA SER A 268 -38.54 13.37 43.92
C SER A 268 -38.61 14.52 42.94
N LEU A 269 -39.55 14.41 42.00
CA LEU A 269 -39.89 15.42 41.02
C LEU A 269 -41.37 15.77 41.20
N GLN A 270 -41.65 17.03 41.54
CA GLN A 270 -42.99 17.52 41.83
C GLN A 270 -43.26 18.88 41.17
N SER A 271 -44.54 19.18 40.95
CA SER A 271 -45.03 20.49 40.50
C SER A 271 -44.34 20.99 39.23
N HIS A 272 -44.44 20.22 38.14
CA HIS A 272 -43.85 20.55 36.84
C HIS A 272 -42.32 20.66 36.92
N SER A 273 -41.66 19.62 37.45
CA SER A 273 -40.20 19.50 37.45
C SER A 273 -39.69 18.60 36.34
N VAL A 274 -38.40 18.71 35.99
CA VAL A 274 -37.75 17.87 34.98
C VAL A 274 -36.40 17.35 35.46
N PHE A 275 -36.18 16.04 35.38
CA PHE A 275 -34.84 15.46 35.42
C PHE A 275 -34.54 14.85 34.04
N SER A 276 -33.57 15.40 33.33
CA SER A 276 -33.26 15.04 31.95
C SER A 276 -31.81 14.61 31.81
N VAL A 277 -31.61 13.42 31.23
CA VAL A 277 -30.31 12.92 30.78
C VAL A 277 -30.40 12.82 29.26
N THR A 278 -29.70 13.73 28.56
CA THR A 278 -29.80 13.88 27.11
C THR A 278 -28.42 13.81 26.45
N ASN A 279 -28.27 13.10 25.33
CA ASN A 279 -27.00 12.96 24.60
C ASN A 279 -25.83 12.50 25.51
N VAL A 280 -26.05 11.47 26.32
CA VAL A 280 -25.06 10.99 27.30
C VAL A 280 -24.45 9.67 26.86
N SER A 281 -23.12 9.59 26.89
CA SER A 281 -22.39 8.34 26.69
C SER A 281 -21.98 7.73 28.02
N VAL A 282 -22.18 6.42 28.17
CA VAL A 282 -21.92 5.68 29.40
C VAL A 282 -20.98 4.51 29.12
N VAL A 283 -19.83 4.50 29.79
CA VAL A 283 -18.92 3.34 29.78
C VAL A 283 -18.66 2.96 31.22
N SER A 284 -19.24 1.85 31.68
CA SER A 284 -19.11 1.41 33.08
C SER A 284 -18.76 -0.06 33.18
N SER A 285 -17.74 -0.36 34.00
CA SER A 285 -17.42 -1.73 34.41
C SER A 285 -18.47 -2.38 35.33
N GLY A 286 -19.43 -1.61 35.82
CA GLY A 286 -20.51 -2.06 36.71
C GLY A 286 -21.88 -1.58 36.23
N GLY A 287 -22.58 -0.81 37.07
CA GLY A 287 -23.91 -0.26 36.78
C GLY A 287 -23.89 0.95 35.86
N GLY A 288 -25.01 1.19 35.16
CA GLY A 288 -25.24 2.42 34.41
C GLY A 288 -25.73 3.57 35.29
N ILE A 289 -26.93 4.06 35.02
CA ILE A 289 -27.63 5.08 35.80
C ILE A 289 -28.53 4.38 36.82
N VAL A 290 -28.08 4.33 38.06
CA VAL A 290 -28.78 3.69 39.18
C VAL A 290 -29.55 4.75 39.97
N LEU A 291 -30.87 4.64 39.97
CA LEU A 291 -31.79 5.46 40.77
C LEU A 291 -32.17 4.71 42.06
N SER A 292 -32.52 5.49 43.09
CA SER A 292 -32.84 5.00 44.45
C SER A 292 -34.08 4.11 44.51
N GLU A 293 -34.29 3.46 45.66
CA GLU A 293 -35.53 2.74 45.98
C GLU A 293 -36.74 3.68 46.24
N ARG A 294 -36.50 4.99 46.29
CA ARG A 294 -37.49 6.01 46.69
C ARG A 294 -37.71 7.07 45.62
N LEU A 295 -37.86 6.65 44.36
CA LEU A 295 -38.23 7.54 43.26
C LEU A 295 -39.69 8.01 43.39
N ALA A 296 -39.96 9.28 43.16
CA ALA A 296 -41.33 9.81 43.09
C ALA A 296 -41.45 10.85 41.97
N VAL A 297 -42.21 10.52 40.91
CA VAL A 297 -42.47 11.42 39.78
C VAL A 297 -43.97 11.79 39.80
N LEU A 298 -44.31 13.03 40.11
CA LEU A 298 -45.69 13.52 40.19
C LEU A 298 -45.81 14.85 39.45
N ASP A 299 -46.74 14.95 38.50
CA ASP A 299 -46.92 16.13 37.62
C ASP A 299 -45.59 16.64 37.04
N SER A 300 -44.67 15.73 36.69
CA SER A 300 -43.26 16.04 36.39
C SER A 300 -42.66 15.00 35.44
N VAL A 301 -41.47 15.27 34.89
CA VAL A 301 -40.85 14.46 33.84
C VAL A 301 -39.49 13.92 34.28
N LEU A 302 -39.31 12.60 34.20
CA LEU A 302 -38.00 11.95 34.25
C LEU A 302 -37.71 11.40 32.85
N ARG A 303 -36.69 11.91 32.17
CA ARG A 303 -36.41 11.53 30.77
C ARG A 303 -34.95 11.16 30.49
N PHE A 304 -34.78 10.17 29.63
CA PHE A 304 -33.51 9.68 29.09
C PHE A 304 -33.59 9.72 27.56
N VAL A 305 -32.81 10.60 26.93
CA VAL A 305 -32.92 10.87 25.49
C VAL A 305 -31.56 10.81 24.80
N GLY A 306 -31.36 9.90 23.85
CA GLY A 306 -30.05 9.76 23.19
C GLY A 306 -28.97 9.31 24.18
N VAL A 307 -29.27 8.29 24.98
CA VAL A 307 -28.34 7.76 25.99
C VAL A 307 -27.82 6.41 25.51
N GLU A 308 -26.52 6.33 25.27
CA GLU A 308 -25.88 5.10 24.80
C GLU A 308 -24.88 4.61 25.84
N GLY A 309 -24.87 3.31 26.13
CA GLY A 309 -23.86 2.79 27.03
C GLY A 309 -23.57 1.31 26.99
N SER A 310 -22.33 1.01 27.36
CA SER A 310 -21.83 -0.34 27.65
C SER A 310 -21.68 -0.50 29.16
N VAL A 311 -22.50 -1.37 29.73
CA VAL A 311 -22.61 -1.62 31.17
C VAL A 311 -22.76 -3.12 31.41
N ALA A 312 -22.45 -3.60 32.62
CA ALA A 312 -22.51 -5.02 32.95
C ALA A 312 -23.94 -5.58 33.07
N SER A 313 -24.94 -4.72 33.27
CA SER A 313 -26.35 -5.10 33.45
C SER A 313 -27.28 -4.09 32.77
N SER A 314 -28.22 -3.45 33.47
CA SER A 314 -29.15 -2.48 32.87
C SER A 314 -28.54 -1.08 32.79
N LEU A 315 -28.76 -0.41 31.66
CA LEU A 315 -28.27 0.97 31.45
C LEU A 315 -28.97 1.95 32.39
N VAL A 316 -30.27 1.79 32.61
CA VAL A 316 -31.03 2.49 33.66
C VAL A 316 -31.57 1.48 34.66
N ARG A 317 -31.28 1.65 35.95
CA ARG A 317 -31.77 0.76 37.00
C ARG A 317 -32.51 1.58 38.05
N CYS A 318 -33.75 1.22 38.34
CA CYS A 318 -34.58 1.84 39.37
C CYS A 318 -35.14 0.76 40.29
N ASP A 319 -34.68 0.76 41.54
CA ASP A 319 -34.96 -0.33 42.47
C ASP A 319 -36.24 -0.12 43.29
N GLY A 320 -36.90 1.03 43.15
CA GLY A 320 -38.13 1.34 43.87
C GLY A 320 -38.72 2.69 43.51
N GLY A 321 -40.00 2.87 43.82
CA GLY A 321 -40.68 4.16 43.74
C GLY A 321 -41.96 4.16 42.93
N THR A 322 -42.45 5.35 42.56
CA THR A 322 -43.72 5.52 41.86
C THR A 322 -43.64 6.58 40.77
N VAL A 323 -44.17 6.25 39.59
CA VAL A 323 -44.54 7.21 38.54
C VAL A 323 -46.04 7.46 38.70
N GLY A 324 -46.37 8.55 39.39
CA GLY A 324 -47.72 8.90 39.81
C GLY A 324 -48.50 9.65 38.74
N GLY A 325 -49.71 10.11 39.10
CA GLY A 325 -50.55 10.95 38.26
C GLY A 325 -49.80 12.17 37.70
N GLY A 326 -49.96 12.42 36.39
CA GLY A 326 -49.25 13.49 35.68
C GLY A 326 -47.73 13.29 35.59
N GLY A 327 -47.18 12.19 36.13
CA GLY A 327 -45.78 11.82 36.00
C GLY A 327 -45.49 11.20 34.64
N TRP A 328 -44.37 11.58 34.03
CA TRP A 328 -43.93 11.02 32.75
C TRP A 328 -42.50 10.48 32.86
N LEU A 329 -42.35 9.17 32.65
CA LEU A 329 -41.06 8.53 32.45
C LEU A 329 -40.83 8.30 30.95
N ASP A 330 -39.89 9.04 30.38
CA ASP A 330 -39.59 8.98 28.95
C ASP A 330 -38.21 8.36 28.67
N MET A 331 -38.18 7.36 27.79
CA MET A 331 -36.97 6.75 27.27
C MET A 331 -37.05 6.83 25.76
N HIS A 332 -36.24 7.69 25.17
CA HIS A 332 -36.19 7.92 23.73
C HIS A 332 -34.77 7.74 23.22
N ASP A 333 -34.53 6.92 22.21
CA ASP A 333 -33.18 6.71 21.66
C ASP A 333 -32.16 6.26 22.74
N VAL A 334 -32.56 5.29 23.58
CA VAL A 334 -31.70 4.72 24.63
C VAL A 334 -31.14 3.38 24.18
N TRP A 335 -29.81 3.27 24.14
CA TRP A 335 -29.07 2.15 23.56
C TRP A 335 -28.20 1.44 24.60
N ALA A 336 -28.63 0.23 24.98
CA ALA A 336 -27.89 -0.65 25.86
C ALA A 336 -27.11 -1.68 25.03
N VAL A 337 -25.78 -1.48 24.95
CA VAL A 337 -24.94 -2.12 23.94
C VAL A 337 -24.26 -3.40 24.45
N GLY A 338 -24.12 -3.60 25.76
CA GLY A 338 -23.50 -4.81 26.33
C GLY A 338 -24.32 -6.09 26.08
N GLU A 339 -23.67 -7.23 25.84
CA GLU A 339 -24.32 -8.51 25.46
C GLU A 339 -25.49 -8.92 26.39
N ALA A 340 -25.35 -8.71 27.70
CA ALA A 340 -26.37 -9.04 28.70
C ALA A 340 -27.19 -7.81 29.17
N SER A 341 -27.04 -6.68 28.49
CA SER A 341 -27.63 -5.42 28.94
C SER A 341 -29.07 -5.22 28.47
N SER A 342 -29.88 -4.62 29.34
CA SER A 342 -31.21 -4.12 29.02
C SER A 342 -31.24 -2.61 29.08
N VAL A 343 -32.17 -1.97 28.37
CA VAL A 343 -32.37 -0.52 28.42
C VAL A 343 -32.70 -0.09 29.85
N ALA A 344 -33.62 -0.81 30.50
CA ALA A 344 -33.91 -0.55 31.90
C ALA A 344 -34.26 -1.79 32.73
N SER A 345 -34.04 -1.69 34.03
CA SER A 345 -34.64 -2.55 35.06
C SER A 345 -35.37 -1.68 36.06
N LEU A 346 -36.66 -1.92 36.22
CA LEU A 346 -37.62 -1.12 36.99
C LEU A 346 -38.28 -1.97 38.09
N SER A 347 -37.57 -2.96 38.63
CA SER A 347 -38.10 -4.04 39.49
C SER A 347 -38.85 -3.62 40.75
N GLY A 348 -38.72 -2.37 41.19
CA GLY A 348 -39.51 -1.84 42.31
C GLY A 348 -40.39 -0.64 41.95
N VAL A 349 -40.45 -0.24 40.68
CA VAL A 349 -41.19 0.95 40.27
C VAL A 349 -42.64 0.59 39.99
N THR A 350 -43.55 1.34 40.60
CA THR A 350 -44.99 1.23 40.34
C THR A 350 -45.48 2.37 39.46
N LEU A 351 -46.09 2.07 38.32
CA LEU A 351 -46.87 3.01 37.53
C LEU A 351 -48.27 3.13 38.16
N SER A 352 -48.63 4.34 38.59
CA SER A 352 -49.91 4.62 39.26
C SER A 352 -50.50 5.95 38.77
N GLY A 353 -51.08 5.90 37.56
CA GLY A 353 -51.76 7.01 36.91
C GLY A 353 -50.87 7.88 36.02
N GLY A 354 -49.58 7.59 35.93
CA GLY A 354 -48.64 8.27 35.04
C GLY A 354 -48.51 7.63 33.66
N THR A 355 -47.53 8.13 32.90
CA THR A 355 -47.18 7.65 31.56
C THR A 355 -45.74 7.17 31.51
N VAL A 356 -45.49 6.05 30.83
CA VAL A 356 -44.16 5.58 30.45
C VAL A 356 -44.08 5.51 28.93
N SER A 357 -43.16 6.24 28.31
CA SER A 357 -42.87 6.17 26.88
C SER A 357 -41.52 5.50 26.65
N ILE A 358 -41.48 4.51 25.76
CA ILE A 358 -40.24 3.86 25.34
C ILE A 358 -40.23 3.86 23.82
N ALA A 359 -39.43 4.73 23.21
CA ALA A 359 -39.39 4.90 21.77
C ALA A 359 -37.95 4.83 21.23
N ARG A 360 -37.75 4.19 20.09
CA ARG A 360 -36.44 4.12 19.41
C ARG A 360 -35.32 3.61 20.33
N CYS A 361 -35.63 2.74 21.29
CA CYS A 361 -34.63 2.18 22.19
C CYS A 361 -34.13 0.83 21.66
N ALA A 362 -32.85 0.53 21.90
CA ALA A 362 -32.21 -0.70 21.46
C ALA A 362 -31.48 -1.39 22.62
N ALA A 363 -31.68 -2.70 22.76
CA ALA A 363 -30.91 -3.56 23.66
C ALA A 363 -30.24 -4.69 22.87
N ALA A 364 -28.96 -4.94 23.13
CA ALA A 364 -28.29 -6.13 22.62
C ALA A 364 -28.90 -7.41 23.23
N GLY A 365 -29.26 -7.39 24.52
CA GLY A 365 -29.97 -8.47 25.18
C GLY A 365 -31.43 -8.62 24.75
N ALA A 366 -32.02 -9.80 25.02
CA ALA A 366 -33.41 -10.11 24.66
C ALA A 366 -34.45 -9.30 25.45
N THR A 367 -34.08 -8.76 26.60
CA THR A 367 -34.94 -7.94 27.46
C THR A 367 -34.72 -6.46 27.17
N LEU A 368 -35.79 -5.73 26.84
CA LEU A 368 -35.75 -4.29 26.69
C LEU A 368 -35.85 -3.61 28.06
N VAL A 369 -36.96 -3.87 28.77
CA VAL A 369 -37.23 -3.33 30.10
C VAL A 369 -37.81 -4.44 30.97
N SER A 370 -37.40 -4.52 32.23
CA SER A 370 -37.90 -5.52 33.17
C SER A 370 -38.52 -4.90 34.43
N GLY A 371 -39.45 -5.61 35.06
CA GLY A 371 -39.82 -5.38 36.47
C GLY A 371 -40.83 -4.27 36.77
N LEU A 372 -41.29 -3.50 35.78
CA LEU A 372 -42.28 -2.44 36.00
C LEU A 372 -43.63 -3.01 36.47
N THR A 373 -44.12 -2.54 37.61
CA THR A 373 -45.45 -2.90 38.13
C THR A 373 -46.47 -1.86 37.69
N ILE A 374 -47.56 -2.28 37.03
CA ILE A 374 -48.58 -1.36 36.51
C ILE A 374 -49.86 -1.52 37.32
N THR A 375 -50.20 -0.51 38.12
CA THR A 375 -51.48 -0.44 38.86
C THR A 375 -52.54 0.34 38.08
N SER A 376 -52.14 1.45 37.49
CA SER A 376 -52.91 2.29 36.57
C SER A 376 -51.95 3.18 35.79
N GLY A 377 -52.38 3.78 34.68
CA GLY A 377 -51.53 4.58 33.79
C GLY A 377 -51.33 3.92 32.42
N VAL A 378 -50.46 4.50 31.59
CA VAL A 378 -50.24 4.06 30.20
C VAL A 378 -48.77 3.81 29.94
N VAL A 379 -48.46 2.67 29.31
CA VAL A 379 -47.13 2.39 28.76
C VAL A 379 -47.23 2.41 27.25
N SER A 380 -46.64 3.41 26.60
CA SER A 380 -46.62 3.54 25.14
C SER A 380 -45.24 3.19 24.61
N VAL A 381 -45.21 2.36 23.57
CA VAL A 381 -43.96 1.89 22.98
C VAL A 381 -43.95 2.09 21.47
N GLN A 382 -42.80 2.49 20.92
CA GLN A 382 -42.67 2.73 19.49
C GLN A 382 -41.28 2.37 18.97
N CYS A 383 -41.24 1.55 17.91
CA CYS A 383 -40.02 1.33 17.14
C CYS A 383 -38.80 0.94 17.98
N ASN A 384 -38.92 -0.05 18.86
CA ASN A 384 -37.82 -0.51 19.71
C ASN A 384 -37.22 -1.81 19.19
N ARG A 385 -36.02 -2.14 19.64
CA ARG A 385 -35.30 -3.37 19.32
C ARG A 385 -34.73 -4.04 20.57
N ALA A 386 -34.85 -5.35 20.65
CA ALA A 386 -34.21 -6.16 21.67
C ALA A 386 -33.84 -7.53 21.11
N GLY A 387 -32.69 -8.07 21.49
CA GLY A 387 -32.23 -9.40 21.06
C GLY A 387 -32.15 -9.55 19.54
N GLY A 388 -31.69 -8.52 18.84
CA GLY A 388 -31.50 -8.52 17.39
C GLY A 388 -32.77 -8.36 16.54
N ARG A 389 -33.96 -8.11 17.13
CA ARG A 389 -35.22 -7.93 16.38
C ARG A 389 -36.01 -6.70 16.77
N VAL A 390 -36.69 -6.11 15.79
CA VAL A 390 -37.62 -4.99 16.01
C VAL A 390 -38.91 -5.50 16.66
N LEU A 391 -39.39 -4.81 17.69
CA LEU A 391 -40.58 -5.17 18.45
C LEU A 391 -41.81 -4.49 17.82
N ARG A 392 -42.72 -5.29 17.25
CA ARG A 392 -43.85 -4.79 16.45
C ARG A 392 -45.22 -5.05 17.07
N SER A 393 -45.33 -6.04 17.94
CA SER A 393 -46.58 -6.47 18.56
C SER A 393 -46.48 -6.45 20.09
N SER A 394 -47.63 -6.40 20.78
CA SER A 394 -47.67 -6.52 22.24
C SER A 394 -47.08 -7.84 22.74
N GLY A 395 -47.15 -8.92 21.94
CA GLY A 395 -46.48 -10.18 22.23
C GLY A 395 -44.95 -10.06 22.22
N ASP A 396 -44.40 -9.29 21.28
CA ASP A 396 -42.95 -9.03 21.21
C ASP A 396 -42.45 -8.32 22.46
N TYR A 397 -43.17 -7.27 22.88
CA TYR A 397 -42.85 -6.52 24.09
C TYR A 397 -43.01 -7.34 25.36
N ARG A 398 -43.99 -8.25 25.42
CA ARG A 398 -44.14 -9.19 26.54
C ARG A 398 -42.91 -10.08 26.68
N MET A 399 -42.39 -10.62 25.59
CA MET A 399 -41.15 -11.39 25.59
C MET A 399 -39.92 -10.52 25.95
N ALA A 400 -39.97 -9.23 25.62
CA ALA A 400 -38.93 -8.26 25.97
C ALA A 400 -39.08 -7.66 27.40
N GLY A 401 -39.96 -8.22 28.25
CA GLY A 401 -40.12 -7.87 29.66
C GLY A 401 -41.21 -6.85 29.99
N LEU A 402 -42.00 -6.41 29.00
CA LEU A 402 -43.10 -5.46 29.16
C LEU A 402 -44.48 -6.11 28.89
N PRO A 403 -45.23 -6.50 29.94
CA PRO A 403 -46.41 -7.35 29.78
C PRO A 403 -47.65 -6.64 29.22
N SER A 404 -47.80 -5.33 29.47
CA SER A 404 -48.95 -4.51 29.06
C SER A 404 -48.46 -3.19 28.47
N VAL A 405 -48.66 -3.01 27.16
CA VAL A 405 -48.19 -1.84 26.39
C VAL A 405 -49.18 -1.46 25.30
N SER A 406 -49.22 -0.19 24.93
CA SER A 406 -49.85 0.33 23.72
C SER A 406 -48.78 0.53 22.65
N VAL A 407 -48.84 -0.25 21.57
CA VAL A 407 -47.82 -0.25 20.51
C VAL A 407 -48.21 0.74 19.44
N VAL A 408 -47.34 1.72 19.19
CA VAL A 408 -47.47 2.70 18.10
C VAL A 408 -46.57 2.28 16.94
N PRO A 409 -47.06 2.30 15.68
CA PRO A 409 -46.24 2.02 14.50
C PRO A 409 -45.01 2.94 14.41
N CYS A 410 -43.91 2.47 13.78
CA CYS A 410 -42.65 3.22 13.66
C CYS A 410 -42.78 4.56 12.91
N ASP A 411 -43.70 4.62 11.96
CA ASP A 411 -44.08 5.77 11.13
C ASP A 411 -45.27 6.56 11.69
N GLY A 412 -45.92 6.03 12.71
CA GLY A 412 -47.01 6.70 13.42
C GLY A 412 -46.50 7.73 14.42
N CYS A 413 -47.42 8.45 15.02
CA CYS A 413 -47.15 9.35 16.13
C CYS A 413 -48.29 9.27 17.14
N ALA A 414 -47.98 9.53 18.42
CA ALA A 414 -48.97 9.55 19.48
C ALA A 414 -48.57 10.58 20.53
N ALA A 415 -49.54 11.31 21.06
CA ALA A 415 -49.32 12.30 22.11
C ALA A 415 -48.59 11.72 23.33
N ALA A 416 -48.92 10.47 23.72
CA ALA A 416 -48.30 9.78 24.86
C ALA A 416 -46.79 9.46 24.67
N LEU A 417 -46.25 9.59 23.46
CA LEU A 417 -44.83 9.42 23.15
C LEU A 417 -44.10 10.74 22.93
N ALA A 418 -44.81 11.78 22.48
CA ALA A 418 -44.21 13.04 22.04
C ALA A 418 -44.44 14.20 23.01
N CYS A 419 -45.53 14.17 23.79
CA CYS A 419 -46.01 15.33 24.55
C CYS A 419 -46.12 15.03 26.04
N PHE A 420 -45.75 16.00 26.87
CA PHE A 420 -46.06 15.97 28.28
C PHE A 420 -47.52 16.36 28.53
N ASP A 421 -48.35 15.36 28.86
CA ASP A 421 -49.82 15.50 28.93
C ASP A 421 -50.30 16.68 29.81
N ALA A 422 -49.69 16.86 30.99
CA ALA A 422 -50.10 17.89 31.94
C ALA A 422 -50.04 19.32 31.35
N LEU A 423 -49.07 19.59 30.47
CA LEU A 423 -48.86 20.89 29.83
C LEU A 423 -49.18 20.89 28.34
N THR A 424 -49.83 19.85 27.82
CA THR A 424 -50.27 19.78 26.41
C THR A 424 -51.69 20.30 26.26
N ALA A 425 -51.91 21.27 25.37
CA ALA A 425 -53.22 21.84 25.06
C ALA A 425 -53.95 21.03 23.98
N SER A 426 -53.25 20.66 22.91
CA SER A 426 -53.77 19.85 21.80
C SER A 426 -52.64 19.10 21.08
N PHE A 427 -52.98 18.04 20.36
CA PHE A 427 -52.07 17.25 19.53
C PHE A 427 -52.66 17.06 18.14
N THR A 428 -52.04 17.66 17.12
CA THR A 428 -52.50 17.66 15.73
C THR A 428 -51.29 17.57 14.80
N ASP A 429 -51.39 16.79 13.72
CA ASP A 429 -50.31 16.61 12.73
C ASP A 429 -48.94 16.23 13.36
N CYS A 430 -48.97 15.36 14.38
CA CYS A 430 -47.81 14.91 15.16
C CYS A 430 -47.07 16.01 15.94
N VAL A 431 -47.68 17.17 16.16
CA VAL A 431 -47.11 18.30 16.89
C VAL A 431 -47.92 18.58 18.17
N CYS A 432 -47.22 18.84 19.27
CA CYS A 432 -47.83 19.23 20.54
C CYS A 432 -48.00 20.75 20.57
N SER A 433 -49.22 21.23 20.83
CA SER A 433 -49.46 22.64 21.18
C SER A 433 -49.51 22.75 22.70
N CYS A 434 -48.73 23.66 23.29
CA CYS A 434 -48.54 23.72 24.74
C CYS A 434 -49.53 24.65 25.46
N ARG A 435 -49.92 24.28 26.67
CA ARG A 435 -50.59 25.18 27.64
C ARG A 435 -49.56 26.16 28.20
N ALA A 436 -50.05 27.21 28.88
CA ALA A 436 -49.18 28.12 29.61
C ALA A 436 -48.28 27.35 30.59
N GLY A 437 -46.97 27.61 30.53
CA GLY A 437 -45.94 26.92 31.32
C GLY A 437 -45.23 25.77 30.59
N GLY A 438 -45.78 25.25 29.49
CA GLY A 438 -45.09 24.28 28.64
C GLY A 438 -44.14 24.96 27.64
N VAL A 439 -42.95 24.39 27.47
CA VAL A 439 -41.87 24.90 26.62
C VAL A 439 -41.38 23.79 25.68
N GLY A 440 -41.09 24.16 24.42
CA GLY A 440 -40.56 23.26 23.39
C GLY A 440 -41.61 22.32 22.78
N GLU A 441 -41.16 21.54 21.78
CA GLU A 441 -42.02 20.64 20.97
C GLU A 441 -42.74 19.56 21.80
N ALA A 442 -42.20 19.21 22.97
CA ALA A 442 -42.79 18.21 23.87
C ALA A 442 -43.59 18.82 25.04
N CYS A 443 -43.78 20.15 25.06
CA CYS A 443 -44.48 20.87 26.12
C CYS A 443 -43.93 20.61 27.54
N LEU A 444 -42.61 20.59 27.67
CA LEU A 444 -41.95 20.29 28.94
C LEU A 444 -41.98 21.51 29.88
N PRO A 445 -41.95 21.31 31.21
CA PRO A 445 -41.93 22.43 32.16
C PRO A 445 -40.72 23.37 32.05
N PHE A 446 -39.62 22.89 31.47
CA PHE A 446 -38.37 23.60 31.30
C PHE A 446 -37.81 23.37 29.90
N ASP A 447 -37.06 24.34 29.39
CA ASP A 447 -36.32 24.20 28.15
C ASP A 447 -35.17 23.19 28.32
N VAL A 448 -35.33 22.03 27.67
CA VAL A 448 -34.35 20.95 27.68
C VAL A 448 -34.08 20.51 26.23
N PRO A 449 -32.86 20.04 25.91
CA PRO A 449 -32.52 19.68 24.54
C PRO A 449 -33.52 18.69 23.94
N PRO A 450 -33.94 18.85 22.68
CA PRO A 450 -34.88 17.92 22.05
C PRO A 450 -34.22 16.56 21.78
N ALA A 451 -35.03 15.53 21.54
CA ALA A 451 -34.56 14.32 20.88
C ALA A 451 -34.08 14.66 19.47
N ARG A 452 -32.98 14.06 18.99
CA ARG A 452 -32.56 14.25 17.60
C ARG A 452 -33.65 13.74 16.66
N ALA A 453 -34.09 14.56 15.72
CA ALA A 453 -35.02 14.11 14.69
C ALA A 453 -34.32 13.12 13.76
N GLY A 454 -34.80 11.87 13.73
CA GLY A 454 -34.46 10.92 12.67
C GLY A 454 -35.16 11.37 11.37
N GLY A 455 -34.39 11.92 10.43
CA GLY A 455 -34.94 12.44 9.18
C GLY A 455 -35.46 11.31 8.27
N GLY A 456 -36.77 11.22 8.10
CA GLY A 456 -37.40 10.40 7.05
C GLY A 456 -37.22 11.03 5.66
N GLY A 457 -36.01 10.93 5.08
CA GLY A 457 -35.74 11.41 3.72
C GLY A 457 -36.13 10.40 2.64
N ALA A 458 -36.53 10.89 1.47
CA ALA A 458 -36.89 10.08 0.31
C ALA A 458 -35.80 9.03 -0.06
N GLN A 459 -36.23 7.78 -0.29
CA GLN A 459 -35.39 6.60 -0.58
C GLN A 459 -34.88 6.52 -2.04
N GLY A 460 -34.75 7.64 -2.75
CA GLY A 460 -34.22 7.64 -4.11
C GLY A 460 -32.72 7.32 -4.15
N CYS A 461 -32.28 6.62 -5.20
CA CYS A 461 -30.86 6.50 -5.52
C CYS A 461 -30.31 7.85 -6.00
N VAL A 462 -29.10 8.19 -5.58
CA VAL A 462 -28.33 9.26 -6.21
C VAL A 462 -27.79 8.69 -7.52
N SER A 463 -28.19 9.26 -8.66
CA SER A 463 -27.80 8.72 -9.96
C SER A 463 -27.42 9.77 -11.00
N GLY A 464 -26.48 9.42 -11.88
CA GLY A 464 -26.05 10.24 -13.02
C GLY A 464 -25.35 11.54 -12.64
N VAL A 465 -24.68 11.59 -11.48
CA VAL A 465 -24.01 12.79 -10.97
C VAL A 465 -22.53 12.55 -10.72
N THR A 466 -21.75 13.63 -10.79
CA THR A 466 -20.35 13.65 -10.36
C THR A 466 -20.25 14.34 -9.01
N LEU A 467 -19.73 13.63 -8.00
CA LEU A 467 -19.46 14.18 -6.68
C LEU A 467 -18.02 14.67 -6.61
N THR A 468 -17.85 15.96 -6.30
CA THR A 468 -16.55 16.64 -6.15
C THR A 468 -16.34 17.20 -4.74
N GLU A 469 -17.24 16.91 -3.80
CA GLU A 469 -17.13 17.32 -2.40
C GLU A 469 -17.32 16.11 -1.47
N SER A 470 -16.62 16.12 -0.33
CA SER A 470 -16.73 15.10 0.71
C SER A 470 -18.11 15.12 1.36
N VAL A 471 -18.70 13.95 1.59
CA VAL A 471 -20.04 13.84 2.18
C VAL A 471 -20.13 12.64 3.12
N THR A 472 -20.84 12.80 4.23
CA THR A 472 -21.21 11.69 5.12
C THR A 472 -22.69 11.36 4.92
N VAL A 473 -22.97 10.11 4.59
CA VAL A 473 -24.30 9.57 4.33
C VAL A 473 -24.71 8.66 5.48
N GLY A 474 -25.98 8.80 5.84
CA GLY A 474 -26.63 8.07 6.92
C GLY A 474 -27.65 8.95 7.63
N GLY A 475 -28.46 9.74 6.92
CA GLY A 475 -29.43 10.63 7.58
C GLY A 475 -30.64 9.89 8.15
N GLY A 476 -30.46 8.85 8.97
CA GLY A 476 -31.55 8.01 9.49
C GLY A 476 -32.26 7.18 8.42
N ARG A 477 -31.62 6.94 7.27
CA ARG A 477 -32.19 6.16 6.16
C ARG A 477 -31.78 4.70 6.27
N ALA A 478 -32.72 3.79 6.00
CA ALA A 478 -32.44 2.36 5.90
C ALA A 478 -31.64 1.99 4.65
N THR A 479 -31.75 2.80 3.58
CA THR A 479 -31.12 2.53 2.28
C THR A 479 -30.32 3.73 1.81
N THR A 480 -29.09 3.45 1.38
CA THR A 480 -28.18 4.35 0.68
C THR A 480 -27.87 3.72 -0.68
N CYS A 481 -28.05 4.47 -1.76
CA CYS A 481 -27.89 3.96 -3.12
C CYS A 481 -27.20 4.99 -4.00
N PHE A 482 -26.14 4.56 -4.68
CA PHE A 482 -25.43 5.29 -5.73
C PHE A 482 -25.47 4.47 -7.01
N ASP A 483 -25.94 5.05 -8.10
CA ASP A 483 -26.00 4.38 -9.41
C ASP A 483 -25.47 5.31 -10.51
N SER A 484 -24.44 4.89 -11.25
CA SER A 484 -23.82 5.72 -12.28
C SER A 484 -23.29 7.04 -11.72
N VAL A 485 -22.65 6.98 -10.54
CA VAL A 485 -22.05 8.14 -9.85
C VAL A 485 -20.55 8.14 -10.04
N VAL A 486 -19.99 9.31 -10.34
CA VAL A 486 -18.54 9.52 -10.46
C VAL A 486 -18.04 10.28 -9.23
N PHE A 487 -17.22 9.66 -8.40
CA PHE A 487 -16.50 10.32 -7.31
C PHE A 487 -15.18 10.86 -7.86
N SER A 488 -15.02 12.18 -7.92
CA SER A 488 -13.89 12.81 -8.60
C SER A 488 -13.10 13.73 -7.68
N GLY A 489 -11.78 13.54 -7.67
CA GLY A 489 -10.84 14.33 -6.89
C GLY A 489 -10.57 13.74 -5.50
N PRO A 490 -9.75 14.41 -4.67
CA PRO A 490 -9.30 13.91 -3.37
C PRO A 490 -10.37 14.06 -2.28
N ILE A 491 -11.57 13.55 -2.55
CA ILE A 491 -12.74 13.65 -1.67
C ILE A 491 -12.93 12.37 -0.85
N THR A 492 -13.65 12.47 0.26
CA THR A 492 -14.04 11.32 1.08
C THR A 492 -15.55 11.23 1.20
N VAL A 493 -16.13 10.17 0.64
CA VAL A 493 -17.54 9.81 0.80
C VAL A 493 -17.65 8.75 1.88
N THR A 494 -18.35 9.04 2.97
CA THR A 494 -18.48 8.13 4.11
C THR A 494 -19.92 7.64 4.22
N VAL A 495 -20.14 6.33 4.18
CA VAL A 495 -21.41 5.68 4.55
C VAL A 495 -21.26 5.14 5.96
N ASP A 496 -21.70 5.94 6.92
CA ASP A 496 -21.57 5.63 8.34
C ASP A 496 -22.79 4.85 8.81
N LEU A 497 -22.60 3.54 9.03
CA LEU A 497 -23.69 2.64 9.38
C LEU A 497 -24.38 3.06 10.69
N ARG A 498 -23.66 3.74 11.61
CA ARG A 498 -24.23 4.19 12.89
C ARG A 498 -25.29 5.28 12.73
N LEU A 499 -25.28 6.01 11.62
CA LEU A 499 -26.23 7.08 11.37
C LEU A 499 -27.47 6.57 10.60
N MET A 500 -27.39 5.39 9.99
CA MET A 500 -28.50 4.78 9.26
C MET A 500 -29.66 4.34 10.18
N ASP A 501 -30.82 3.99 9.61
CA ASP A 501 -32.01 3.59 10.37
C ASP A 501 -31.81 2.26 11.12
N ALA A 502 -31.41 2.35 12.39
CA ALA A 502 -31.21 1.20 13.25
C ALA A 502 -32.46 0.34 13.50
N PHE A 503 -33.65 0.83 13.14
CA PHE A 503 -34.93 0.14 13.35
C PHE A 503 -35.52 -0.41 12.06
N ALA A 504 -34.83 -0.26 10.93
CA ALA A 504 -35.13 -0.98 9.71
C ALA A 504 -34.87 -2.49 9.89
N ASP A 505 -35.54 -3.31 9.08
CA ASP A 505 -35.28 -4.75 9.07
C ASP A 505 -33.85 -5.07 8.59
N ALA A 506 -33.34 -4.29 7.65
CA ALA A 506 -31.99 -4.38 7.10
C ALA A 506 -31.48 -3.00 6.67
N LEU A 507 -30.16 -2.82 6.69
CA LEU A 507 -29.49 -1.67 6.08
C LEU A 507 -29.04 -2.04 4.67
N ASN A 508 -29.37 -1.24 3.66
CA ASN A 508 -28.94 -1.46 2.28
C ASN A 508 -27.96 -0.35 1.85
N VAL A 509 -26.75 -0.73 1.48
CA VAL A 509 -25.76 0.16 0.86
C VAL A 509 -25.46 -0.40 -0.52
N THR A 510 -25.88 0.31 -1.56
CA THR A 510 -25.74 -0.17 -2.94
C THR A 510 -24.95 0.81 -3.79
N LEU A 511 -23.97 0.29 -4.53
CA LEU A 511 -23.20 1.01 -5.53
C LEU A 511 -23.25 0.24 -6.84
N ARG A 512 -23.75 0.88 -7.90
CA ARG A 512 -23.88 0.30 -9.23
C ARG A 512 -23.26 1.23 -10.27
N HIS A 513 -22.48 0.69 -11.20
CA HIS A 513 -21.90 1.48 -12.31
C HIS A 513 -21.14 2.73 -11.84
N CYS A 514 -20.54 2.69 -10.65
CA CYS A 514 -19.89 3.85 -10.05
C CYS A 514 -18.41 3.91 -10.44
N VAL A 515 -17.87 5.13 -10.53
CA VAL A 515 -16.46 5.38 -10.84
C VAL A 515 -15.80 6.16 -9.70
N LEU A 516 -14.68 5.68 -9.17
CA LEU A 516 -13.83 6.43 -8.24
C LEU A 516 -12.58 6.90 -8.98
N ALA A 517 -12.36 8.20 -9.05
CA ALA A 517 -11.28 8.79 -9.84
C ALA A 517 -10.53 9.90 -9.08
N GLY A 518 -9.23 10.02 -9.35
CA GLY A 518 -8.42 11.17 -8.93
C GLY A 518 -8.20 11.27 -7.42
N GLY A 519 -8.01 10.14 -6.73
CA GLY A 519 -7.76 10.11 -5.29
C GLY A 519 -9.00 9.96 -4.41
N ALA A 520 -10.18 9.75 -4.99
CA ALA A 520 -11.44 9.66 -4.24
C ALA A 520 -11.47 8.45 -3.30
N GLN A 521 -11.97 8.66 -2.08
CA GLN A 521 -12.10 7.62 -1.05
C GLN A 521 -13.58 7.35 -0.73
N LEU A 522 -14.00 6.10 -0.78
CA LEU A 522 -15.30 5.65 -0.30
C LEU A 522 -15.12 4.85 0.99
N ARG A 523 -15.61 5.37 2.13
CA ARG A 523 -15.52 4.71 3.43
C ARG A 523 -16.87 4.16 3.85
N ILE A 524 -16.98 2.87 4.15
CA ILE A 524 -18.22 2.22 4.60
C ILE A 524 -17.95 1.52 5.94
N GLY A 525 -18.84 1.68 6.92
CA GLY A 525 -18.75 1.01 8.21
C GLY A 525 -18.87 1.97 9.39
N GLY A 526 -17.94 1.86 10.35
CA GLY A 526 -17.83 2.79 11.49
C GLY A 526 -18.38 2.27 12.82
N LEU A 527 -18.80 1.01 12.90
CA LEU A 527 -19.30 0.41 14.14
C LEU A 527 -18.16 -0.22 14.95
N SER A 528 -18.25 -0.12 16.27
CA SER A 528 -17.50 -1.02 17.16
C SER A 528 -18.18 -2.39 17.21
N GLU A 529 -17.46 -3.44 17.59
CA GLU A 529 -18.06 -4.79 17.76
C GLU A 529 -19.27 -4.75 18.69
N ILE A 530 -19.20 -3.99 19.78
CA ILE A 530 -20.29 -3.88 20.75
C ILE A 530 -21.52 -3.26 20.05
N THR A 531 -21.34 -2.15 19.34
CA THR A 531 -22.43 -1.45 18.61
C THR A 531 -22.98 -2.24 17.43
N ALA A 532 -22.20 -3.17 16.87
CA ALA A 532 -22.66 -4.02 15.76
C ALA A 532 -23.76 -5.01 16.16
N HIS A 533 -23.89 -5.36 17.45
CA HIS A 533 -24.90 -6.29 17.98
C HIS A 533 -26.35 -5.74 17.96
N PRO A 534 -26.63 -4.51 18.42
CA PRO A 534 -27.97 -3.93 18.33
C PRO A 534 -28.36 -3.48 16.91
N MET A 535 -27.42 -3.39 15.98
CA MET A 535 -27.65 -2.89 14.62
C MET A 535 -28.34 -3.91 13.70
N PRO A 536 -29.11 -3.45 12.69
CA PRO A 536 -29.71 -4.37 11.72
C PRO A 536 -28.61 -4.98 10.88
N HIS A 537 -28.84 -6.17 10.34
CA HIS A 537 -27.94 -6.74 9.34
C HIS A 537 -27.81 -5.78 8.14
N ALA A 538 -26.60 -5.66 7.61
CA ALA A 538 -26.29 -4.76 6.52
C ALA A 538 -25.98 -5.54 5.23
N PHE A 539 -26.55 -5.07 4.12
CA PHE A 539 -26.28 -5.52 2.77
C PHE A 539 -25.50 -4.44 2.03
N VAL A 540 -24.19 -4.61 1.96
CA VAL A 540 -23.29 -3.74 1.19
C VAL A 540 -23.03 -4.41 -0.15
N ASN A 541 -23.56 -3.85 -1.24
CA ASN A 541 -23.46 -4.42 -2.57
C ASN A 541 -22.83 -3.42 -3.55
N MET A 542 -21.64 -3.74 -4.02
CA MET A 542 -20.83 -2.96 -4.93
C MET A 542 -20.66 -3.76 -6.22
N THR A 543 -21.32 -3.35 -7.30
CA THR A 543 -21.31 -4.05 -8.58
C THR A 543 -20.96 -3.12 -9.72
N ASN A 544 -20.13 -3.58 -10.66
CA ASN A 544 -19.69 -2.77 -11.80
C ASN A 544 -19.04 -1.46 -11.33
N VAL A 545 -18.12 -1.54 -10.36
CA VAL A 545 -17.38 -0.39 -9.84
C VAL A 545 -16.03 -0.32 -10.52
N THR A 546 -15.70 0.84 -11.06
CA THR A 546 -14.40 1.10 -11.66
C THR A 546 -13.64 2.11 -10.81
N SER A 547 -12.41 1.80 -10.43
CA SER A 547 -11.54 2.72 -9.70
C SER A 547 -10.27 3.00 -10.51
N VAL A 548 -9.96 4.29 -10.70
CA VAL A 548 -8.73 4.77 -11.32
C VAL A 548 -8.12 5.77 -10.34
N GLU A 549 -7.17 5.29 -9.53
CA GLU A 549 -6.58 6.04 -8.41
C GLU A 549 -7.58 6.37 -7.28
N GLY A 550 -8.65 5.58 -7.15
CA GLY A 550 -9.58 5.66 -6.03
C GLY A 550 -9.43 4.50 -5.04
N THR A 551 -9.91 4.71 -3.81
CA THR A 551 -9.77 3.73 -2.73
C THR A 551 -11.12 3.46 -2.06
N ILE A 552 -11.48 2.17 -1.92
CA ILE A 552 -12.62 1.73 -1.11
C ILE A 552 -12.10 1.32 0.26
N VAL A 553 -12.71 1.80 1.33
CA VAL A 553 -12.33 1.52 2.72
C VAL A 553 -13.51 0.91 3.44
N LEU A 554 -13.37 -0.33 3.91
CA LEU A 554 -14.29 -0.93 4.86
C LEU A 554 -13.66 -0.85 6.25
N HIS A 555 -14.41 -0.36 7.23
CA HIS A 555 -13.86 -0.17 8.57
C HIS A 555 -14.81 -0.52 9.71
N GLY A 556 -14.24 -1.03 10.80
CA GLY A 556 -14.98 -1.45 11.99
C GLY A 556 -15.74 -2.77 11.83
N ALA A 557 -16.64 -3.04 12.77
CA ALA A 557 -17.43 -4.27 12.79
C ALA A 557 -18.64 -4.19 11.85
N MET A 558 -18.89 -5.28 11.12
CA MET A 558 -20.14 -5.45 10.39
C MET A 558 -21.22 -5.95 11.35
N PRO A 559 -22.48 -5.48 11.24
CA PRO A 559 -23.59 -6.02 12.02
C PRO A 559 -23.74 -7.53 11.83
N LEU A 560 -24.34 -8.22 12.80
CA LEU A 560 -24.53 -9.67 12.69
C LEU A 560 -25.36 -10.03 11.46
N HIS A 561 -25.05 -11.15 10.83
CA HIS A 561 -25.77 -11.68 9.65
C HIS A 561 -25.72 -10.79 8.40
N SER A 562 -24.74 -9.88 8.31
CA SER A 562 -24.55 -8.99 7.18
C SER A 562 -24.00 -9.71 5.93
N ARG A 563 -24.07 -9.03 4.78
CA ARG A 563 -23.42 -9.41 3.52
C ARG A 563 -22.69 -8.22 2.93
N VAL A 564 -21.45 -8.42 2.52
CA VAL A 564 -20.65 -7.48 1.74
C VAL A 564 -20.27 -8.17 0.42
N LEU A 565 -20.71 -7.61 -0.70
CA LEU A 565 -20.44 -8.11 -2.04
C LEU A 565 -19.73 -7.02 -2.84
N LEU A 566 -18.60 -7.37 -3.43
CA LEU A 566 -17.88 -6.57 -4.41
C LEU A 566 -17.68 -7.42 -5.67
N ALA A 567 -18.42 -7.12 -6.73
CA ALA A 567 -18.49 -7.97 -7.91
C ALA A 567 -18.34 -7.22 -9.23
N ASN A 568 -17.84 -7.90 -10.25
CA ASN A 568 -17.74 -7.39 -11.62
C ASN A 568 -17.02 -6.03 -11.69
N SER A 569 -15.98 -5.84 -10.87
CA SER A 569 -15.39 -4.53 -10.62
C SER A 569 -13.91 -4.51 -11.03
N THR A 570 -13.43 -3.35 -11.47
CA THR A 570 -12.06 -3.13 -11.92
C THR A 570 -11.43 -2.02 -11.08
N LEU A 571 -10.51 -2.38 -10.18
CA LEU A 571 -9.96 -1.43 -9.22
C LEU A 571 -8.46 -1.23 -9.45
N ARG A 572 -8.05 -0.03 -9.82
CA ARG A 572 -6.66 0.34 -10.05
C ARG A 572 -6.23 1.48 -9.14
N ALA A 573 -5.06 1.34 -8.54
CA ALA A 573 -4.40 2.39 -7.79
C ALA A 573 -2.87 2.28 -7.93
N THR A 574 -2.18 3.40 -7.79
CA THR A 574 -0.71 3.48 -7.77
C THR A 574 -0.23 4.22 -6.53
N VAL A 575 1.03 3.99 -6.13
CA VAL A 575 1.63 4.69 -4.97
C VAL A 575 1.66 6.21 -5.16
N GLY A 576 1.84 6.68 -6.40
CA GLY A 576 1.85 8.10 -6.73
C GLY A 576 0.46 8.73 -6.88
N GLY A 577 -0.54 7.97 -7.34
CA GLY A 577 -1.89 8.46 -7.59
C GLY A 577 -2.84 8.38 -6.38
N SER A 578 -2.69 7.36 -5.53
CA SER A 578 -3.56 7.21 -4.35
C SER A 578 -3.36 8.34 -3.34
N GLN A 579 -4.49 8.83 -2.80
CA GLN A 579 -4.51 9.81 -1.71
C GLN A 579 -4.77 9.17 -0.34
N TYR A 580 -4.72 7.83 -0.26
CA TYR A 580 -4.91 7.12 0.99
C TYR A 580 -3.71 7.30 1.92
N VAL A 581 -3.96 7.73 3.15
CA VAL A 581 -2.95 7.86 4.20
C VAL A 581 -3.28 6.87 5.32
N PRO A 582 -2.36 5.95 5.65
CA PRO A 582 -2.58 5.02 6.74
C PRO A 582 -2.81 5.71 8.08
N THR A 583 -3.71 5.15 8.88
CA THR A 583 -4.09 5.71 10.20
C THR A 583 -3.52 4.92 11.37
N THR A 584 -2.91 3.77 11.08
CA THR A 584 -2.27 2.91 12.08
C THR A 584 -1.07 3.65 12.71
N PRO A 585 -0.99 3.73 14.06
CA PRO A 585 0.11 4.38 14.75
C PRO A 585 1.49 3.87 14.28
N GLY A 586 2.43 4.80 14.09
CA GLY A 586 3.78 4.50 13.59
C GLY A 586 3.90 4.35 12.07
N HIS A 587 2.79 4.26 11.34
CA HIS A 587 2.77 4.05 9.88
C HIS A 587 2.20 5.25 9.10
N ALA A 588 1.99 6.40 9.75
CA ALA A 588 1.43 7.58 9.10
C ALA A 588 2.31 8.15 7.96
N GLY A 589 3.61 7.83 7.95
CA GLY A 589 4.54 8.22 6.90
C GLY A 589 4.64 7.22 5.73
N SER A 590 4.03 6.04 5.83
CA SER A 590 4.12 5.03 4.77
C SER A 590 3.14 5.34 3.64
N ARG A 591 3.66 5.42 2.42
CA ARG A 591 2.86 5.62 1.20
C ARG A 591 2.61 4.27 0.56
N HIS A 592 1.34 3.92 0.41
CA HIS A 592 0.88 2.74 -0.32
C HIS A 592 -0.14 3.20 -1.37
N GLY A 593 -0.31 2.43 -2.44
CA GLY A 593 -1.32 2.68 -3.47
C GLY A 593 -2.52 1.73 -3.39
N PRO A 594 -3.32 1.67 -2.30
CA PRO A 594 -4.36 0.66 -2.17
C PRO A 594 -5.63 0.97 -2.97
N ALA A 595 -6.16 -0.06 -3.62
CA ALA A 595 -7.48 -0.05 -4.24
C ALA A 595 -8.59 -0.37 -3.21
N LEU A 596 -8.29 -1.26 -2.26
CA LEU A 596 -9.19 -1.66 -1.18
C LEU A 596 -8.45 -1.60 0.16
N VAL A 597 -9.10 -1.09 1.19
CA VAL A 597 -8.58 -1.05 2.55
C VAL A 597 -9.57 -1.70 3.52
N LEU A 598 -9.07 -2.63 4.33
CA LEU A 598 -9.80 -3.31 5.40
C LEU A 598 -9.25 -2.86 6.74
N ASP A 599 -9.98 -1.99 7.41
CA ASP A 599 -9.52 -1.29 8.60
C ASP A 599 -10.27 -1.73 9.86
N GLY A 600 -9.64 -2.57 10.68
CA GLY A 600 -10.22 -3.11 11.91
C GLY A 600 -11.50 -3.90 11.62
N VAL A 601 -11.58 -4.53 10.45
CA VAL A 601 -12.79 -5.22 9.99
C VAL A 601 -13.06 -6.43 10.86
N ARG A 602 -14.28 -6.52 11.35
CA ARG A 602 -14.79 -7.64 12.15
C ARG A 602 -16.07 -8.18 11.53
N LEU A 603 -15.97 -9.37 10.96
CA LEU A 603 -17.08 -10.11 10.40
C LEU A 603 -17.70 -10.97 11.50
N LEU A 604 -18.96 -10.70 11.82
CA LEU A 604 -19.75 -11.39 12.85
C LEU A 604 -20.92 -12.08 12.17
N SER A 605 -20.84 -13.39 11.96
CA SER A 605 -21.79 -14.14 11.11
C SER A 605 -22.05 -13.48 9.75
N THR A 606 -21.03 -12.85 9.19
CA THR A 606 -21.10 -11.99 8.01
C THR A 606 -20.49 -12.68 6.80
N ARG A 607 -21.06 -12.46 5.62
CA ARG A 607 -20.54 -12.96 4.36
C ARG A 607 -19.86 -11.84 3.58
N PHE A 608 -18.53 -11.86 3.50
CA PHE A 608 -17.75 -11.00 2.62
C PHE A 608 -17.35 -11.78 1.37
N VAL A 609 -17.71 -11.28 0.20
CA VAL A 609 -17.40 -11.90 -1.09
C VAL A 609 -16.90 -10.84 -2.06
N MET A 610 -15.68 -11.01 -2.53
CA MET A 610 -15.19 -10.33 -3.73
C MET A 610 -15.15 -11.36 -4.86
N THR A 611 -15.83 -11.08 -5.97
CA THR A 611 -15.90 -12.05 -7.08
C THR A 611 -15.87 -11.42 -8.46
N ARG A 612 -15.33 -12.11 -9.47
CA ARG A 612 -15.28 -11.64 -10.88
C ARG A 612 -14.71 -10.23 -11.00
N SER A 613 -13.64 -9.94 -10.28
CA SER A 613 -13.11 -8.59 -10.15
C SER A 613 -11.60 -8.57 -10.36
N THR A 614 -11.09 -7.44 -10.85
CA THR A 614 -9.66 -7.25 -11.10
C THR A 614 -9.11 -6.14 -10.21
N LEU A 615 -7.92 -6.36 -9.66
CA LEU A 615 -7.20 -5.37 -8.88
C LEU A 615 -5.82 -5.16 -9.49
N ALA A 616 -5.43 -3.92 -9.72
CA ALA A 616 -4.12 -3.55 -10.23
C ALA A 616 -3.46 -2.51 -9.32
N CYS A 617 -2.20 -2.78 -8.92
CA CYS A 617 -1.42 -1.94 -8.03
C CYS A 617 -0.01 -1.72 -8.60
N GLY A 618 0.36 -0.46 -8.90
CA GLY A 618 1.70 -0.08 -9.37
C GLY A 618 2.49 0.84 -8.41
N GLY A 619 3.81 0.69 -8.40
CA GLY A 619 4.78 1.46 -7.61
C GLY A 619 5.59 0.62 -6.63
N GLU A 620 6.77 1.11 -6.24
CA GLU A 620 7.74 0.39 -5.37
C GLU A 620 7.20 -0.02 -3.99
N LEU A 621 6.06 0.49 -3.50
CA LEU A 621 5.48 0.10 -2.21
C LEU A 621 3.99 -0.28 -2.33
N CYS A 622 3.63 -0.86 -3.47
CA CYS A 622 2.22 -1.11 -3.78
C CYS A 622 1.62 -2.29 -3.01
N ALA A 623 0.47 -2.07 -2.38
CA ALA A 623 -0.38 -3.09 -1.79
C ALA A 623 -1.80 -2.96 -2.32
N ALA A 624 -2.28 -3.92 -3.13
CA ALA A 624 -3.59 -3.80 -3.78
C ALA A 624 -4.73 -3.76 -2.74
N ILE A 625 -4.62 -4.59 -1.70
CA ILE A 625 -5.45 -4.62 -0.52
C ILE A 625 -4.59 -4.28 0.70
N LEU A 626 -4.94 -3.23 1.43
CA LEU A 626 -4.25 -2.86 2.68
C LEU A 626 -5.11 -3.27 3.87
N VAL A 627 -4.49 -3.86 4.90
CA VAL A 627 -5.16 -4.23 6.15
C VAL A 627 -4.60 -3.40 7.31
N GLU A 628 -5.47 -2.67 7.99
CA GLU A 628 -5.16 -1.91 9.21
C GLU A 628 -5.87 -2.52 10.41
N ARG A 629 -5.27 -2.45 11.60
CA ARG A 629 -5.89 -2.87 12.89
C ARG A 629 -6.48 -4.30 12.91
N GLY A 630 -6.00 -5.15 12.01
CA GLY A 630 -6.31 -6.59 11.91
C GLY A 630 -7.64 -6.92 11.23
N LEU A 631 -7.69 -8.11 10.64
CA LEU A 631 -8.87 -8.68 9.97
C LEU A 631 -9.39 -9.87 10.79
N GLY A 632 -10.63 -9.77 11.29
CA GLY A 632 -11.26 -10.79 12.10
C GLY A 632 -12.48 -11.40 11.41
N VAL A 633 -12.45 -12.72 11.21
CA VAL A 633 -13.54 -13.51 10.63
C VAL A 633 -14.07 -14.45 11.70
N ASN A 634 -15.25 -14.15 12.26
CA ASN A 634 -15.77 -14.84 13.46
C ASN A 634 -17.27 -15.22 13.35
N LEU A 635 -17.74 -16.09 14.22
CA LEU A 635 -19.15 -16.51 14.35
C LEU A 635 -19.72 -17.09 13.05
N SER A 636 -19.07 -18.11 12.47
CA SER A 636 -19.44 -18.73 11.19
C SER A 636 -19.51 -17.73 10.03
N SER A 637 -18.59 -16.77 10.01
CA SER A 637 -18.43 -15.82 8.90
C SER A 637 -17.68 -16.46 7.73
N VAL A 638 -17.81 -15.83 6.56
CA VAL A 638 -17.05 -16.22 5.37
C VAL A 638 -16.38 -14.99 4.75
N PHE A 639 -15.12 -15.13 4.36
CA PHE A 639 -14.36 -14.15 3.58
C PHE A 639 -13.84 -14.84 2.32
N TYR A 640 -14.38 -14.48 1.15
CA TYR A 640 -14.08 -15.13 -0.13
C TYR A 640 -13.50 -14.12 -1.12
N LEU A 641 -12.34 -14.47 -1.69
CA LEU A 641 -11.80 -13.89 -2.92
C LEU A 641 -11.92 -14.97 -3.99
N ASP A 642 -12.87 -14.80 -4.90
CA ASP A 642 -13.32 -15.82 -5.85
C ASP A 642 -13.22 -15.30 -7.28
N ASN A 643 -12.61 -16.03 -8.22
CA ASN A 643 -12.48 -15.56 -9.59
C ASN A 643 -11.93 -14.11 -9.70
N CYS A 644 -10.89 -13.84 -8.90
CA CYS A 644 -10.25 -12.54 -8.84
C CYS A 644 -8.88 -12.58 -9.51
N ALA A 645 -8.61 -11.59 -10.36
CA ALA A 645 -7.27 -11.38 -10.93
C ALA A 645 -6.61 -10.22 -10.21
N VAL A 646 -5.58 -10.49 -9.42
CA VAL A 646 -4.85 -9.44 -8.67
C VAL A 646 -3.44 -9.32 -9.18
N ARG A 647 -3.09 -8.12 -9.61
CA ARG A 647 -1.77 -7.77 -10.07
C ARG A 647 -1.20 -6.66 -9.21
N SER A 648 -0.05 -6.92 -8.60
CA SER A 648 0.64 -5.93 -7.80
C SER A 648 2.13 -6.00 -8.07
N GLN A 649 2.81 -4.88 -8.02
CA GLN A 649 4.27 -4.85 -8.09
C GLN A 649 4.93 -5.55 -6.89
N MET A 650 4.31 -5.44 -5.71
CA MET A 650 4.90 -5.89 -4.45
C MET A 650 3.96 -6.77 -3.62
N HIS A 651 2.85 -6.22 -3.11
CA HIS A 651 1.93 -6.95 -2.23
C HIS A 651 0.52 -7.04 -2.81
N VAL A 652 -0.11 -8.20 -2.72
CA VAL A 652 -1.55 -8.36 -2.97
C VAL A 652 -2.33 -7.87 -1.76
N MET A 653 -2.02 -8.40 -0.57
CA MET A 653 -2.64 -8.04 0.70
C MET A 653 -1.56 -7.76 1.75
N TYR A 654 -1.43 -6.52 2.18
CA TYR A 654 -0.40 -6.10 3.15
C TYR A 654 -1.03 -5.60 4.45
N ALA A 655 -0.68 -6.21 5.58
CA ALA A 655 -1.18 -5.81 6.89
C ALA A 655 -0.16 -4.98 7.67
N LEU A 656 -0.53 -3.76 8.05
CA LEU A 656 0.32 -2.86 8.83
C LEU A 656 0.40 -3.33 10.29
N ALA A 657 1.42 -4.12 10.61
CA ALA A 657 1.67 -4.70 11.94
C ALA A 657 0.40 -5.33 12.56
N SER A 658 -0.40 -5.97 11.72
CA SER A 658 -1.76 -6.40 12.02
C SER A 658 -1.96 -7.88 11.70
N ASP A 659 -2.95 -8.49 12.35
CA ASP A 659 -3.14 -9.93 12.38
C ASP A 659 -4.36 -10.37 11.54
N LEU A 660 -4.32 -11.60 11.02
CA LEU A 660 -5.47 -12.29 10.46
C LEU A 660 -5.96 -13.32 11.48
N ARG A 661 -7.24 -13.26 11.87
CA ARG A 661 -7.86 -14.23 12.78
C ARG A 661 -9.13 -14.81 12.19
N VAL A 662 -9.15 -16.12 11.97
CA VAL A 662 -10.31 -16.88 11.51
C VAL A 662 -10.76 -17.79 12.65
N SER A 663 -11.96 -17.59 13.18
CA SER A 663 -12.43 -18.26 14.41
C SER A 663 -13.93 -18.56 14.43
N GLY A 664 -14.37 -19.39 15.37
CA GLY A 664 -15.79 -19.66 15.61
C GLY A 664 -16.49 -20.36 14.43
N GLY A 665 -15.85 -21.36 13.84
CA GLY A 665 -16.39 -22.09 12.69
C GLY A 665 -16.47 -21.27 11.40
N SER A 666 -15.53 -20.35 11.20
CA SER A 666 -15.52 -19.44 10.04
C SER A 666 -14.64 -19.96 8.91
N VAL A 667 -14.76 -19.36 7.72
CA VAL A 667 -13.98 -19.72 6.53
C VAL A 667 -13.33 -18.49 5.90
N PHE A 668 -12.01 -18.53 5.72
CA PHE A 668 -11.29 -17.62 4.82
C PHE A 668 -10.86 -18.40 3.58
N SER A 669 -11.19 -17.89 2.40
CA SER A 669 -10.98 -18.62 1.16
C SER A 669 -10.49 -17.74 0.02
N ILE A 670 -9.43 -18.19 -0.64
CA ILE A 670 -9.03 -17.73 -1.97
C ILE A 670 -9.33 -18.88 -2.92
N ARG A 671 -10.11 -18.63 -3.96
CA ARG A 671 -10.38 -19.65 -4.98
C ARG A 671 -10.50 -19.13 -6.40
N ASP A 672 -10.21 -20.02 -7.35
CA ASP A 672 -10.38 -19.77 -8.79
C ASP A 672 -9.70 -18.46 -9.24
N SER A 673 -8.61 -18.07 -8.58
CA SER A 673 -8.00 -16.74 -8.70
C SER A 673 -6.61 -16.80 -9.33
N LEU A 674 -6.21 -15.69 -9.95
CA LEU A 674 -4.89 -15.51 -10.56
C LEU A 674 -4.19 -14.33 -9.91
N TRP A 675 -3.08 -14.59 -9.20
CA TRP A 675 -2.33 -13.55 -8.51
C TRP A 675 -0.92 -13.41 -9.09
N SER A 676 -0.49 -12.16 -9.29
CA SER A 676 0.87 -11.82 -9.69
C SER A 676 1.46 -10.76 -8.76
N ALA A 677 2.58 -11.09 -8.13
CA ALA A 677 3.36 -10.20 -7.28
C ALA A 677 4.85 -10.59 -7.36
N PRO A 678 5.54 -10.17 -8.44
CA PRO A 678 6.83 -10.72 -8.88
C PRO A 678 8.05 -10.17 -8.12
N SER A 679 7.85 -9.44 -7.01
CA SER A 679 8.97 -8.80 -6.31
C SER A 679 10.04 -9.79 -5.87
N ILE A 680 11.28 -9.53 -6.26
CA ILE A 680 12.45 -10.37 -6.00
C ILE A 680 13.14 -10.04 -4.68
N ASN A 681 12.63 -9.07 -3.92
CA ASN A 681 13.19 -8.76 -2.62
C ASN A 681 12.88 -9.87 -1.61
N MET A 682 13.91 -10.28 -0.88
CA MET A 682 13.74 -11.17 0.26
C MET A 682 12.83 -10.48 1.30
N TYR A 683 11.89 -11.23 1.90
CA TYR A 683 10.89 -10.76 2.87
C TYR A 683 9.68 -10.01 2.33
N GLU A 684 9.47 -10.00 1.02
CA GLU A 684 8.24 -9.50 0.42
C GLU A 684 7.36 -10.67 -0.05
N ALA A 685 6.04 -10.56 0.11
CA ALA A 685 5.12 -11.66 -0.20
C ALA A 685 3.79 -11.13 -0.75
N ALA A 686 3.01 -12.00 -1.39
CA ALA A 686 1.67 -11.63 -1.84
C ALA A 686 0.77 -11.22 -0.66
N CYS A 687 0.74 -12.01 0.41
CA CYS A 687 0.03 -11.73 1.65
C CYS A 687 1.02 -11.58 2.81
N VAL A 688 1.01 -10.46 3.53
CA VAL A 688 1.86 -10.25 4.71
C VAL A 688 0.99 -9.90 5.91
N PHE A 689 1.16 -10.67 7.00
CA PHE A 689 0.53 -10.43 8.30
C PHE A 689 1.57 -10.51 9.41
N ARG A 690 1.28 -9.91 10.57
CA ARG A 690 2.08 -10.17 11.76
C ARG A 690 1.78 -11.58 12.27
N ASP A 691 0.56 -11.85 12.71
CA ASP A 691 0.14 -13.19 13.12
C ASP A 691 -1.05 -13.70 12.29
N VAL A 692 -1.02 -14.99 11.95
CA VAL A 692 -2.15 -15.69 11.32
C VAL A 692 -2.65 -16.78 12.26
N VAL A 693 -3.92 -16.67 12.68
CA VAL A 693 -4.54 -17.60 13.62
C VAL A 693 -5.81 -18.19 13.02
N VAL A 694 -5.88 -19.53 12.96
CA VAL A 694 -7.07 -20.29 12.57
C VAL A 694 -7.48 -21.16 13.75
N ALA A 695 -8.64 -20.87 14.34
CA ALA A 695 -9.06 -21.46 15.62
C ALA A 695 -10.57 -21.76 15.66
N GLY A 696 -11.04 -22.40 16.73
CA GLY A 696 -12.45 -22.74 16.95
C GLY A 696 -13.10 -23.51 15.80
N GLY A 697 -12.44 -24.56 15.27
CA GLY A 697 -12.93 -25.38 14.17
C GLY A 697 -13.15 -24.60 12.86
N SER A 698 -12.24 -23.68 12.53
CA SER A 698 -12.33 -22.83 11.34
C SER A 698 -11.44 -23.33 10.20
N VAL A 699 -11.63 -22.77 9.00
CA VAL A 699 -10.90 -23.19 7.79
C VAL A 699 -10.24 -22.00 7.11
N LEU A 700 -8.95 -22.15 6.77
CA LEU A 700 -8.22 -21.28 5.84
C LEU A 700 -7.85 -22.11 4.60
N GLN A 701 -8.39 -21.76 3.44
CA GLN A 701 -8.17 -22.54 2.21
C GLN A 701 -7.77 -21.69 1.01
N ILE A 702 -6.86 -22.25 0.21
CA ILE A 702 -6.41 -21.74 -1.08
C ILE A 702 -6.68 -22.83 -2.11
N VAL A 703 -7.57 -22.57 -3.06
CA VAL A 703 -8.15 -23.61 -3.94
C VAL A 703 -8.15 -23.19 -5.41
N SER A 704 -7.81 -24.09 -6.34
CA SER A 704 -7.99 -23.88 -7.79
C SER A 704 -7.38 -22.57 -8.32
N SER A 705 -6.27 -22.11 -7.76
CA SER A 705 -5.70 -20.79 -8.05
C SER A 705 -4.28 -20.88 -8.58
N THR A 706 -3.88 -19.87 -9.35
CA THR A 706 -2.53 -19.75 -9.93
C THR A 706 -1.80 -18.55 -9.34
N PHE A 707 -0.57 -18.75 -8.88
CA PHE A 707 0.22 -17.73 -8.21
C PHE A 707 1.57 -17.56 -8.93
N ARG A 708 1.82 -16.37 -9.47
CA ARG A 708 3.10 -15.96 -10.08
C ARG A 708 3.79 -14.92 -9.21
N LEU A 709 4.61 -15.37 -8.29
CA LEU A 709 5.16 -14.56 -7.21
C LEU A 709 6.68 -14.61 -7.20
N GLY A 710 7.29 -13.66 -6.50
CA GLY A 710 8.71 -13.73 -6.19
C GLY A 710 8.99 -14.63 -5.00
N PHE A 711 8.97 -14.08 -3.79
CA PHE A 711 9.48 -14.76 -2.60
C PHE A 711 8.45 -15.63 -1.87
N ALA A 712 7.25 -15.11 -1.50
CA ALA A 712 6.24 -15.95 -0.83
C ALA A 712 4.77 -15.63 -1.19
N MET A 713 3.87 -16.63 -1.06
CA MET A 713 2.41 -16.40 -1.13
C MET A 713 1.87 -15.82 0.17
N LEU A 714 2.09 -16.48 1.30
CA LEU A 714 1.74 -15.99 2.62
C LEU A 714 2.99 -15.84 3.47
N MET A 715 3.14 -14.69 4.09
CA MET A 715 4.19 -14.40 5.04
C MET A 715 3.61 -13.96 6.38
N ALA A 716 4.09 -14.58 7.46
CA ALA A 716 3.67 -14.25 8.82
C ALA A 716 4.84 -14.33 9.80
N THR A 717 4.75 -13.62 10.91
CA THR A 717 5.66 -13.80 12.05
C THR A 717 5.34 -15.11 12.77
N THR A 718 4.05 -15.38 13.00
CA THR A 718 3.58 -16.67 13.52
C THR A 718 2.35 -17.18 12.75
N LEU A 719 2.24 -18.50 12.67
CA LEU A 719 1.11 -19.23 12.11
C LEU A 719 0.61 -20.26 13.12
N THR A 720 -0.60 -20.06 13.64
CA THR A 720 -1.21 -20.96 14.62
C THR A 720 -2.51 -21.54 14.08
N VAL A 721 -2.61 -22.87 14.06
CA VAL A 721 -3.82 -23.62 13.70
C VAL A 721 -4.20 -24.53 14.87
N THR A 722 -5.34 -24.28 15.50
CA THR A 722 -5.73 -24.89 16.80
C THR A 722 -7.23 -25.19 16.86
N ASP A 723 -7.69 -25.86 17.91
CA ASP A 723 -9.08 -26.26 18.16
C ASP A 723 -9.73 -27.01 16.99
N GLY A 724 -9.05 -28.01 16.42
CA GLY A 724 -9.57 -28.80 15.30
C GLY A 724 -9.79 -28.00 14.01
N SER A 725 -8.97 -26.99 13.76
CA SER A 725 -9.04 -26.16 12.56
C SER A 725 -8.27 -26.75 11.38
N TRP A 726 -8.50 -26.23 10.17
CA TRP A 726 -7.99 -26.81 8.94
C TRP A 726 -7.33 -25.78 8.01
N LEU A 727 -6.07 -26.03 7.64
CA LEU A 727 -5.35 -25.29 6.60
C LEU A 727 -5.27 -26.12 5.33
N VAL A 728 -5.68 -25.57 4.18
CA VAL A 728 -5.79 -26.34 2.93
C VAL A 728 -5.17 -25.60 1.74
N HIS A 729 -4.32 -26.29 1.00
CA HIS A 729 -3.86 -25.88 -0.33
C HIS A 729 -4.25 -26.98 -1.32
N ARG A 730 -5.18 -26.68 -2.23
CA ARG A 730 -5.72 -27.67 -3.17
C ARG A 730 -5.77 -27.17 -4.61
N ASN A 731 -5.36 -28.00 -5.58
CA ASN A 731 -5.50 -27.72 -7.02
C ASN A 731 -4.84 -26.40 -7.44
N ASN A 732 -3.74 -25.99 -6.82
CA ASN A 732 -3.09 -24.72 -7.15
C ASN A 732 -1.81 -24.92 -7.96
N GLU A 733 -1.46 -23.91 -8.74
CA GLU A 733 -0.13 -23.76 -9.35
C GLU A 733 0.62 -22.63 -8.65
N PHE A 734 1.68 -22.98 -7.92
CA PHE A 734 2.54 -22.07 -7.19
C PHE A 734 3.86 -21.88 -7.94
N ARG A 735 4.05 -20.69 -8.52
CA ARG A 735 5.34 -20.20 -9.03
C ARG A 735 5.90 -19.20 -8.03
N THR A 736 6.65 -19.68 -7.04
CA THR A 736 7.13 -18.90 -5.89
C THR A 736 8.24 -19.67 -5.17
N ALA A 737 9.12 -18.97 -4.45
CA ALA A 737 10.11 -19.64 -3.62
C ALA A 737 9.47 -20.34 -2.40
N TYR A 738 8.50 -19.70 -1.76
CA TYR A 738 7.76 -20.26 -0.63
C TYR A 738 6.24 -20.09 -0.80
N VAL A 739 5.45 -21.09 -0.41
CA VAL A 739 3.99 -20.90 -0.28
C VAL A 739 3.66 -20.21 1.05
N VAL A 740 4.22 -20.69 2.16
CA VAL A 740 4.02 -20.13 3.50
C VAL A 740 5.37 -19.88 4.16
N TYR A 741 5.79 -18.62 4.24
CA TYR A 741 7.02 -18.22 4.90
C TYR A 741 6.74 -17.69 6.31
N VAL A 742 7.28 -18.37 7.33
CA VAL A 742 7.17 -17.93 8.72
C VAL A 742 8.52 -17.46 9.22
N THR A 743 8.58 -16.22 9.72
CA THR A 743 9.85 -15.56 10.06
C THR A 743 10.40 -16.02 11.42
N ASN A 744 9.53 -16.34 12.37
CA ASN A 744 9.97 -16.86 13.66
C ASN A 744 10.27 -18.36 13.54
N TYR A 745 11.45 -18.78 14.01
CA TYR A 745 11.95 -20.15 13.88
C TYR A 745 11.04 -21.21 14.52
N TYR A 746 10.36 -20.85 15.62
CA TYR A 746 9.34 -21.69 16.27
C TYR A 746 7.92 -21.14 16.07
N GLY A 747 7.71 -20.35 15.01
CA GLY A 747 6.50 -19.57 14.80
C GLY A 747 5.30 -20.37 14.29
N VAL A 748 5.47 -21.66 13.98
CA VAL A 748 4.39 -22.51 13.44
C VAL A 748 3.92 -23.50 14.50
N ALA A 749 2.63 -23.45 14.83
CA ALA A 749 2.01 -24.32 15.82
C ALA A 749 0.71 -24.93 15.29
N PHE A 750 0.65 -26.26 15.26
CA PHE A 750 -0.57 -27.02 15.01
C PHE A 750 -0.94 -27.80 16.28
N CYS A 751 -2.12 -27.50 16.83
CA CYS A 751 -2.58 -28.04 18.11
C CYS A 751 -3.97 -28.68 17.97
N ASP A 752 -4.37 -29.46 18.98
CA ASP A 752 -5.76 -29.92 19.18
C ASP A 752 -6.38 -30.60 17.95
N GLN A 753 -5.65 -31.55 17.37
CA GLN A 753 -6.08 -32.32 16.19
C GLN A 753 -6.32 -31.46 14.93
N SER A 754 -5.68 -30.29 14.85
CA SER A 754 -5.73 -29.45 13.64
C SER A 754 -4.90 -30.04 12.51
N VAL A 755 -5.36 -29.83 11.27
CA VAL A 755 -4.84 -30.51 10.08
C VAL A 755 -4.32 -29.51 9.05
N TRP A 756 -3.24 -29.87 8.36
CA TRP A 756 -2.79 -29.21 7.13
C TRP A 756 -2.85 -30.18 5.94
N SER A 757 -3.65 -29.86 4.93
CA SER A 757 -3.76 -30.65 3.70
C SER A 757 -3.12 -29.94 2.50
N ILE A 758 -2.22 -30.64 1.80
CA ILE A 758 -1.52 -30.18 0.59
C ILE A 758 -1.86 -31.16 -0.53
N LEU A 759 -2.77 -30.79 -1.42
CA LEU A 759 -3.46 -31.71 -2.34
C LEU A 759 -3.38 -31.21 -3.79
N TYR A 760 -2.90 -32.02 -4.72
CA TYR A 760 -2.98 -31.75 -6.17
C TYR A 760 -2.39 -30.40 -6.59
N ASN A 761 -1.32 -29.94 -5.94
CA ASN A 761 -0.66 -28.67 -6.28
C ASN A 761 0.57 -28.92 -7.16
N LYS A 762 0.92 -27.91 -7.95
CA LYS A 762 2.16 -27.85 -8.73
C LYS A 762 3.05 -26.75 -8.16
N PHE A 763 4.29 -27.09 -7.81
CA PHE A 763 5.30 -26.16 -7.31
C PHE A 763 6.38 -25.98 -8.37
N THR A 764 6.68 -24.75 -8.72
CA THR A 764 7.76 -24.40 -9.65
C THR A 764 8.38 -23.07 -9.26
N TYR A 765 9.48 -22.73 -9.92
CA TYR A 765 10.27 -21.55 -9.63
C TYR A 765 9.46 -20.26 -9.84
N GLY A 766 9.61 -19.35 -8.87
CA GLY A 766 9.09 -17.98 -8.95
C GLY A 766 10.14 -16.99 -9.45
N SER A 767 9.81 -15.70 -9.43
CA SER A 767 10.71 -14.64 -9.89
C SER A 767 11.95 -14.46 -8.98
N TYR A 768 11.86 -14.86 -7.71
CA TYR A 768 12.96 -14.72 -6.74
C TYR A 768 14.13 -15.69 -6.98
N SER A 769 13.83 -16.93 -7.35
CA SER A 769 14.82 -18.00 -7.44
C SER A 769 14.43 -19.02 -8.48
N SER A 770 15.41 -19.41 -9.30
CA SER A 770 15.32 -20.50 -10.28
C SER A 770 15.71 -21.87 -9.69
N THR A 771 15.91 -21.98 -8.38
CA THR A 771 16.34 -23.22 -7.72
C THR A 771 15.53 -23.57 -6.47
N ILE A 772 14.73 -22.64 -5.95
CA ILE A 772 13.95 -22.84 -4.72
C ILE A 772 12.47 -22.85 -5.07
N ALA A 773 11.78 -23.93 -4.70
CA ALA A 773 10.33 -24.07 -4.78
C ALA A 773 9.84 -24.92 -3.59
N CYS A 774 9.57 -24.27 -2.46
CA CYS A 774 9.23 -24.92 -1.19
C CYS A 774 7.80 -24.58 -0.74
N VAL A 775 7.19 -25.47 0.05
CA VAL A 775 5.91 -25.15 0.69
C VAL A 775 6.10 -24.18 1.83
N THR A 776 7.18 -24.30 2.61
CA THR A 776 7.38 -23.47 3.79
C THR A 776 8.85 -23.21 4.12
N SER A 777 9.10 -22.23 4.99
CA SER A 777 10.42 -22.02 5.59
C SER A 777 10.76 -23.21 6.51
N LYS A 778 12.06 -23.46 6.78
CA LYS A 778 12.43 -24.57 7.66
C LYS A 778 12.11 -24.19 9.12
N TRP A 779 11.18 -24.90 9.76
CA TRP A 779 10.82 -24.70 11.16
C TRP A 779 10.64 -26.04 11.88
N PRO A 780 11.25 -26.23 13.06
CA PRO A 780 10.84 -27.31 13.96
C PRO A 780 9.56 -26.91 14.71
N PRO A 781 8.52 -27.77 14.74
CA PRO A 781 7.37 -27.52 15.61
C PRO A 781 7.83 -27.36 17.07
N PRO A 782 7.17 -26.51 17.88
CA PRO A 782 7.36 -26.52 19.33
C PRO A 782 7.27 -27.95 19.86
N SER A 783 8.11 -28.31 20.84
CA SER A 783 8.26 -29.71 21.33
C SER A 783 6.95 -30.40 21.67
N ASP A 784 5.97 -29.62 22.09
CA ASP A 784 4.67 -30.05 22.59
C ASP A 784 3.61 -30.20 21.48
N THR A 785 3.97 -29.91 20.22
CA THR A 785 3.07 -29.99 19.07
C THR A 785 3.47 -31.15 18.14
N ARG A 786 2.46 -31.79 17.54
CA ARG A 786 2.60 -32.83 16.51
C ARG A 786 1.64 -32.50 15.37
N PRO A 787 2.08 -31.72 14.36
CA PRO A 787 1.21 -31.35 13.25
C PRO A 787 0.76 -32.59 12.48
N THR A 788 -0.53 -32.67 12.15
CA THR A 788 -1.06 -33.68 11.24
C THR A 788 -1.08 -33.08 9.83
N ILE A 789 -0.18 -33.56 8.95
CA ILE A 789 -0.04 -33.06 7.58
C ILE A 789 -0.30 -34.17 6.57
N TYR A 790 -1.11 -33.88 5.55
CA TYR A 790 -1.38 -34.78 4.43
C TYR A 790 -0.83 -34.21 3.13
N GLY A 791 -0.11 -35.05 2.37
CA GLY A 791 0.37 -34.77 1.03
C GLY A 791 -0.26 -35.74 0.03
N VAL A 792 -0.99 -35.24 -0.96
CA VAL A 792 -1.67 -36.08 -1.97
C VAL A 792 -1.42 -35.54 -3.36
N CYS A 793 -0.77 -36.33 -4.22
CA CYS A 793 -0.63 -36.07 -5.65
C CYS A 793 -0.08 -34.67 -6.02
N ASN A 794 0.96 -34.20 -5.34
CA ASN A 794 1.60 -32.93 -5.69
C ASN A 794 2.77 -33.15 -6.67
N GLU A 795 3.05 -32.15 -7.50
CA GLU A 795 4.20 -32.11 -8.40
C GLU A 795 5.13 -30.97 -7.98
N ALA A 796 6.44 -31.22 -7.91
CA ALA A 796 7.47 -30.21 -7.74
C ALA A 796 8.42 -30.26 -8.93
N ILE A 797 8.59 -29.12 -9.62
CA ILE A 797 9.55 -28.93 -10.72
C ILE A 797 9.35 -30.03 -11.80
N GLY A 798 8.09 -30.30 -12.13
CA GLY A 798 7.69 -31.29 -13.15
C GLY A 798 7.73 -32.76 -12.71
N SER A 799 8.11 -33.06 -11.46
CA SER A 799 8.17 -34.43 -10.93
C SER A 799 7.18 -34.65 -9.78
N PRO A 800 6.59 -35.85 -9.61
CA PRO A 800 5.75 -36.16 -8.45
C PRO A 800 6.54 -36.11 -7.14
N VAL A 801 5.96 -35.50 -6.10
CA VAL A 801 6.62 -35.35 -4.79
C VAL A 801 6.53 -36.63 -3.98
N THR A 802 7.68 -37.20 -3.62
CA THR A 802 7.75 -38.43 -2.82
C THR A 802 8.23 -38.19 -1.39
N ASP A 803 9.16 -37.25 -1.20
CA ASP A 803 9.67 -36.85 0.11
C ASP A 803 9.37 -35.36 0.38
N TYR A 804 8.26 -35.09 1.08
CA TYR A 804 7.85 -33.72 1.42
C TYR A 804 8.81 -33.01 2.39
N GLN A 805 9.62 -33.77 3.16
CA GLN A 805 10.53 -33.17 4.12
C GLN A 805 11.71 -32.52 3.41
N GLU A 806 12.31 -33.23 2.45
CA GLU A 806 13.46 -32.75 1.68
C GLU A 806 13.03 -31.94 0.45
N GLU A 807 12.06 -32.42 -0.35
CA GLU A 807 11.69 -31.77 -1.62
C GLU A 807 10.90 -30.47 -1.42
N LEU A 808 10.10 -30.36 -0.34
CA LEU A 808 9.23 -29.21 -0.07
C LEU A 808 9.50 -28.49 1.25
N ASN A 809 10.55 -28.89 1.97
CA ASN A 809 11.10 -28.24 3.17
C ASN A 809 10.10 -28.13 4.35
N ILE A 810 9.20 -29.11 4.51
CA ILE A 810 8.20 -29.11 5.60
C ILE A 810 8.82 -29.46 6.98
N GLY A 811 9.98 -30.11 7.02
CA GLY A 811 10.76 -30.33 8.26
C GLY A 811 10.13 -31.27 9.31
N THR A 812 8.89 -31.73 9.12
CA THR A 812 8.15 -32.65 9.99
C THR A 812 7.48 -33.76 9.15
N PRO A 813 7.18 -34.95 9.71
CA PRO A 813 6.59 -36.04 8.93
C PRO A 813 5.26 -35.67 8.27
N VAL A 814 5.11 -36.05 7.00
CA VAL A 814 3.89 -35.89 6.20
C VAL A 814 3.31 -37.26 5.89
N THR A 815 2.00 -37.42 6.07
CA THR A 815 1.29 -38.63 5.63
C THR A 815 1.03 -38.53 4.13
N VAL A 816 1.86 -39.21 3.34
CA VAL A 816 1.77 -39.23 1.88
C VAL A 816 0.73 -40.26 1.44
N LEU A 817 -0.24 -39.85 0.62
CA LEU A 817 -1.20 -40.75 -0.02
C LEU A 817 -1.01 -40.77 -1.54
N ASP A 818 -1.23 -41.93 -2.15
CA ASP A 818 -1.17 -42.09 -3.60
C ASP A 818 -2.19 -41.20 -4.33
N CYS A 819 -1.89 -40.84 -5.59
CA CYS A 819 -2.84 -40.13 -6.45
C CYS A 819 -4.17 -40.90 -6.55
N GLY A 820 -5.27 -40.25 -6.15
CA GLY A 820 -6.62 -40.83 -6.14
C GLY A 820 -7.00 -41.54 -4.83
N ALA A 821 -6.04 -41.77 -3.92
CA ALA A 821 -6.36 -42.17 -2.55
C ALA A 821 -6.91 -40.98 -1.76
N CYS A 822 -7.86 -41.26 -0.87
CA CYS A 822 -8.53 -40.24 -0.08
C CYS A 822 -8.90 -40.79 1.30
N THR A 823 -8.80 -39.92 2.30
CA THR A 823 -9.27 -40.15 3.67
C THR A 823 -10.05 -38.93 4.12
N VAL A 824 -10.98 -39.11 5.07
CA VAL A 824 -11.81 -38.02 5.57
C VAL A 824 -10.95 -36.85 6.04
N ASP A 825 -9.91 -37.12 6.83
CA ASP A 825 -9.04 -36.08 7.41
C ASP A 825 -8.18 -35.35 6.37
N ALA A 826 -7.85 -36.01 5.25
CA ALA A 826 -7.05 -35.40 4.20
C ALA A 826 -7.88 -34.47 3.31
N VAL A 827 -9.05 -34.93 2.82
CA VAL A 827 -9.81 -34.23 1.76
C VAL A 827 -11.09 -33.53 2.24
N CYS A 828 -11.54 -33.78 3.47
CA CYS A 828 -12.75 -33.19 4.04
C CYS A 828 -12.45 -32.43 5.34
N PHE A 829 -13.34 -31.50 5.71
CA PHE A 829 -13.29 -30.93 7.05
C PHE A 829 -13.88 -31.93 8.05
N ALA A 830 -13.02 -32.77 8.64
CA ALA A 830 -13.40 -33.94 9.43
C ALA A 830 -14.48 -33.67 10.49
N ALA A 831 -14.40 -32.55 11.22
CA ALA A 831 -15.36 -32.18 12.27
C ALA A 831 -16.81 -32.01 11.77
N ARG A 832 -17.02 -31.90 10.45
CA ARG A 832 -18.33 -31.73 9.81
C ARG A 832 -18.60 -32.80 8.73
N THR A 833 -17.83 -33.88 8.70
CA THR A 833 -18.00 -34.99 7.75
C THR A 833 -18.49 -36.24 8.46
N SER A 834 -19.53 -36.89 7.92
CA SER A 834 -20.05 -38.15 8.47
C SER A 834 -19.39 -39.39 7.87
N SER A 835 -19.07 -39.35 6.57
CA SER A 835 -18.47 -40.45 5.82
C SER A 835 -17.88 -39.94 4.49
N ILE A 836 -17.16 -40.80 3.78
CA ILE A 836 -16.67 -40.53 2.42
C ILE A 836 -17.27 -41.57 1.45
N SER A 837 -17.69 -41.15 0.26
CA SER A 837 -18.24 -42.02 -0.79
C SER A 837 -17.51 -41.75 -2.09
N GLY A 838 -16.67 -42.68 -2.57
CA GLY A 838 -15.93 -42.47 -3.82
C GLY A 838 -15.02 -41.23 -3.83
N CYS A 839 -14.43 -40.90 -2.67
CA CYS A 839 -13.67 -39.66 -2.39
C CYS A 839 -14.48 -38.36 -2.26
N GLU A 840 -15.80 -38.42 -2.38
CA GLU A 840 -16.68 -37.27 -2.08
C GLU A 840 -17.06 -37.25 -0.59
N CYS A 841 -17.03 -36.06 0.02
CA CYS A 841 -17.36 -35.88 1.42
C CYS A 841 -18.87 -35.89 1.64
N VAL A 842 -19.37 -36.76 2.50
CA VAL A 842 -20.77 -36.72 2.95
C VAL A 842 -20.83 -35.91 4.23
N CYS A 843 -21.52 -34.76 4.19
CA CYS A 843 -21.52 -33.82 5.29
C CYS A 843 -22.49 -34.18 6.41
N ALA A 844 -22.00 -34.05 7.65
CA ALA A 844 -22.84 -34.05 8.84
C ALA A 844 -23.61 -32.72 8.96
N ALA A 845 -24.54 -32.63 9.91
CA ALA A 845 -25.27 -31.41 10.17
C ALA A 845 -24.32 -30.23 10.49
N GLY A 846 -24.50 -29.12 9.76
CA GLY A 846 -23.66 -27.93 9.86
C GLY A 846 -22.38 -27.96 9.00
N GLY A 847 -22.17 -28.99 8.18
CA GLY A 847 -21.18 -28.99 7.10
C GLY A 847 -21.77 -28.48 5.79
N TYR A 848 -21.02 -27.67 5.05
CA TYR A 848 -21.48 -27.02 3.82
C TYR A 848 -20.49 -27.20 2.64
N GLY A 849 -21.04 -27.32 1.43
CA GLY A 849 -20.25 -27.50 0.21
C GLY A 849 -19.59 -28.88 0.10
N GLU A 850 -18.78 -29.06 -0.94
CA GLU A 850 -18.19 -30.37 -1.30
C GLU A 850 -17.19 -30.90 -0.26
N THR A 851 -16.62 -30.02 0.58
CA THR A 851 -15.63 -30.38 1.61
C THR A 851 -16.16 -30.24 3.02
N CYS A 852 -17.47 -30.05 3.19
CA CYS A 852 -18.14 -29.94 4.48
C CYS A 852 -17.61 -28.80 5.37
N LEU A 853 -17.36 -27.63 4.80
CA LEU A 853 -16.88 -26.45 5.52
C LEU A 853 -17.83 -26.04 6.67
N PRO A 854 -17.32 -25.41 7.73
CA PRO A 854 -18.12 -25.07 8.93
C PRO A 854 -19.07 -23.88 8.73
N ALA A 855 -18.96 -23.14 7.62
CA ALA A 855 -19.82 -22.02 7.27
C ALA A 855 -20.36 -22.16 5.84
N ALA A 856 -21.58 -21.67 5.62
CA ALA A 856 -22.28 -21.78 4.35
C ALA A 856 -21.49 -21.11 3.21
N VAL A 857 -21.25 -21.88 2.14
CA VAL A 857 -20.63 -21.38 0.91
C VAL A 857 -21.52 -20.29 0.30
N PRO A 858 -20.99 -19.10 -0.04
CA PRO A 858 -21.77 -18.04 -0.67
C PRO A 858 -22.44 -18.47 -1.99
N ASP A 859 -23.65 -17.98 -2.25
CA ASP A 859 -24.31 -18.11 -3.55
C ASP A 859 -23.67 -17.18 -4.60
N GLY A 860 -23.76 -17.56 -5.88
CA GLY A 860 -23.31 -16.71 -7.00
C GLY A 860 -21.79 -16.66 -7.18
N LEU A 861 -21.05 -17.56 -6.53
CA LEU A 861 -19.70 -17.96 -6.96
C LEU A 861 -19.84 -18.66 -8.31
N GLY A 862 -18.97 -18.34 -9.26
CA GLY A 862 -19.09 -18.92 -10.60
C GLY A 862 -18.32 -18.15 -11.68
N PRO A 863 -17.96 -18.84 -12.78
CA PRO A 863 -17.08 -18.30 -13.79
C PRO A 863 -17.82 -17.36 -14.76
N LEU A 864 -17.24 -16.18 -14.99
CA LEU A 864 -17.27 -15.36 -16.22
C LEU A 864 -16.52 -14.02 -15.96
N PRO A 865 -15.92 -13.38 -16.98
CA PRO A 865 -15.40 -13.94 -18.22
C PRO A 865 -13.86 -13.92 -18.22
N LEU A 866 -13.25 -14.84 -18.97
CA LEU A 866 -11.97 -14.55 -19.62
C LEU A 866 -12.10 -13.17 -20.26
N PRO A 867 -11.07 -12.29 -20.17
CA PRO A 867 -11.09 -11.00 -20.85
C PRO A 867 -11.64 -11.22 -22.24
N ASP A 868 -12.63 -10.41 -22.66
CA ASP A 868 -13.28 -10.55 -23.96
C ASP A 868 -12.18 -10.80 -24.97
N ALA A 869 -12.11 -12.03 -25.50
CA ALA A 869 -11.04 -12.47 -26.36
C ALA A 869 -11.03 -11.73 -27.71
N LYS A 870 -11.89 -10.72 -27.84
CA LYS A 870 -12.11 -9.86 -28.99
C LYS A 870 -11.43 -8.50 -28.92
N ASP A 871 -10.85 -8.08 -27.80
CA ASP A 871 -9.84 -7.01 -27.86
C ASP A 871 -8.52 -7.62 -28.35
N THR A 872 -8.54 -8.00 -29.63
CA THR A 872 -7.41 -8.53 -30.39
C THR A 872 -6.43 -7.43 -30.81
N GLU A 873 -6.85 -6.16 -30.74
CA GLU A 873 -6.02 -5.04 -31.17
C GLU A 873 -5.08 -4.60 -30.05
N VAL A 874 -3.80 -4.86 -30.23
CA VAL A 874 -2.73 -4.18 -29.50
C VAL A 874 -2.76 -2.72 -29.96
N ARG A 875 -3.37 -1.82 -29.18
CA ARG A 875 -3.32 -0.38 -29.47
C ARG A 875 -1.90 0.12 -29.28
N CYS A 876 -1.37 0.80 -30.29
CA CYS A 876 -0.04 1.38 -30.25
C CYS A 876 -0.03 2.69 -29.44
N VAL A 877 1.00 2.86 -28.60
CA VAL A 877 1.33 4.14 -27.98
C VAL A 877 2.23 4.92 -28.94
N HIS A 878 1.88 6.18 -29.22
CA HIS A 878 2.57 7.01 -30.20
C HIS A 878 3.18 8.26 -29.56
N GLY A 879 4.43 8.57 -29.90
CA GLY A 879 5.04 9.89 -29.65
C GLY A 879 5.32 10.22 -28.18
N ASP A 880 5.32 9.21 -27.31
CA ASP A 880 5.40 9.39 -25.87
C ASP A 880 6.84 9.31 -25.36
N SER A 881 7.10 9.87 -24.17
CA SER A 881 8.37 9.69 -23.46
C SER A 881 8.11 8.99 -22.14
N ILE A 882 8.72 7.82 -21.96
CA ILE A 882 8.41 6.91 -20.84
C ILE A 882 9.65 6.63 -20.00
N ASP A 883 9.48 6.55 -18.69
CA ASP A 883 10.51 6.16 -17.70
C ASP A 883 10.24 4.77 -17.10
N SER A 884 9.06 4.21 -17.37
CA SER A 884 8.60 2.91 -16.90
C SER A 884 7.50 2.37 -17.81
N LEU A 885 7.43 1.05 -17.95
CA LEU A 885 6.33 0.39 -18.64
C LEU A 885 5.27 -0.01 -17.62
N ASP A 886 4.05 0.46 -17.86
CA ASP A 886 2.89 0.04 -17.08
C ASP A 886 2.67 -1.46 -17.22
N TYR A 887 2.27 -2.08 -16.12
CA TYR A 887 1.90 -3.48 -16.11
C TYR A 887 0.69 -3.73 -17.03
N PRO A 888 0.77 -4.65 -18.01
CA PRO A 888 -0.33 -4.89 -18.93
C PRO A 888 -1.61 -5.28 -18.19
N GLY A 889 -2.75 -4.73 -18.61
CA GLY A 889 -4.05 -5.16 -18.08
C GLY A 889 -4.30 -6.65 -18.34
N PRO A 890 -5.19 -7.32 -17.58
CA PRO A 890 -5.64 -8.67 -17.90
C PRO A 890 -6.14 -8.76 -19.35
N GLY A 891 -5.69 -9.78 -20.08
CA GLY A 891 -6.09 -10.00 -21.48
C GLY A 891 -5.29 -9.21 -22.53
N VAL A 892 -4.38 -8.33 -22.13
CA VAL A 892 -3.46 -7.68 -23.08
C VAL A 892 -2.50 -8.73 -23.66
N ARG A 893 -2.47 -8.85 -24.99
CA ARG A 893 -1.73 -9.89 -25.73
C ARG A 893 -0.47 -9.38 -26.44
N GLY A 894 -0.05 -8.17 -26.12
CA GLY A 894 1.07 -7.55 -26.79
C GLY A 894 1.27 -6.10 -26.39
N LEU A 895 2.37 -5.54 -26.86
CA LEU A 895 2.77 -4.16 -26.65
C LEU A 895 3.17 -3.58 -28.01
N CYS A 896 2.64 -2.42 -28.35
CA CYS A 896 3.05 -1.71 -29.55
C CYS A 896 3.46 -0.28 -29.16
N LEU A 897 4.71 0.07 -29.42
CA LEU A 897 5.25 1.41 -29.23
C LEU A 897 5.75 1.93 -30.59
N VAL A 898 5.34 3.14 -30.93
CA VAL A 898 5.69 3.79 -32.20
C VAL A 898 6.20 5.19 -31.91
N ASN A 899 7.43 5.49 -32.32
CA ASN A 899 8.05 6.80 -32.09
C ASN A 899 8.07 7.19 -30.59
N VAL A 900 8.39 6.22 -29.72
CA VAL A 900 8.46 6.40 -28.26
C VAL A 900 9.91 6.52 -27.81
N THR A 901 10.19 7.46 -26.92
CA THR A 901 11.53 7.70 -26.36
C THR A 901 11.61 7.21 -24.92
N PHE A 902 12.52 6.27 -24.66
CA PHE A 902 12.76 5.72 -23.33
C PHE A 902 13.73 6.64 -22.62
N THR A 903 13.42 7.04 -21.39
CA THR A 903 14.26 7.95 -20.59
C THR A 903 15.15 7.23 -19.59
N SER A 904 14.96 5.91 -19.46
CA SER A 904 15.66 5.01 -18.55
C SER A 904 15.73 3.60 -19.16
N PRO A 905 16.65 2.74 -18.71
CA PRO A 905 16.68 1.33 -19.09
C PRO A 905 15.37 0.62 -18.71
N MET A 906 14.83 -0.18 -19.63
CA MET A 906 13.54 -0.85 -19.44
C MET A 906 13.64 -2.38 -19.39
N LEU A 907 12.78 -2.98 -18.58
CA LEU A 907 12.55 -4.43 -18.53
C LEU A 907 11.17 -4.76 -19.07
N LEU A 908 11.13 -5.49 -20.19
CA LEU A 908 9.93 -6.11 -20.73
C LEU A 908 9.96 -7.61 -20.41
N ASP A 909 9.45 -7.98 -19.25
CA ASP A 909 9.31 -9.38 -18.86
C ASP A 909 8.02 -9.96 -19.44
N LEU A 910 8.13 -10.95 -20.33
CA LEU A 910 6.98 -11.50 -21.05
C LEU A 910 6.12 -12.43 -20.17
N SER A 911 6.56 -12.76 -18.95
CA SER A 911 5.76 -13.53 -17.98
C SER A 911 4.54 -12.74 -17.47
N TYR A 912 4.57 -11.43 -17.69
CA TYR A 912 3.55 -10.44 -17.34
C TYR A 912 2.35 -10.39 -18.28
N PHE A 913 2.44 -10.98 -19.46
CA PHE A 913 1.30 -11.07 -20.37
C PHE A 913 0.50 -12.35 -20.09
N ASP A 914 -0.82 -12.27 -20.21
CA ASP A 914 -1.72 -13.40 -20.02
C ASP A 914 -2.11 -13.99 -21.38
N ALA A 915 -1.23 -14.82 -21.93
CA ALA A 915 -1.45 -15.50 -23.22
C ALA A 915 -1.08 -16.99 -23.19
N PRO A 916 -1.65 -17.81 -22.29
CA PRO A 916 -1.46 -19.25 -22.35
C PRO A 916 -1.91 -19.77 -23.73
N GLN A 917 -0.99 -20.43 -24.45
CA GLN A 917 -1.19 -21.00 -25.80
C GLN A 917 -1.39 -19.99 -26.95
N GLN A 918 -1.18 -18.69 -26.76
CA GLN A 918 -1.29 -17.70 -27.83
C GLN A 918 0.00 -16.90 -28.02
N THR A 919 0.17 -16.35 -29.23
CA THR A 919 1.32 -15.54 -29.61
C THR A 919 1.26 -14.16 -28.97
N LEU A 920 2.34 -13.75 -28.30
CA LEU A 920 2.52 -12.38 -27.81
C LEU A 920 3.14 -11.50 -28.89
N ASN A 921 2.48 -10.41 -29.26
CA ASN A 921 2.98 -9.48 -30.29
C ASN A 921 3.63 -8.26 -29.63
N ILE A 922 4.94 -8.12 -29.77
CA ILE A 922 5.71 -6.98 -29.29
C ILE A 922 6.25 -6.22 -30.49
N THR A 923 5.91 -4.94 -30.61
CA THR A 923 6.33 -4.09 -31.72
C THR A 923 6.94 -2.81 -31.19
N LEU A 924 8.19 -2.55 -31.57
CA LEU A 924 8.94 -1.33 -31.30
C LEU A 924 9.33 -0.73 -32.65
N LEU A 925 8.62 0.30 -33.06
CA LEU A 925 8.83 0.96 -34.34
C LEU A 925 9.36 2.37 -34.10
N GLN A 926 10.49 2.71 -34.70
CA GLN A 926 11.09 4.05 -34.59
C GLN A 926 11.29 4.52 -33.14
N CYS A 927 11.57 3.60 -32.22
CA CYS A 927 11.76 3.94 -30.81
C CYS A 927 13.20 4.36 -30.54
N VAL A 928 13.40 5.18 -29.50
CA VAL A 928 14.71 5.54 -28.96
C VAL A 928 14.87 4.86 -27.62
N LEU A 929 15.85 3.96 -27.51
CA LEU A 929 16.04 3.07 -26.35
C LEU A 929 17.18 3.56 -25.45
N MET A 930 16.96 3.58 -24.13
CA MET A 930 18.00 3.81 -23.10
C MET A 930 18.50 2.50 -22.49
N GLY A 931 18.42 1.41 -23.26
CA GLY A 931 18.60 0.03 -22.83
C GLY A 931 17.24 -0.67 -22.67
N LEU A 932 17.15 -1.89 -23.19
CA LEU A 932 15.93 -2.68 -23.16
C LEU A 932 16.26 -4.16 -22.98
N LEU A 933 15.76 -4.76 -21.91
CA LEU A 933 15.80 -6.20 -21.67
C LEU A 933 14.44 -6.82 -21.96
N ILE A 934 14.37 -7.74 -22.93
CA ILE A 934 13.19 -8.56 -23.23
C ILE A 934 13.42 -9.95 -22.65
N ARG A 935 12.68 -10.30 -21.59
CA ARG A 935 12.80 -11.59 -20.92
C ARG A 935 11.70 -12.56 -21.39
N GLY A 936 12.12 -13.66 -22.00
CA GLY A 936 11.26 -14.76 -22.44
C GLY A 936 10.60 -15.49 -21.27
N SER A 937 9.36 -15.94 -21.49
CA SER A 937 8.53 -16.64 -20.50
C SER A 937 8.24 -18.10 -20.85
N GLY A 938 8.86 -18.62 -21.93
CA GLY A 938 8.51 -19.88 -22.58
C GLY A 938 7.27 -19.82 -23.46
N ALA A 939 6.59 -18.66 -23.54
CA ALA A 939 5.47 -18.44 -24.45
C ALA A 939 5.94 -18.21 -25.89
N ARG A 940 5.05 -18.47 -26.87
CA ARG A 940 5.28 -18.10 -28.26
C ARG A 940 5.21 -16.58 -28.41
N VAL A 941 6.20 -15.96 -29.06
CA VAL A 941 6.27 -14.50 -29.21
C VAL A 941 6.54 -14.09 -30.65
N HIS A 942 6.10 -12.91 -31.03
CA HIS A 942 6.51 -12.20 -32.24
C HIS A 942 7.03 -10.83 -31.81
N VAL A 943 8.35 -10.68 -31.75
CA VAL A 943 9.04 -9.44 -31.38
C VAL A 943 9.57 -8.78 -32.64
N SER A 944 9.22 -7.52 -32.86
CA SER A 944 9.73 -6.71 -33.97
C SER A 944 10.29 -5.41 -33.44
N VAL A 945 11.59 -5.20 -33.64
CA VAL A 945 12.31 -3.94 -33.40
C VAL A 945 12.70 -3.38 -34.76
N THR A 946 11.98 -2.37 -35.22
CA THR A 946 12.09 -1.86 -36.58
C THR A 946 12.48 -0.39 -36.56
N SER A 947 13.50 -0.02 -37.35
CA SER A 947 13.94 1.38 -37.54
C SER A 947 14.20 2.15 -36.24
N SER A 948 14.55 1.43 -35.17
CA SER A 948 14.76 1.98 -33.83
C SER A 948 16.23 2.29 -33.60
N MET A 949 16.52 3.08 -32.57
CA MET A 949 17.89 3.43 -32.20
C MET A 949 18.15 3.25 -30.72
N LEU A 950 19.42 3.04 -30.39
CA LEU A 950 19.92 2.96 -29.03
C LEU A 950 20.63 4.29 -28.71
N ASP A 951 20.18 4.98 -27.67
CA ASP A 951 20.81 6.19 -27.16
C ASP A 951 21.88 5.85 -26.11
N SER A 952 21.60 4.83 -25.28
CA SER A 952 22.51 4.29 -24.26
C SER A 952 22.11 2.87 -23.90
N GLY A 953 23.00 2.12 -23.25
CA GLY A 953 22.76 0.75 -22.80
C GLY A 953 22.88 -0.29 -23.92
N ALA A 954 22.08 -1.36 -23.85
CA ALA A 954 22.08 -2.46 -24.81
C ALA A 954 20.65 -3.00 -25.02
N LEU A 955 20.42 -3.66 -26.16
CA LEU A 955 19.22 -4.47 -26.41
C LEU A 955 19.51 -5.91 -26.00
N VAL A 956 18.84 -6.39 -24.96
CA VAL A 956 19.12 -7.68 -24.33
C VAL A 956 17.93 -8.62 -24.49
N PHE A 957 18.19 -9.87 -24.85
CA PHE A 957 17.22 -10.96 -24.84
C PHE A 957 17.66 -12.05 -23.85
N GLU A 958 16.80 -12.38 -22.91
CA GLU A 958 17.10 -13.36 -21.84
C GLU A 958 16.02 -14.42 -21.73
N GLY A 959 16.41 -15.68 -21.55
CA GLY A 959 15.50 -16.76 -21.20
C GLY A 959 14.94 -17.54 -22.39
N ASP A 960 13.83 -18.24 -22.14
CA ASP A 960 13.23 -19.20 -23.07
C ASP A 960 12.13 -18.55 -23.92
N PHE A 961 12.24 -18.71 -25.24
CA PHE A 961 11.27 -18.26 -26.22
C PHE A 961 10.60 -19.48 -26.84
N GLY A 962 9.29 -19.62 -26.58
CA GLY A 962 8.53 -20.82 -26.88
C GLY A 962 8.48 -21.16 -28.37
N VAL A 963 8.00 -22.37 -28.67
CA VAL A 963 7.96 -22.90 -30.04
C VAL A 963 7.26 -21.98 -31.05
N SER A 964 7.85 -21.88 -32.24
CA SER A 964 7.40 -21.00 -33.33
C SER A 964 7.43 -19.50 -32.99
N SER A 965 8.41 -19.07 -32.19
CA SER A 965 8.64 -17.66 -31.92
C SER A 965 9.36 -16.97 -33.08
N GLN A 966 9.10 -15.68 -33.26
CA GLN A 966 9.74 -14.85 -34.28
C GLN A 966 10.32 -13.61 -33.60
N ILE A 967 11.61 -13.37 -33.76
CA ILE A 967 12.28 -12.19 -33.24
C ILE A 967 12.96 -11.52 -34.42
N LEU A 968 12.62 -10.27 -34.69
CA LEU A 968 13.12 -9.49 -35.82
C LEU A 968 13.67 -8.17 -35.30
N VAL A 969 14.94 -7.89 -35.61
CA VAL A 969 15.55 -6.56 -35.49
C VAL A 969 15.96 -6.13 -36.89
N VAL A 970 15.37 -5.07 -37.41
CA VAL A 970 15.56 -4.66 -38.80
C VAL A 970 15.72 -3.17 -38.97
N GLY A 971 16.66 -2.75 -39.82
CA GLY A 971 16.89 -1.36 -40.19
C GLY A 971 17.19 -0.45 -39.00
N SER A 972 17.71 -1.01 -37.90
CA SER A 972 17.93 -0.29 -36.64
C SER A 972 19.40 0.12 -36.48
N VAL A 973 19.62 1.23 -35.77
CA VAL A 973 20.96 1.79 -35.51
C VAL A 973 21.22 1.68 -34.01
N LEU A 974 21.89 0.62 -33.59
CA LEU A 974 22.17 0.32 -32.18
C LEU A 974 23.66 0.55 -31.92
N VAL A 975 24.02 1.82 -31.77
CA VAL A 975 25.38 2.27 -31.46
C VAL A 975 25.44 2.60 -29.99
N THR A 976 26.42 2.05 -29.27
CA THR A 976 26.54 2.24 -27.83
C THR A 976 28.00 2.22 -27.38
N MET A 977 28.27 2.93 -26.29
CA MET A 977 29.53 2.84 -25.55
C MET A 977 29.57 1.65 -24.58
N SER A 978 28.48 0.87 -24.52
CA SER A 978 28.45 -0.37 -23.73
C SER A 978 29.32 -1.43 -24.41
N SER A 979 29.72 -2.46 -23.66
CA SER A 979 30.52 -3.56 -24.21
C SER A 979 29.85 -4.25 -25.40
N TYR A 980 28.53 -4.14 -25.54
CA TYR A 980 27.78 -4.68 -26.67
C TYR A 980 26.51 -3.90 -26.99
N ALA A 981 26.12 -3.92 -28.27
CA ALA A 981 24.85 -3.34 -28.74
C ALA A 981 23.68 -4.30 -28.52
N ILE A 982 23.87 -5.58 -28.87
CA ILE A 982 22.89 -6.64 -28.64
C ILE A 982 23.51 -7.76 -27.81
N LEU A 983 22.77 -8.22 -26.78
CA LEU A 983 23.14 -9.37 -25.95
C LEU A 983 22.05 -10.44 -25.95
N PHE A 984 22.42 -11.69 -26.23
CA PHE A 984 21.62 -12.88 -25.98
C PHE A 984 22.23 -13.65 -24.82
N VAL A 985 21.51 -13.81 -23.69
CA VAL A 985 22.03 -14.47 -22.49
C VAL A 985 21.06 -15.52 -21.98
N LYS A 986 21.54 -16.75 -21.75
CA LYS A 986 20.66 -17.90 -21.40
C LYS A 986 19.49 -18.00 -22.39
N PHE A 987 19.80 -17.82 -23.66
CA PHE A 987 18.83 -17.65 -24.73
C PHE A 987 18.51 -19.01 -25.34
N PHE A 988 17.26 -19.45 -25.21
CA PHE A 988 16.79 -20.72 -25.74
C PHE A 988 15.76 -20.46 -26.83
N LEU A 989 16.08 -20.92 -28.05
CA LEU A 989 15.21 -20.77 -29.20
C LEU A 989 14.64 -22.15 -29.58
N GLY A 990 13.35 -22.35 -29.30
CA GLY A 990 12.67 -23.62 -29.56
C GLY A 990 12.39 -23.91 -31.04
N VAL A 991 11.90 -25.11 -31.33
CA VAL A 991 11.62 -25.62 -32.68
C VAL A 991 10.75 -24.67 -33.51
N ASN A 992 11.06 -24.53 -34.80
CA ASN A 992 10.39 -23.67 -35.78
C ASN A 992 10.41 -22.18 -35.44
N SER A 993 11.34 -21.73 -34.61
CA SER A 993 11.47 -20.33 -34.24
C SER A 993 12.59 -19.66 -35.04
N THR A 994 12.49 -18.34 -35.26
CA THR A 994 13.46 -17.57 -36.02
C THR A 994 13.87 -16.30 -35.29
N LEU A 995 15.17 -16.03 -35.28
CA LEU A 995 15.77 -14.75 -34.89
C LEU A 995 16.44 -14.14 -36.13
N LEU A 996 15.99 -12.96 -36.54
CA LEU A 996 16.45 -12.27 -37.74
C LEU A 996 17.04 -10.92 -37.35
N LEU A 997 18.33 -10.72 -37.63
CA LEU A 997 19.01 -9.43 -37.55
C LEU A 997 19.31 -8.97 -38.98
N LEU A 998 18.50 -8.06 -39.51
CA LEU A 998 18.55 -7.67 -40.93
C LEU A 998 18.88 -6.19 -41.10
N ASP A 999 19.89 -5.87 -41.91
CA ASP A 999 20.17 -4.49 -42.35
C ASP A 999 20.34 -3.48 -41.19
N ASN A 1000 20.94 -3.90 -40.07
CA ASN A 1000 21.20 -3.06 -38.91
C ASN A 1000 22.63 -2.52 -38.89
N ASN A 1001 22.84 -1.39 -38.22
CA ASN A 1001 24.16 -0.91 -37.83
C ASN A 1001 24.34 -1.11 -36.32
N LEU A 1002 25.21 -2.05 -35.93
CA LEU A 1002 25.46 -2.44 -34.54
C LEU A 1002 26.91 -2.08 -34.17
N GLU A 1003 27.06 -1.30 -33.11
CA GLU A 1003 28.38 -0.88 -32.63
C GLU A 1003 28.44 -0.96 -31.11
N GLY A 1004 29.43 -1.67 -30.59
CA GLY A 1004 29.73 -1.76 -29.16
C GLY A 1004 31.19 -1.42 -28.88
N SER A 1005 31.56 -1.28 -27.60
CA SER A 1005 32.96 -1.06 -27.22
C SER A 1005 33.80 -2.31 -27.51
N ASN A 1006 33.37 -3.47 -27.00
CA ASN A 1006 34.10 -4.73 -27.12
C ASN A 1006 33.54 -5.62 -28.24
N CYS A 1007 32.23 -5.84 -28.30
CA CYS A 1007 31.61 -6.57 -29.40
C CYS A 1007 30.32 -5.94 -29.91
N ALA A 1008 30.00 -6.03 -31.20
CA ALA A 1008 28.70 -5.54 -31.68
C ALA A 1008 27.53 -6.45 -31.21
N LEU A 1009 27.69 -7.76 -31.44
CA LEU A 1009 26.73 -8.80 -31.06
C LEU A 1009 27.39 -9.77 -30.06
N TYR A 1010 26.77 -9.97 -28.90
CA TYR A 1010 27.24 -10.91 -27.88
C TYR A 1010 26.21 -12.00 -27.61
N ILE A 1011 26.65 -13.26 -27.62
CA ILE A 1011 25.83 -14.44 -27.35
C ILE A 1011 26.47 -15.22 -26.20
N SER A 1012 25.71 -15.59 -25.19
CA SER A 1012 26.22 -16.37 -24.06
C SER A 1012 25.24 -17.40 -23.54
N ASN A 1013 25.73 -18.64 -23.40
CA ASN A 1013 24.95 -19.78 -22.94
C ASN A 1013 23.64 -19.92 -23.73
N ALA A 1014 23.75 -19.94 -25.07
CA ALA A 1014 22.61 -20.02 -25.96
C ALA A 1014 22.41 -21.43 -26.52
N ALA A 1015 21.17 -21.79 -26.82
CA ALA A 1015 20.87 -23.02 -27.56
C ALA A 1015 19.81 -22.78 -28.63
N VAL A 1016 20.09 -23.30 -29.83
CA VAL A 1016 19.19 -23.27 -30.99
C VAL A 1016 18.78 -24.70 -31.31
N ASP A 1017 17.56 -25.06 -30.93
CA ASP A 1017 17.03 -26.43 -31.04
C ASP A 1017 15.94 -26.49 -32.12
N GLY A 1018 16.31 -26.88 -33.34
CA GLY A 1018 15.40 -26.92 -34.49
C GLY A 1018 14.83 -25.55 -34.91
N GLY A 1019 15.48 -24.46 -34.52
CA GLY A 1019 15.18 -23.08 -34.92
C GLY A 1019 16.32 -22.44 -35.71
N GLY A 1020 16.25 -21.14 -35.96
CA GLY A 1020 17.21 -20.43 -36.80
C GLY A 1020 17.60 -19.06 -36.29
N VAL A 1021 18.88 -18.72 -36.40
CA VAL A 1021 19.41 -17.36 -36.25
C VAL A 1021 20.03 -16.93 -37.58
N ILE A 1022 19.57 -15.81 -38.12
CA ILE A 1022 20.09 -15.23 -39.37
C ILE A 1022 20.54 -13.80 -39.11
N VAL A 1023 21.79 -13.49 -39.42
CA VAL A 1023 22.39 -12.16 -39.34
C VAL A 1023 22.81 -11.75 -40.74
N LYS A 1024 22.02 -10.91 -41.41
CA LYS A 1024 22.23 -10.56 -42.82
C LYS A 1024 22.19 -9.06 -43.11
N GLY A 1025 23.12 -8.58 -43.94
CA GLY A 1025 23.14 -7.19 -44.39
C GLY A 1025 23.57 -6.19 -43.30
N ASN A 1026 24.12 -6.65 -42.18
CA ASN A 1026 24.44 -5.78 -41.07
C ASN A 1026 25.82 -5.12 -41.25
N THR A 1027 26.02 -4.01 -40.55
CA THR A 1027 27.35 -3.46 -40.24
C THR A 1027 27.60 -3.71 -38.75
N LEU A 1028 28.66 -4.45 -38.44
CA LEU A 1028 29.03 -4.82 -37.07
C LEU A 1028 30.39 -4.22 -36.74
N ARG A 1029 30.47 -3.41 -35.67
CA ARG A 1029 31.70 -2.73 -35.26
C ARG A 1029 32.00 -2.89 -33.76
N ALA A 1030 33.28 -3.06 -33.46
CA ALA A 1030 33.83 -2.83 -32.14
C ALA A 1030 34.72 -1.56 -32.18
N THR A 1031 34.76 -0.79 -31.09
CA THR A 1031 35.47 0.50 -31.05
C THR A 1031 36.70 0.51 -30.15
N GLU A 1032 36.78 -0.39 -29.17
CA GLU A 1032 37.99 -0.63 -28.39
C GLU A 1032 38.88 -1.65 -29.13
N ASP A 1033 40.19 -1.48 -29.02
CA ASP A 1033 41.23 -2.36 -29.59
C ASP A 1033 42.32 -2.61 -28.52
N ASP A 1034 41.95 -2.78 -27.25
CA ASP A 1034 42.90 -2.75 -26.13
C ASP A 1034 43.46 -4.15 -25.81
N ASP A 1035 42.64 -5.20 -25.82
CA ASP A 1035 43.00 -6.54 -25.31
C ASP A 1035 43.16 -7.62 -26.41
N GLY A 1036 42.82 -7.29 -27.66
CA GLY A 1036 42.91 -8.20 -28.81
C GLY A 1036 41.78 -9.24 -28.89
N VAL A 1037 40.74 -9.08 -28.07
CA VAL A 1037 39.56 -9.96 -27.99
C VAL A 1037 38.32 -9.34 -28.62
N GLU A 1038 38.38 -8.04 -28.94
CA GLU A 1038 37.29 -7.25 -29.47
C GLU A 1038 36.85 -7.79 -30.83
N SER A 1039 35.54 -7.94 -31.03
CA SER A 1039 35.04 -8.64 -32.22
C SER A 1039 33.68 -8.20 -32.71
N SER A 1040 33.39 -8.45 -33.98
CA SER A 1040 32.06 -8.14 -34.52
C SER A 1040 30.98 -9.04 -33.90
N VAL A 1041 31.29 -10.32 -33.66
CA VAL A 1041 30.40 -11.29 -33.01
C VAL A 1041 31.15 -12.09 -31.95
N CYS A 1042 30.78 -11.91 -30.69
CA CYS A 1042 31.28 -12.66 -29.54
C CYS A 1042 30.31 -13.79 -29.19
N VAL A 1043 30.81 -15.04 -29.12
CA VAL A 1043 30.02 -16.20 -28.74
C VAL A 1043 30.68 -16.88 -27.55
N ASN A 1044 30.03 -16.83 -26.39
CA ASN A 1044 30.45 -17.46 -25.14
C ASN A 1044 29.57 -18.67 -24.82
N ALA A 1045 29.89 -19.79 -25.47
CA ALA A 1045 29.12 -21.03 -25.56
C ALA A 1045 27.78 -20.94 -26.32
N ILE A 1046 27.65 -21.80 -27.33
CA ILE A 1046 26.43 -22.01 -28.10
C ILE A 1046 26.27 -23.49 -28.47
N ASP A 1047 25.05 -23.99 -28.37
CA ASP A 1047 24.66 -25.34 -28.79
C ASP A 1047 23.64 -25.26 -29.94
N VAL A 1048 24.02 -25.73 -31.13
CA VAL A 1048 23.18 -25.72 -32.34
C VAL A 1048 22.86 -27.15 -32.73
N ARG A 1049 21.59 -27.57 -32.58
CA ARG A 1049 21.20 -28.97 -32.75
C ARG A 1049 19.85 -29.18 -33.39
N ASN A 1050 19.59 -30.43 -33.78
CA ASN A 1050 18.33 -30.93 -34.32
C ASN A 1050 17.87 -30.17 -35.56
N GLY A 1051 18.78 -29.92 -36.50
CA GLY A 1051 18.52 -29.10 -37.69
C GLY A 1051 18.48 -27.59 -37.42
N GLY A 1052 18.86 -27.16 -36.21
CA GLY A 1052 19.03 -25.74 -35.89
C GLY A 1052 20.16 -25.10 -36.69
N TYR A 1053 20.08 -23.79 -36.92
CA TYR A 1053 21.12 -23.09 -37.69
C TYR A 1053 21.46 -21.70 -37.16
N PHE A 1054 22.72 -21.31 -37.35
CA PHE A 1054 23.25 -19.98 -37.10
C PHE A 1054 24.00 -19.52 -38.35
N ASP A 1055 23.40 -18.60 -39.11
CA ASP A 1055 23.90 -18.12 -40.41
C ASP A 1055 24.18 -16.63 -40.35
N VAL A 1056 25.39 -16.25 -40.76
CA VAL A 1056 25.79 -14.86 -40.94
C VAL A 1056 26.20 -14.65 -42.38
N GLU A 1057 25.50 -13.77 -43.08
CA GLU A 1057 25.63 -13.60 -44.52
C GLU A 1057 25.72 -12.11 -44.89
N ASN A 1058 26.50 -11.77 -45.94
CA ASN A 1058 26.53 -10.43 -46.53
C ASN A 1058 26.65 -9.30 -45.48
N THR A 1059 27.51 -9.51 -44.49
CA THR A 1059 27.67 -8.62 -43.34
C THR A 1059 29.06 -7.99 -43.39
N THR A 1060 29.12 -6.68 -43.11
CA THR A 1060 30.38 -5.93 -43.03
C THR A 1060 30.82 -5.88 -41.57
N MET A 1061 32.05 -6.28 -41.31
CA MET A 1061 32.61 -6.45 -39.97
C MET A 1061 33.87 -5.60 -39.83
N SER A 1062 34.00 -4.89 -38.71
CA SER A 1062 35.21 -4.12 -38.38
C SER A 1062 35.49 -4.14 -36.89
N ALA A 1063 36.51 -4.92 -36.51
CA ALA A 1063 36.99 -5.17 -35.15
C ALA A 1063 38.33 -5.92 -35.24
N VAL A 1064 38.96 -6.25 -34.11
CA VAL A 1064 40.15 -7.13 -34.08
C VAL A 1064 39.81 -8.52 -34.64
N ASN A 1065 38.65 -9.08 -34.28
CA ASN A 1065 38.18 -10.36 -34.83
C ASN A 1065 36.79 -10.23 -35.48
N GLY A 1066 36.51 -11.02 -36.52
CA GLY A 1066 35.16 -11.12 -37.07
C GLY A 1066 34.23 -11.84 -36.08
N PHE A 1067 34.53 -13.13 -35.86
CA PHE A 1067 33.91 -13.96 -34.85
C PHE A 1067 34.93 -14.35 -33.79
N TYR A 1068 34.57 -14.15 -32.53
CA TYR A 1068 35.33 -14.64 -31.39
C TYR A 1068 34.51 -15.68 -30.63
N PHE A 1069 34.86 -16.95 -30.82
CA PHE A 1069 34.25 -18.05 -30.09
C PHE A 1069 35.05 -18.34 -28.83
N HIS A 1070 34.44 -18.07 -27.69
CA HIS A 1070 34.96 -18.36 -26.38
C HIS A 1070 34.13 -19.48 -25.73
N GLY A 1071 34.79 -20.42 -25.05
CA GLY A 1071 34.12 -21.55 -24.40
C GLY A 1071 33.65 -22.63 -25.39
N GLU A 1072 32.86 -23.58 -24.90
CA GLU A 1072 32.47 -24.76 -25.69
C GLU A 1072 31.38 -24.46 -26.71
N THR A 1073 31.64 -24.80 -27.98
CA THR A 1073 30.67 -24.72 -29.07
C THR A 1073 30.33 -26.12 -29.57
N THR A 1074 29.06 -26.48 -29.57
CA THR A 1074 28.58 -27.78 -30.05
C THR A 1074 27.63 -27.60 -31.22
N VAL A 1075 27.89 -28.32 -32.31
CA VAL A 1075 26.99 -28.40 -33.46
C VAL A 1075 26.65 -29.87 -33.68
N GLY A 1076 25.44 -30.27 -33.33
CA GLY A 1076 25.00 -31.66 -33.31
C GLY A 1076 23.80 -31.92 -34.21
N THR A 1077 23.53 -33.19 -34.50
CA THR A 1077 22.24 -33.67 -35.07
C THR A 1077 21.71 -32.80 -36.22
N ALA A 1078 22.50 -32.72 -37.30
CA ALA A 1078 22.25 -31.92 -38.51
C ALA A 1078 22.18 -30.40 -38.31
N GLY A 1079 22.77 -29.87 -37.24
CA GLY A 1079 22.94 -28.43 -37.02
C GLY A 1079 23.87 -27.77 -38.04
N LEU A 1080 23.70 -26.47 -38.29
CA LEU A 1080 24.49 -25.70 -39.26
C LEU A 1080 25.03 -24.40 -38.66
N LEU A 1081 26.34 -24.20 -38.70
CA LEU A 1081 27.01 -22.93 -38.44
C LEU A 1081 27.57 -22.38 -39.76
N ARG A 1082 27.21 -21.18 -40.19
CA ARG A 1082 27.63 -20.63 -41.48
C ARG A 1082 28.05 -19.17 -41.39
N VAL A 1083 29.18 -18.85 -42.02
CA VAL A 1083 29.67 -17.48 -42.25
C VAL A 1083 29.96 -17.34 -43.73
N ALA A 1084 29.15 -16.55 -44.43
CA ALA A 1084 29.18 -16.47 -45.88
C ALA A 1084 29.16 -15.05 -46.44
N ASP A 1085 29.89 -14.83 -47.53
CA ASP A 1085 29.88 -13.56 -48.28
C ASP A 1085 30.10 -12.30 -47.41
N CYS A 1086 30.78 -12.44 -46.29
CA CYS A 1086 31.04 -11.34 -45.36
C CYS A 1086 32.32 -10.58 -45.75
N THR A 1087 32.36 -9.29 -45.44
CA THR A 1087 33.53 -8.43 -45.66
C THR A 1087 34.12 -8.03 -44.31
N PHE A 1088 35.39 -8.36 -44.08
CA PHE A 1088 36.09 -8.07 -42.83
C PHE A 1088 37.25 -7.09 -43.04
N VAL A 1089 37.14 -5.93 -42.38
CA VAL A 1089 38.04 -4.78 -42.50
C VAL A 1089 38.60 -4.44 -41.12
N GLU A 1090 39.93 -4.37 -40.97
CA GLU A 1090 40.56 -4.12 -39.67
C GLU A 1090 40.23 -2.75 -39.08
N SER A 1091 40.28 -2.72 -37.75
CA SER A 1091 40.62 -1.54 -36.96
C SER A 1091 42.14 -1.47 -36.69
N THR A 1092 42.69 -0.28 -36.52
CA THR A 1092 44.07 0.15 -36.83
C THR A 1092 45.29 -0.43 -36.05
N GLU A 1093 45.24 -1.57 -35.35
CA GLU A 1093 46.29 -1.98 -34.38
C GLU A 1093 46.92 -3.39 -34.60
N GLU A 1094 48.16 -3.60 -34.11
CA GLU A 1094 48.98 -4.81 -34.34
C GLU A 1094 48.58 -6.04 -33.48
N PHE A 1095 47.39 -6.62 -33.71
CA PHE A 1095 46.97 -7.87 -33.05
C PHE A 1095 46.92 -9.08 -34.01
N GLU A 1096 46.89 -10.29 -33.44
CA GLU A 1096 46.65 -11.51 -34.23
C GLU A 1096 45.16 -11.67 -34.58
N SER A 1097 44.74 -10.90 -35.58
CA SER A 1097 43.36 -10.79 -36.04
C SER A 1097 42.94 -11.94 -36.97
N ALA A 1098 41.72 -12.44 -36.82
CA ALA A 1098 41.12 -13.41 -37.74
C ALA A 1098 39.63 -13.16 -38.01
N LEU A 1099 39.16 -13.56 -39.19
CA LEU A 1099 37.73 -13.56 -39.48
C LEU A 1099 36.98 -14.50 -38.53
N VAL A 1100 37.51 -15.70 -38.28
CA VAL A 1100 37.00 -16.62 -37.27
C VAL A 1100 38.12 -17.00 -36.32
N TYR A 1101 37.96 -16.67 -35.04
CA TYR A 1101 38.89 -16.96 -33.97
C TYR A 1101 38.26 -17.89 -32.95
N PHE A 1102 38.92 -19.01 -32.65
CA PHE A 1102 38.50 -19.95 -31.61
C PHE A 1102 39.43 -19.88 -30.39
N ASP A 1103 38.87 -19.40 -29.28
CA ASP A 1103 39.40 -19.51 -27.92
C ASP A 1103 38.54 -20.50 -27.10
N GLY A 1104 38.13 -21.57 -27.76
CA GLY A 1104 37.39 -22.68 -27.19
C GLY A 1104 37.37 -23.86 -28.16
N SER A 1105 37.05 -25.04 -27.65
CA SER A 1105 36.92 -26.23 -28.49
C SER A 1105 35.57 -26.25 -29.20
N VAL A 1106 35.56 -26.79 -30.42
CA VAL A 1106 34.36 -26.95 -31.25
C VAL A 1106 34.14 -28.42 -31.53
N THR A 1107 32.93 -28.90 -31.25
CA THR A 1107 32.56 -30.30 -31.52
C THR A 1107 31.44 -30.33 -32.54
N LEU A 1108 31.66 -31.05 -33.64
CA LEU A 1108 30.68 -31.31 -34.69
C LEU A 1108 30.38 -32.81 -34.79
N GLU A 1109 29.10 -33.18 -34.69
CA GLU A 1109 28.66 -34.57 -34.75
C GLU A 1109 27.24 -34.73 -35.31
N GLY A 1110 26.82 -35.95 -35.61
CA GLY A 1110 25.44 -36.24 -36.02
C GLY A 1110 25.01 -35.62 -37.35
N GLY A 1111 25.92 -35.47 -38.31
CA GLY A 1111 25.60 -34.85 -39.61
C GLY A 1111 25.64 -33.32 -39.60
N ALA A 1112 26.20 -32.72 -38.56
CA ALA A 1112 26.38 -31.27 -38.44
C ALA A 1112 27.27 -30.68 -39.55
N GLN A 1113 27.07 -29.40 -39.86
CA GLN A 1113 27.94 -28.67 -40.78
C GLN A 1113 28.45 -27.35 -40.22
N TRP A 1114 29.69 -27.04 -40.55
CA TRP A 1114 30.23 -25.69 -40.40
C TRP A 1114 30.85 -25.21 -41.71
N ARG A 1115 30.43 -24.04 -42.17
CA ARG A 1115 30.78 -23.49 -43.49
C ARG A 1115 31.31 -22.08 -43.36
N VAL A 1116 32.51 -21.85 -43.87
CA VAL A 1116 33.12 -20.52 -44.00
C VAL A 1116 33.45 -20.31 -45.48
N GLU A 1117 32.61 -19.55 -46.17
CA GLU A 1117 32.61 -19.50 -47.64
C GLU A 1117 32.38 -18.11 -48.24
N GLY A 1118 33.03 -17.80 -49.35
CA GLY A 1118 32.78 -16.53 -50.08
C GLY A 1118 33.25 -15.26 -49.35
N ASN A 1119 33.90 -15.37 -48.19
CA ASN A 1119 34.25 -14.20 -47.38
C ASN A 1119 35.47 -13.46 -47.95
N SER A 1120 35.51 -12.14 -47.74
CA SER A 1120 36.65 -11.29 -48.12
C SER A 1120 37.26 -10.64 -46.88
N ALA A 1121 38.43 -11.11 -46.46
CA ALA A 1121 39.22 -10.51 -45.39
C ALA A 1121 40.36 -9.65 -45.99
N SER A 1122 40.64 -8.49 -45.41
CA SER A 1122 41.71 -7.62 -45.89
C SER A 1122 43.10 -8.15 -45.51
N ALA A 1123 43.65 -7.80 -44.35
CA ALA A 1123 44.99 -8.23 -43.93
C ALA A 1123 45.01 -9.29 -42.82
N PHE A 1124 44.00 -10.18 -42.76
CA PHE A 1124 43.79 -11.10 -41.62
C PHE A 1124 43.72 -12.55 -42.03
N SER A 1125 44.02 -13.43 -41.08
CA SER A 1125 43.77 -14.85 -41.25
C SER A 1125 42.26 -15.09 -41.39
N ILE A 1126 41.87 -16.05 -42.21
CA ILE A 1126 40.47 -16.49 -42.30
C ILE A 1126 40.09 -17.29 -41.05
N LEU A 1127 41.00 -18.11 -40.55
CA LEU A 1127 40.77 -18.98 -39.40
C LEU A 1127 41.98 -18.98 -38.45
N SER A 1128 41.71 -18.81 -37.16
CA SER A 1128 42.69 -18.93 -36.08
C SER A 1128 42.13 -19.80 -34.95
N ILE A 1129 42.97 -20.66 -34.36
CA ILE A 1129 42.65 -21.44 -33.17
C ILE A 1129 43.72 -21.12 -32.13
N ALA A 1130 43.29 -20.66 -30.96
CA ALA A 1130 44.17 -20.37 -29.85
C ALA A 1130 44.76 -21.66 -29.28
N ASN A 1131 46.05 -21.62 -28.89
CA ASN A 1131 46.76 -22.68 -28.17
C ASN A 1131 46.74 -24.09 -28.82
N ALA A 1132 47.71 -24.93 -28.44
CA ALA A 1132 47.83 -26.28 -28.98
C ALA A 1132 46.78 -27.27 -28.42
N GLU A 1133 46.10 -26.91 -27.33
CA GLU A 1133 45.21 -27.79 -26.57
C GLU A 1133 43.75 -27.71 -27.06
N LEU A 1134 43.39 -26.66 -27.79
CA LEU A 1134 42.06 -26.47 -28.35
C LEU A 1134 41.94 -27.18 -29.69
N ASN A 1135 40.78 -27.84 -29.88
CA ASN A 1135 40.57 -28.67 -31.06
C ASN A 1135 39.21 -28.39 -31.72
N ILE A 1136 39.19 -28.54 -33.03
CA ILE A 1136 37.97 -28.70 -33.83
C ILE A 1136 37.81 -30.20 -34.09
N GLN A 1137 36.81 -30.80 -33.48
CA GLN A 1137 36.55 -32.24 -33.54
C GLN A 1137 35.34 -32.52 -34.41
N LEU A 1138 35.52 -33.40 -35.39
CA LEU A 1138 34.46 -33.86 -36.27
C LEU A 1138 34.31 -35.38 -36.12
N SER A 1139 33.09 -35.84 -35.92
CA SER A 1139 32.78 -37.26 -35.82
C SER A 1139 31.47 -37.60 -36.52
N GLU A 1140 31.27 -38.90 -36.75
CA GLU A 1140 30.07 -39.47 -37.38
C GLU A 1140 29.86 -39.12 -38.86
N SER A 1141 28.94 -39.85 -39.51
CA SER A 1141 28.68 -39.73 -40.94
C SER A 1141 27.85 -38.51 -41.29
N GLY A 1142 28.23 -37.84 -42.40
CA GLY A 1142 27.52 -36.65 -42.89
C GLY A 1142 28.01 -35.35 -42.26
N THR A 1143 28.78 -35.43 -41.18
CA THR A 1143 29.39 -34.27 -40.52
C THR A 1143 30.45 -33.66 -41.42
N THR A 1144 30.31 -32.38 -41.75
CA THR A 1144 31.12 -31.72 -42.77
C THR A 1144 31.57 -30.32 -42.36
N VAL A 1145 32.86 -30.04 -42.44
CA VAL A 1145 33.40 -28.67 -42.38
C VAL A 1145 33.85 -28.25 -43.79
N ALA A 1146 33.43 -27.09 -44.26
CA ALA A 1146 33.81 -26.55 -45.56
C ALA A 1146 34.45 -25.15 -45.45
N LEU A 1147 35.68 -25.03 -45.93
CA LEU A 1147 36.44 -23.78 -45.99
C LEU A 1147 36.84 -23.49 -47.44
N ALA A 1148 36.01 -22.76 -48.19
CA ALA A 1148 36.18 -22.59 -49.64
C ALA A 1148 35.71 -21.22 -50.14
N HIS A 1149 36.28 -20.73 -51.24
CA HIS A 1149 35.91 -19.47 -51.89
C HIS A 1149 36.16 -18.20 -51.05
N ASN A 1150 37.00 -18.30 -50.02
CA ASN A 1150 37.40 -17.13 -49.24
C ASN A 1150 38.57 -16.40 -49.92
N ARG A 1151 38.60 -15.09 -49.80
CA ARG A 1151 39.63 -14.21 -50.34
C ARG A 1151 40.28 -13.44 -49.20
N GLN A 1152 41.59 -13.60 -49.07
CA GLN A 1152 42.45 -12.77 -48.25
C GLN A 1152 43.21 -11.80 -49.17
N VAL A 1153 43.03 -10.49 -48.96
CA VAL A 1153 43.57 -9.47 -49.86
C VAL A 1153 45.08 -9.33 -49.69
N ASP A 1154 45.57 -9.32 -48.44
CA ASP A 1154 47.00 -9.24 -48.15
C ASP A 1154 47.64 -10.63 -48.16
N SER A 1155 48.72 -10.80 -48.93
CA SER A 1155 49.50 -12.04 -48.97
C SER A 1155 50.58 -12.13 -47.89
N SER A 1156 50.84 -11.05 -47.15
CA SER A 1156 51.85 -11.02 -46.09
C SER A 1156 51.43 -11.77 -44.81
N VAL A 1157 50.12 -11.93 -44.60
CA VAL A 1157 49.53 -12.58 -43.42
C VAL A 1157 49.12 -14.00 -43.76
N SER A 1158 49.39 -14.97 -42.89
CA SER A 1158 49.01 -16.37 -43.08
C SER A 1158 47.49 -16.54 -43.25
N PHE A 1159 47.08 -17.39 -44.20
CA PHE A 1159 45.67 -17.71 -44.42
C PHE A 1159 44.97 -18.32 -43.20
N ALA A 1160 45.68 -19.19 -42.49
CA ALA A 1160 45.22 -19.82 -41.26
C ALA A 1160 46.35 -19.95 -40.23
N LYS A 1161 46.00 -19.85 -38.95
CA LYS A 1161 46.93 -19.96 -37.80
C LYS A 1161 46.46 -20.97 -36.78
N PHE A 1162 47.01 -22.18 -36.84
CA PHE A 1162 46.82 -23.24 -35.84
C PHE A 1162 47.86 -24.35 -36.05
N LEU A 1163 47.96 -25.28 -35.11
CA LEU A 1163 48.71 -26.52 -35.32
C LEU A 1163 47.84 -27.53 -36.07
N PRO A 1164 48.38 -28.29 -37.03
CA PRO A 1164 47.61 -29.35 -37.71
C PRO A 1164 46.95 -30.35 -36.74
N SER A 1165 47.54 -30.55 -35.56
CA SER A 1165 46.99 -31.40 -34.49
C SER A 1165 45.72 -30.84 -33.82
N SER A 1166 45.42 -29.55 -33.99
CA SER A 1166 44.21 -28.90 -33.49
C SER A 1166 42.96 -29.28 -34.31
N ILE A 1167 43.12 -29.99 -35.43
CA ILE A 1167 42.01 -30.51 -36.22
C ILE A 1167 41.97 -32.03 -36.05
N VAL A 1168 40.85 -32.55 -35.57
CA VAL A 1168 40.65 -33.99 -35.36
C VAL A 1168 39.43 -34.45 -36.16
N VAL A 1169 39.69 -35.16 -37.26
CA VAL A 1169 38.64 -35.69 -38.15
C VAL A 1169 38.51 -37.20 -37.93
N THR A 1170 37.38 -37.63 -37.37
CA THR A 1170 37.06 -39.06 -37.23
C THR A 1170 36.19 -39.48 -38.41
N LEU A 1171 36.79 -40.21 -39.37
CA LEU A 1171 36.06 -40.75 -40.52
C LEU A 1171 34.82 -41.55 -40.08
N PRO A 1172 33.67 -41.42 -40.78
CA PRO A 1172 33.51 -40.86 -42.13
C PRO A 1172 33.17 -39.36 -42.20
N ALA A 1173 33.39 -38.59 -41.13
CA ALA A 1173 33.29 -37.13 -41.17
C ALA A 1173 34.28 -36.53 -42.18
N ARG A 1174 33.97 -35.34 -42.72
CA ARG A 1174 34.76 -34.68 -43.77
C ARG A 1174 35.14 -33.26 -43.36
N PHE A 1175 36.40 -32.91 -43.56
CA PHE A 1175 36.85 -31.53 -43.55
C PHE A 1175 37.37 -31.23 -44.95
N VAL A 1176 36.74 -30.29 -45.65
CA VAL A 1176 37.06 -29.96 -47.04
C VAL A 1176 37.57 -28.52 -47.13
N VAL A 1177 38.73 -28.35 -47.73
CA VAL A 1177 39.36 -27.06 -47.99
C VAL A 1177 39.51 -26.87 -49.50
N GLY A 1178 39.04 -25.73 -50.00
CA GLY A 1178 38.83 -25.52 -51.43
C GLY A 1178 39.60 -24.36 -52.05
N CYS A 1179 39.01 -23.80 -53.09
CA CYS A 1179 39.52 -22.64 -53.81
C CYS A 1179 39.49 -21.39 -52.91
N ASN A 1180 40.55 -21.14 -52.14
CA ASN A 1180 40.73 -19.89 -51.41
C ASN A 1180 41.85 -19.08 -52.06
N LEU A 1181 41.72 -17.75 -52.04
CA LEU A 1181 42.67 -16.83 -52.65
C LEU A 1181 43.41 -16.04 -51.57
N GLN A 1182 44.72 -15.90 -51.71
CA GLN A 1182 45.56 -15.05 -50.87
C GLN A 1182 46.44 -14.19 -51.78
N GLY A 1183 46.33 -12.86 -51.66
CA GLY A 1183 46.99 -11.93 -52.59
C GLY A 1183 46.51 -12.06 -54.05
N GLY A 1184 45.36 -12.68 -54.29
CA GLY A 1184 44.82 -12.96 -55.62
C GLY A 1184 45.29 -14.27 -56.26
N GLU A 1185 46.18 -15.03 -55.61
CA GLU A 1185 46.59 -16.38 -56.04
C GLU A 1185 45.97 -17.46 -55.17
N GLU A 1186 45.84 -18.68 -55.68
CA GLU A 1186 45.33 -19.84 -54.93
C GLU A 1186 46.26 -20.20 -53.77
N VAL A 1187 45.70 -20.39 -52.57
CA VAL A 1187 46.47 -20.70 -51.36
C VAL A 1187 47.18 -22.07 -51.48
N SER A 1188 48.44 -22.11 -51.09
CA SER A 1188 49.17 -23.37 -50.89
C SER A 1188 48.97 -23.89 -49.46
N TYR A 1189 48.50 -25.13 -49.34
CA TYR A 1189 48.14 -25.74 -48.06
C TYR A 1189 49.21 -26.70 -47.49
N ASP A 1190 50.41 -26.74 -48.09
CA ASP A 1190 51.44 -27.70 -47.74
C ASP A 1190 51.80 -27.63 -46.24
N GLY A 1191 51.48 -28.71 -45.50
CA GLY A 1191 51.73 -28.81 -44.06
C GLY A 1191 50.81 -27.99 -43.16
N MET A 1192 49.78 -27.33 -43.70
CA MET A 1192 48.84 -26.49 -42.94
C MET A 1192 47.74 -27.31 -42.26
N PHE A 1193 47.26 -28.36 -42.92
CA PHE A 1193 46.17 -29.24 -42.45
C PHE A 1193 46.69 -30.67 -42.24
N PRO A 1194 46.05 -31.47 -41.35
CA PRO A 1194 46.37 -32.89 -41.21
C PRO A 1194 45.91 -33.68 -42.45
N GLU A 1195 46.46 -34.89 -42.66
CA GLU A 1195 46.26 -35.68 -43.89
C GLU A 1195 44.80 -36.09 -44.13
N GLU A 1196 43.98 -36.11 -43.08
CA GLU A 1196 42.55 -36.42 -43.14
C GLU A 1196 41.70 -35.31 -43.77
N VAL A 1197 42.25 -34.10 -43.95
CA VAL A 1197 41.57 -32.97 -44.60
C VAL A 1197 41.64 -33.09 -46.12
N GLU A 1198 40.49 -33.04 -46.79
CA GLU A 1198 40.39 -33.11 -48.24
C GLU A 1198 40.63 -31.73 -48.87
N VAL A 1199 41.66 -31.63 -49.71
CA VAL A 1199 42.01 -30.39 -50.43
C VAL A 1199 41.65 -30.51 -51.91
N PHE A 1200 40.91 -29.54 -52.45
CA PHE A 1200 40.62 -29.46 -53.89
C PHE A 1200 41.04 -28.12 -54.50
N ARG A 1201 41.38 -28.12 -55.80
CA ARG A 1201 41.91 -26.95 -56.49
C ARG A 1201 40.84 -26.03 -57.05
N CYS A 1202 41.16 -24.75 -57.22
CA CYS A 1202 40.35 -23.81 -57.99
C CYS A 1202 40.01 -24.35 -59.39
N GLY A 1203 38.73 -24.21 -59.79
CA GLY A 1203 38.19 -24.73 -61.05
C GLY A 1203 37.78 -26.21 -61.02
N THR A 1204 38.02 -26.92 -59.90
CA THR A 1204 37.43 -28.23 -59.65
C THR A 1204 36.21 -28.10 -58.72
N CYS A 1205 35.30 -29.06 -58.78
CA CYS A 1205 34.11 -29.08 -57.92
C CYS A 1205 34.22 -30.20 -56.89
N ASN A 1206 34.08 -29.85 -55.61
CA ASN A 1206 33.86 -30.80 -54.54
C ASN A 1206 32.39 -30.72 -54.11
N ASP A 1207 31.71 -31.87 -54.12
CA ASP A 1207 30.27 -31.96 -53.85
C ASP A 1207 29.91 -31.44 -52.44
N ASP A 1208 30.70 -31.80 -51.42
CA ASP A 1208 30.47 -31.43 -50.02
C ASP A 1208 30.74 -29.94 -49.73
N ALA A 1209 31.69 -29.33 -50.45
CA ALA A 1209 31.96 -27.90 -50.36
C ALA A 1209 30.89 -27.06 -51.08
N ALA A 1210 30.46 -27.49 -52.27
CA ALA A 1210 29.48 -26.76 -53.08
C ALA A 1210 28.07 -26.81 -52.48
N CYS A 1211 27.65 -27.97 -51.98
CA CYS A 1211 26.25 -28.25 -51.68
C CYS A 1211 26.03 -28.75 -50.25
N TYR A 1212 24.93 -28.34 -49.62
CA TYR A 1212 24.51 -28.90 -48.34
C TYR A 1212 23.95 -30.31 -48.57
N MET A 1213 24.81 -31.32 -48.39
CA MET A 1213 24.53 -32.71 -48.80
C MET A 1213 23.21 -33.31 -48.28
N PRO A 1214 22.76 -33.07 -47.03
CA PRO A 1214 21.46 -33.55 -46.60
C PRO A 1214 20.31 -33.08 -47.49
N GLY A 1215 20.38 -31.84 -47.99
CA GLY A 1215 19.39 -31.20 -48.86
C GLY A 1215 19.61 -31.38 -50.36
N THR A 1216 20.74 -31.96 -50.76
CA THR A 1216 21.13 -32.05 -52.18
C THR A 1216 20.61 -33.33 -52.81
N GLU A 1217 19.94 -33.21 -53.96
CA GLU A 1217 19.44 -34.32 -54.76
C GLU A 1217 20.48 -34.81 -55.78
N SER A 1218 21.13 -33.87 -56.48
CA SER A 1218 22.24 -34.15 -57.40
C SER A 1218 23.15 -32.93 -57.52
N VAL A 1219 24.41 -33.18 -57.89
CA VAL A 1219 25.42 -32.14 -58.12
C VAL A 1219 25.88 -32.21 -59.57
N ASP A 1220 25.72 -31.12 -60.31
CA ASP A 1220 26.34 -30.98 -61.62
C ASP A 1220 27.80 -30.54 -61.45
N ARG A 1221 28.71 -31.52 -61.47
CA ARG A 1221 30.15 -31.29 -61.30
C ARG A 1221 30.79 -30.43 -62.39
N SER A 1222 30.12 -30.20 -63.52
CA SER A 1222 30.66 -29.36 -64.60
C SER A 1222 30.43 -27.87 -64.35
N SER A 1223 29.29 -27.51 -63.74
CA SER A 1223 28.94 -26.14 -63.34
C SER A 1223 29.14 -25.87 -61.84
N CYS A 1224 29.42 -26.92 -61.07
CA CYS A 1224 29.45 -26.91 -59.61
C CYS A 1224 28.15 -26.35 -58.99
N SER A 1225 27.01 -26.74 -59.56
CA SER A 1225 25.68 -26.34 -59.10
C SER A 1225 24.93 -27.50 -58.46
N CYS A 1226 24.07 -27.16 -57.50
CA CYS A 1226 23.32 -28.11 -56.69
C CYS A 1226 21.85 -28.13 -57.15
N SER A 1227 21.27 -29.32 -57.32
CA SER A 1227 19.81 -29.47 -57.39
C SER A 1227 19.28 -29.87 -56.01
N CYS A 1228 18.34 -29.09 -55.47
CA CYS A 1228 17.87 -29.26 -54.11
C CYS A 1228 16.64 -30.17 -54.02
N LYS A 1229 16.57 -30.98 -52.96
CA LYS A 1229 15.38 -31.74 -52.60
C LYS A 1229 14.25 -30.79 -52.20
N ASP A 1230 13.00 -31.27 -52.28
CA ASP A 1230 11.84 -30.54 -51.77
C ASP A 1230 12.05 -30.10 -50.31
N GLY A 1231 11.79 -28.80 -50.03
CA GLY A 1231 11.97 -28.19 -48.71
C GLY A 1231 13.36 -27.60 -48.42
N TRP A 1232 14.28 -27.65 -49.39
CA TRP A 1232 15.62 -27.05 -49.29
C TRP A 1232 15.76 -25.90 -50.30
N HIS A 1233 16.53 -24.87 -49.94
CA HIS A 1233 16.46 -23.57 -50.58
C HIS A 1233 17.83 -23.03 -51.02
N GLY A 1234 17.83 -22.18 -52.04
CA GLY A 1234 19.03 -21.49 -52.54
C GLY A 1234 19.99 -22.34 -53.37
N ALA A 1235 21.06 -21.72 -53.86
CA ALA A 1235 22.05 -22.37 -54.73
C ALA A 1235 22.84 -23.49 -54.05
N SER A 1236 22.96 -23.45 -52.72
CA SER A 1236 23.67 -24.43 -51.90
C SER A 1236 22.74 -25.41 -51.17
N CYS A 1237 21.42 -25.39 -51.44
CA CYS A 1237 20.43 -26.27 -50.83
C CYS A 1237 20.36 -26.24 -49.30
N LEU A 1238 20.29 -25.04 -48.71
CA LEU A 1238 20.24 -24.80 -47.26
C LEU A 1238 18.87 -25.19 -46.65
N PRO A 1239 18.82 -25.52 -45.35
CA PRO A 1239 17.57 -25.92 -44.67
C PRO A 1239 16.57 -24.79 -44.46
N PHE A 1240 16.93 -23.57 -44.85
CA PHE A 1240 16.16 -22.36 -44.63
C PHE A 1240 16.13 -21.49 -45.88
N GLU A 1241 15.03 -20.76 -46.06
CA GLU A 1241 14.94 -19.73 -47.06
C GLU A 1241 15.64 -18.47 -46.55
N VAL A 1242 16.68 -18.04 -47.27
CA VAL A 1242 17.38 -16.80 -46.97
C VAL A 1242 16.46 -15.62 -47.32
N PRO A 1243 16.08 -14.74 -46.37
CA PRO A 1243 15.22 -13.61 -46.67
C PRO A 1243 15.88 -12.69 -47.72
N ASP A 1244 15.11 -12.26 -48.72
CA ASP A 1244 15.48 -11.13 -49.57
C ASP A 1244 15.62 -9.87 -48.71
N THR A 1245 16.58 -9.00 -49.04
CA THR A 1245 16.78 -7.69 -48.38
C THR A 1245 15.44 -7.00 -48.18
N VAL A 1246 15.03 -6.85 -46.93
CA VAL A 1246 13.83 -6.11 -46.58
C VAL A 1246 14.22 -4.65 -46.73
N VAL A 1247 13.81 -4.02 -47.84
CA VAL A 1247 13.85 -2.56 -47.93
C VAL A 1247 13.05 -2.05 -46.73
N PRO A 1248 13.67 -1.50 -45.68
CA PRO A 1248 12.91 -0.93 -44.59
C PRO A 1248 12.03 0.12 -45.25
N PRO A 1249 10.73 0.21 -44.93
CA PRO A 1249 9.94 1.32 -45.42
C PRO A 1249 10.73 2.57 -45.07
N VAL A 1250 11.11 3.34 -46.09
CA VAL A 1250 11.60 4.71 -45.92
C VAL A 1250 10.39 5.48 -45.39
N ALA A 1251 10.05 5.25 -44.13
CA ALA A 1251 9.21 6.13 -43.39
C ALA A 1251 10.09 7.36 -43.22
N GLU A 1252 9.87 8.35 -44.09
CA GLU A 1252 10.29 9.72 -43.85
C GLU A 1252 9.94 10.02 -42.39
N ARG A 1253 10.94 9.96 -41.52
CA ARG A 1253 10.78 10.14 -40.08
C ARG A 1253 10.10 11.50 -39.90
N ALA A 1254 9.13 11.56 -39.00
CA ALA A 1254 8.51 12.83 -38.63
C ALA A 1254 9.59 13.69 -37.97
N VAL A 1255 10.24 14.52 -38.77
CA VAL A 1255 11.14 15.55 -38.27
C VAL A 1255 10.28 16.52 -37.47
N ASP A 1256 10.66 16.74 -36.22
CA ASP A 1256 9.96 17.70 -35.38
C ASP A 1256 10.20 19.11 -35.96
N GLY A 1257 9.15 19.65 -36.57
CA GLY A 1257 9.14 20.97 -37.18
C GLY A 1257 9.01 22.12 -36.19
N ASP A 1258 8.97 21.84 -34.88
CA ASP A 1258 8.91 22.87 -33.87
C ASP A 1258 10.22 23.68 -33.79
N THR A 1259 10.14 24.91 -34.28
CA THR A 1259 11.21 25.91 -34.32
C THR A 1259 11.22 26.83 -33.09
N SER A 1260 10.40 26.54 -32.08
CA SER A 1260 10.36 27.35 -30.85
C SER A 1260 11.68 27.34 -30.10
N CYS A 1261 11.94 28.45 -29.39
CA CYS A 1261 13.11 28.60 -28.54
C CYS A 1261 12.75 28.32 -27.08
N VAL A 1262 13.68 27.71 -26.34
CA VAL A 1262 13.63 27.71 -24.88
C VAL A 1262 14.13 29.08 -24.39
N VAL A 1263 13.30 29.81 -23.66
CA VAL A 1263 13.56 31.20 -23.28
C VAL A 1263 13.54 31.37 -21.75
N GLU A 1264 14.59 31.99 -21.19
CA GLU A 1264 14.68 32.44 -19.78
C GLU A 1264 14.43 31.37 -18.68
N GLN A 1265 14.70 30.09 -18.96
CA GLN A 1265 14.57 29.01 -17.99
C GLN A 1265 15.89 28.67 -17.29
N THR A 1266 15.81 28.01 -16.13
CA THR A 1266 16.97 27.37 -15.47
C THR A 1266 16.80 25.86 -15.53
N LEU A 1267 17.74 25.15 -16.16
CA LEU A 1267 17.70 23.72 -16.39
C LEU A 1267 18.79 23.02 -15.57
N THR A 1268 18.42 21.97 -14.84
CA THR A 1268 19.32 21.13 -14.04
C THR A 1268 19.55 19.74 -14.64
N ASN A 1269 18.67 19.32 -15.53
CA ASN A 1269 18.80 18.14 -16.39
C ASN A 1269 18.25 18.50 -17.79
N VAL A 1270 18.83 17.96 -18.85
CA VAL A 1270 18.44 18.27 -20.23
C VAL A 1270 18.35 16.98 -21.04
N THR A 1271 17.19 16.75 -21.66
CA THR A 1271 16.98 15.75 -22.72
C THR A 1271 16.76 16.48 -24.04
N LEU A 1272 17.53 16.10 -25.06
CA LEU A 1272 17.50 16.74 -26.38
C LEU A 1272 16.76 15.82 -27.36
N ASN A 1273 15.78 16.36 -28.08
CA ASN A 1273 15.23 15.68 -29.25
C ASN A 1273 16.17 15.91 -30.44
N MET A 1274 17.04 14.94 -30.75
CA MET A 1274 18.01 15.05 -31.86
C MET A 1274 17.35 15.08 -33.24
N TRP A 1275 16.06 14.72 -33.34
CA TRP A 1275 15.29 14.75 -34.59
C TRP A 1275 14.58 16.09 -34.83
N LYS A 1276 15.08 17.19 -34.24
CA LYS A 1276 14.75 18.57 -34.60
C LYS A 1276 15.77 19.14 -35.57
N THR A 1277 15.29 19.97 -36.51
CA THR A 1277 16.17 20.76 -37.39
C THR A 1277 16.58 22.10 -36.79
N HIS A 1278 15.84 22.57 -35.78
CA HIS A 1278 16.08 23.86 -35.13
C HIS A 1278 16.18 23.71 -33.62
N HIS A 1279 17.37 23.98 -33.09
CA HIS A 1279 17.63 24.04 -31.65
C HIS A 1279 17.92 25.49 -31.26
N CYS A 1280 17.05 26.08 -30.44
CA CYS A 1280 17.17 27.48 -30.07
C CYS A 1280 17.05 27.67 -28.54
N TYR A 1281 18.06 28.32 -27.95
CA TYR A 1281 18.12 28.64 -26.53
C TYR A 1281 18.47 30.12 -26.34
N VAL A 1282 17.61 30.85 -25.62
CA VAL A 1282 17.73 32.30 -25.41
C VAL A 1282 17.66 32.61 -23.93
N GLY A 1283 18.75 33.12 -23.35
CA GLY A 1283 18.78 33.53 -21.93
C GLY A 1283 18.67 32.38 -20.91
N VAL A 1284 18.96 31.14 -21.32
CA VAL A 1284 18.79 29.93 -20.49
C VAL A 1284 20.00 29.72 -19.57
N THR A 1285 19.75 29.30 -18.33
CA THR A 1285 20.79 28.94 -17.35
C THR A 1285 20.89 27.42 -17.16
N PHE A 1286 22.00 26.82 -17.53
CA PHE A 1286 22.32 25.40 -17.33
C PHE A 1286 23.15 25.22 -16.06
N SER A 1287 22.67 24.40 -15.13
CA SER A 1287 23.21 24.32 -13.77
C SER A 1287 23.39 22.90 -13.28
N GLY A 1288 24.65 22.47 -13.13
CA GLY A 1288 25.00 21.12 -12.66
C GLY A 1288 25.46 20.21 -13.80
N VAL A 1289 26.13 19.11 -13.45
CA VAL A 1289 26.70 18.15 -14.41
C VAL A 1289 25.63 17.51 -15.31
N GLY A 1290 24.42 17.29 -14.77
CA GLY A 1290 23.27 16.77 -15.53
C GLY A 1290 22.68 17.75 -16.55
N ALA A 1291 23.02 19.04 -16.49
CA ALA A 1291 22.54 20.06 -17.43
C ALA A 1291 23.48 20.24 -18.64
N THR A 1292 24.15 19.17 -19.05
CA THR A 1292 25.09 19.19 -20.17
C THR A 1292 24.34 19.04 -21.49
N LEU A 1293 24.51 20.01 -22.40
CA LEU A 1293 23.97 19.94 -23.75
C LEU A 1293 24.96 19.26 -24.67
N THR A 1294 24.64 18.06 -25.13
CA THR A 1294 25.46 17.33 -26.11
C THR A 1294 24.69 17.19 -27.41
N PHE A 1295 25.18 17.78 -28.49
CA PHE A 1295 24.65 17.61 -29.84
C PHE A 1295 25.50 16.56 -30.58
N SER A 1296 24.98 15.34 -30.69
CA SER A 1296 25.57 14.29 -31.52
C SER A 1296 25.06 14.45 -32.95
N PHE A 1297 25.95 14.83 -33.88
CA PHE A 1297 25.55 15.09 -35.26
C PHE A 1297 25.12 13.83 -36.01
N ASP A 1298 25.73 12.66 -35.71
CA ASP A 1298 25.32 11.39 -36.32
C ASP A 1298 23.87 11.01 -35.96
N SER A 1299 23.35 11.53 -34.84
CA SER A 1299 21.98 11.29 -34.39
C SER A 1299 20.97 12.31 -34.93
N MET A 1300 21.41 13.29 -35.74
CA MET A 1300 20.58 14.35 -36.29
C MET A 1300 20.15 14.08 -37.74
N PRO A 1301 19.04 14.68 -38.21
CA PRO A 1301 18.61 14.54 -39.60
C PRO A 1301 19.47 15.39 -40.55
N LEU A 1302 20.76 15.07 -40.69
CA LEU A 1302 21.75 15.85 -41.46
C LEU A 1302 21.50 15.85 -42.99
N HIS A 1303 20.50 15.12 -43.47
CA HIS A 1303 19.97 15.29 -44.83
C HIS A 1303 19.17 16.60 -44.97
N LEU A 1304 18.82 17.24 -43.85
CA LEU A 1304 18.20 18.55 -43.76
C LEU A 1304 19.17 19.58 -43.14
N PRO A 1305 18.99 20.89 -43.41
CA PRO A 1305 19.78 21.93 -42.78
C PRO A 1305 19.52 21.98 -41.27
N ILE A 1306 20.56 21.78 -40.46
CA ILE A 1306 20.48 21.87 -39.00
C ILE A 1306 20.94 23.24 -38.52
N ASN A 1307 20.12 23.89 -37.68
CA ASN A 1307 20.40 25.20 -37.09
C ASN A 1307 20.42 25.09 -35.57
N ILE A 1308 21.57 25.36 -34.95
CA ILE A 1308 21.75 25.37 -33.50
C ILE A 1308 22.15 26.77 -33.04
N THR A 1309 21.30 27.40 -32.23
CA THR A 1309 21.47 28.77 -31.78
C THR A 1309 21.41 28.87 -30.26
N LEU A 1310 22.46 29.38 -29.64
CA LEU A 1310 22.52 29.71 -28.22
C LEU A 1310 22.92 31.18 -28.07
N THR A 1311 22.06 31.98 -27.44
CA THR A 1311 22.35 33.40 -27.21
C THR A 1311 21.93 33.83 -25.80
N GLY A 1312 22.82 34.57 -25.10
CA GLY A 1312 22.57 35.02 -23.73
C GLY A 1312 22.55 33.91 -22.68
N CYS A 1313 23.03 32.70 -23.00
CA CYS A 1313 22.96 31.55 -22.11
C CYS A 1313 24.05 31.56 -21.04
N THR A 1314 23.79 30.94 -19.89
CA THR A 1314 24.76 30.78 -18.79
C THR A 1314 24.96 29.30 -18.46
N PHE A 1315 26.19 28.81 -18.51
CA PHE A 1315 26.56 27.46 -18.06
C PHE A 1315 27.32 27.55 -16.73
N ARG A 1316 26.91 26.76 -15.73
CA ARG A 1316 27.53 26.75 -14.41
C ARG A 1316 27.52 25.38 -13.75
N GLY A 1317 28.42 25.20 -12.78
CA GLY A 1317 28.41 24.04 -11.88
C GLY A 1317 28.74 22.72 -12.57
N GLY A 1318 29.62 22.75 -13.57
CA GLY A 1318 30.02 21.57 -14.33
C GLY A 1318 29.17 21.28 -15.56
N ALA A 1319 28.13 22.09 -15.85
CA ALA A 1319 27.38 21.98 -17.11
C ALA A 1319 28.31 22.25 -18.31
N ALA A 1320 28.17 21.48 -19.39
CA ALA A 1320 28.97 21.65 -20.61
C ALA A 1320 28.09 21.79 -21.86
N LEU A 1321 28.68 22.34 -22.94
CA LEU A 1321 28.10 22.41 -24.27
C LEU A 1321 29.01 21.62 -25.21
N GLN A 1322 28.51 20.55 -25.81
CA GLN A 1322 29.31 19.61 -26.59
C GLN A 1322 28.70 19.43 -27.99
N PHE A 1323 29.56 19.38 -28.99
CA PHE A 1323 29.23 19.09 -30.38
C PHE A 1323 30.11 17.93 -30.83
N VAL A 1324 29.50 16.78 -31.05
CA VAL A 1324 30.21 15.54 -31.35
C VAL A 1324 29.83 15.11 -32.75
N GLY A 1325 30.82 15.03 -33.63
CA GLY A 1325 30.68 14.46 -34.96
C GLY A 1325 31.12 12.99 -35.01
N GLY A 1326 31.29 12.47 -36.22
CA GLY A 1326 31.66 11.10 -36.48
C GLY A 1326 31.81 10.84 -37.98
N ALA A 1327 32.03 9.57 -38.33
CA ALA A 1327 32.33 9.20 -39.72
C ALA A 1327 31.13 9.41 -40.65
N GLU A 1328 29.89 9.18 -40.19
CA GLU A 1328 28.68 9.40 -40.99
C GLU A 1328 28.35 10.89 -41.16
N ALA A 1329 28.49 11.68 -40.08
CA ALA A 1329 28.32 13.11 -40.10
C ALA A 1329 29.23 13.77 -41.15
N ALA A 1330 30.47 13.30 -41.30
CA ALA A 1330 31.46 13.87 -42.21
C ALA A 1330 31.06 13.85 -43.70
N GLU A 1331 30.12 12.99 -44.11
CA GLU A 1331 29.59 12.89 -45.47
C GLU A 1331 28.28 13.70 -45.66
N SER A 1332 27.74 14.27 -44.58
CA SER A 1332 26.39 14.86 -44.57
C SER A 1332 26.35 16.38 -44.82
N ALA A 1333 25.14 16.95 -44.97
CA ALA A 1333 24.96 18.39 -45.17
C ALA A 1333 25.38 19.21 -43.94
N GLY A 1334 25.77 20.46 -44.19
CA GLY A 1334 26.36 21.32 -43.18
C GLY A 1334 25.42 21.76 -42.07
N VAL A 1335 26.00 21.92 -40.88
CA VAL A 1335 25.34 22.42 -39.68
C VAL A 1335 25.71 23.88 -39.46
N LEU A 1336 24.72 24.72 -39.18
CA LEU A 1336 24.93 26.10 -38.73
C LEU A 1336 24.89 26.13 -37.20
N VAL A 1337 25.99 26.53 -36.57
CA VAL A 1337 26.07 26.69 -35.12
C VAL A 1337 26.39 28.14 -34.78
N ARG A 1338 25.52 28.80 -34.01
CA ARG A 1338 25.71 30.17 -33.53
C ARG A 1338 25.63 30.21 -32.01
N VAL A 1339 26.76 30.41 -31.35
CA VAL A 1339 26.86 30.63 -29.91
C VAL A 1339 27.32 32.06 -29.67
N SER A 1340 26.51 32.85 -28.95
CA SER A 1340 26.78 34.27 -28.67
C SER A 1340 26.41 34.64 -27.24
N GLN A 1341 27.03 35.69 -26.70
CA GLN A 1341 26.70 36.28 -25.38
C GLN A 1341 26.62 35.22 -24.25
N THR A 1342 27.55 34.27 -24.25
CA THR A 1342 27.48 33.10 -23.36
C THR A 1342 28.38 33.29 -22.15
N VAL A 1343 27.84 33.05 -20.95
CA VAL A 1343 28.60 33.09 -19.69
C VAL A 1343 28.94 31.66 -19.27
N MET A 1344 30.21 31.38 -19.00
CA MET A 1344 30.66 30.04 -18.57
C MET A 1344 31.35 30.10 -17.21
N ARG A 1345 30.90 29.28 -16.25
CA ARG A 1345 31.47 29.21 -14.89
C ARG A 1345 31.78 27.78 -14.50
N SER A 1346 33.05 27.38 -14.56
CA SER A 1346 33.43 25.98 -14.41
C SER A 1346 32.64 25.10 -15.40
N SER A 1347 32.74 25.47 -16.67
CA SER A 1347 31.96 24.92 -17.81
C SER A 1347 32.81 24.98 -19.08
N VAL A 1348 32.47 24.18 -20.09
CA VAL A 1348 33.27 24.05 -21.32
C VAL A 1348 32.41 23.94 -22.58
N VAL A 1349 32.89 24.53 -23.67
CA VAL A 1349 32.46 24.21 -25.04
C VAL A 1349 33.41 23.17 -25.62
N LEU A 1350 32.89 22.03 -26.08
CA LEU A 1350 33.67 20.96 -26.71
C LEU A 1350 33.19 20.76 -28.15
N PHE A 1351 34.14 20.64 -29.08
CA PHE A 1351 33.93 20.01 -30.38
C PHE A 1351 34.80 18.74 -30.45
N ALA A 1352 34.20 17.63 -30.84
CA ALA A 1352 34.88 16.34 -30.94
C ALA A 1352 34.59 15.65 -32.28
N ALA A 1353 35.59 14.91 -32.79
CA ALA A 1353 35.53 14.09 -33.99
C ALA A 1353 35.21 14.87 -35.30
N ALA A 1354 34.97 14.15 -36.40
CA ALA A 1354 34.79 14.72 -37.72
C ALA A 1354 33.42 15.42 -37.85
N LEU A 1355 33.42 16.72 -38.12
CA LEU A 1355 32.17 17.48 -38.28
C LEU A 1355 31.65 17.35 -39.72
N PRO A 1356 30.33 17.57 -39.93
CA PRO A 1356 29.76 17.57 -41.28
C PRO A 1356 30.43 18.54 -42.24
N GLN A 1357 30.34 18.21 -43.53
CA GLN A 1357 30.80 19.11 -44.59
C GLN A 1357 29.96 20.38 -44.63
N HIS A 1358 30.56 21.51 -44.99
CA HIS A 1358 29.84 22.79 -45.10
C HIS A 1358 29.25 23.34 -43.80
N CYS A 1359 29.79 22.95 -42.64
CA CYS A 1359 29.42 23.59 -41.38
C CYS A 1359 29.85 25.06 -41.35
N ASP A 1360 29.01 25.93 -40.78
CA ASP A 1360 29.34 27.32 -40.44
C ASP A 1360 29.12 27.51 -38.94
N ILE A 1361 30.22 27.49 -38.19
CA ILE A 1361 30.22 27.51 -36.73
C ILE A 1361 30.81 28.84 -36.28
N ALA A 1362 30.05 29.63 -35.52
CA ALA A 1362 30.59 30.81 -34.84
C ALA A 1362 30.28 30.76 -33.33
N VAL A 1363 31.35 30.86 -32.54
CA VAL A 1363 31.30 31.01 -31.09
C VAL A 1363 31.89 32.37 -30.73
N THR A 1364 31.03 33.30 -30.34
CA THR A 1364 31.40 34.71 -30.15
C THR A 1364 30.94 35.23 -28.79
N GLU A 1365 31.62 36.25 -28.26
CA GLU A 1365 31.18 36.95 -27.03
C GLU A 1365 31.00 36.01 -25.82
N VAL A 1366 32.01 35.18 -25.53
CA VAL A 1366 32.00 34.27 -24.39
C VAL A 1366 32.72 34.90 -23.19
N ASP A 1367 32.06 35.04 -22.05
CA ASP A 1367 32.68 35.47 -20.79
C ASP A 1367 32.82 34.26 -19.85
N ALA A 1368 34.04 33.78 -19.66
CA ALA A 1368 34.32 32.53 -18.98
C ALA A 1368 35.21 32.72 -17.76
N VAL A 1369 34.80 32.12 -16.63
CA VAL A 1369 35.57 32.06 -15.40
C VAL A 1369 35.72 30.61 -14.96
N GLN A 1370 36.94 30.08 -15.05
CA GLN A 1370 37.26 28.73 -14.57
C GLN A 1370 37.73 28.78 -13.12
N SER A 1371 36.97 28.15 -12.23
CA SER A 1371 37.30 28.06 -10.79
C SER A 1371 37.53 26.62 -10.32
N SER A 1372 37.09 25.64 -11.10
CA SER A 1372 37.25 24.21 -10.87
C SER A 1372 37.37 23.50 -12.21
N GLU A 1373 37.91 22.29 -12.19
CA GLU A 1373 37.96 21.43 -13.37
C GLU A 1373 36.54 20.96 -13.76
N VAL A 1374 36.34 20.74 -15.05
CA VAL A 1374 35.10 20.18 -15.60
C VAL A 1374 35.37 18.75 -16.02
N GLN A 1375 34.53 17.82 -15.56
CA GLN A 1375 34.53 16.45 -16.05
C GLN A 1375 33.78 16.39 -17.38
N LEU A 1376 34.48 15.88 -18.39
CA LEU A 1376 33.89 15.45 -19.66
C LEU A 1376 33.84 13.92 -19.62
N LEU A 1377 32.72 13.34 -20.08
CA LEU A 1377 32.43 11.90 -19.95
C LEU A 1377 33.58 10.99 -20.45
N ASP A 1378 34.32 11.41 -21.50
CA ASP A 1378 35.34 10.56 -22.14
C ASP A 1378 36.79 11.01 -21.99
N THR A 1379 37.10 11.85 -20.99
CA THR A 1379 38.51 12.06 -20.64
C THR A 1379 38.70 11.95 -19.13
N ARG A 1380 39.45 10.93 -18.67
CA ARG A 1380 40.03 10.92 -17.30
C ARG A 1380 40.89 12.16 -16.99
N ARG A 1381 41.11 13.04 -17.97
CA ARG A 1381 41.66 14.38 -17.81
C ARG A 1381 40.55 15.40 -17.56
N ASN A 1382 40.39 15.72 -16.29
CA ASN A 1382 39.88 17.00 -15.86
C ASN A 1382 40.67 18.15 -16.55
N LYS A 1383 39.98 19.08 -17.21
CA LYS A 1383 40.63 20.20 -17.95
C LYS A 1383 40.10 21.56 -17.51
N PHE A 1384 40.97 22.56 -17.51
CA PHE A 1384 40.64 23.99 -17.29
C PHE A 1384 40.26 24.73 -18.60
N GLY A 1385 40.06 24.00 -19.71
CA GLY A 1385 39.74 24.61 -21.01
C GLY A 1385 38.32 25.19 -21.02
N VAL A 1386 38.17 26.41 -21.53
CA VAL A 1386 36.85 27.02 -21.81
C VAL A 1386 36.32 26.51 -23.16
N PHE A 1387 37.21 26.30 -24.11
CA PHE A 1387 36.93 25.83 -25.45
C PHE A 1387 37.90 24.70 -25.79
N LEU A 1388 37.38 23.55 -26.22
CA LEU A 1388 38.16 22.35 -26.53
C LEU A 1388 37.83 21.83 -27.92
N LEU A 1389 38.87 21.46 -28.66
CA LEU A 1389 38.79 20.73 -29.92
C LEU A 1389 39.48 19.38 -29.71
N MET A 1390 38.79 18.27 -29.99
CA MET A 1390 39.31 16.91 -29.80
C MET A 1390 39.15 16.10 -31.09
N ASN A 1391 40.26 15.78 -31.77
CA ASN A 1391 40.26 15.04 -33.04
C ASN A 1391 39.29 15.63 -34.09
N VAL A 1392 39.17 16.95 -34.11
CA VAL A 1392 38.20 17.64 -34.97
C VAL A 1392 38.72 17.70 -36.40
N VAL A 1393 37.89 17.24 -37.34
CA VAL A 1393 38.12 17.38 -38.78
C VAL A 1393 37.06 18.32 -39.36
N LEU A 1394 37.51 19.37 -40.05
CA LEU A 1394 36.67 20.35 -40.73
C LEU A 1394 36.84 20.23 -42.24
N SER A 1395 35.87 19.65 -42.93
CA SER A 1395 35.89 19.48 -44.38
C SER A 1395 34.97 20.49 -45.06
N ALA A 1396 35.53 21.43 -45.84
CA ALA A 1396 34.75 22.52 -46.46
C ALA A 1396 33.89 23.34 -45.48
N SER A 1397 34.29 23.37 -44.21
CA SER A 1397 33.58 23.99 -43.09
C SER A 1397 34.34 25.19 -42.55
N SER A 1398 33.65 26.10 -41.86
CA SER A 1398 34.24 27.27 -41.20
C SER A 1398 33.94 27.26 -39.70
N LEU A 1399 34.97 27.60 -38.90
CA LEU A 1399 34.89 27.74 -37.46
C LEU A 1399 35.47 29.09 -37.05
N LEU A 1400 34.63 29.98 -36.53
CA LEU A 1400 35.00 31.29 -36.02
C LEU A 1400 34.85 31.30 -34.49
N VAL A 1401 35.95 31.53 -33.78
CA VAL A 1401 35.93 31.83 -32.34
C VAL A 1401 36.43 33.26 -32.14
N SER A 1402 35.62 34.15 -31.56
CA SER A 1402 36.01 35.56 -31.36
C SER A 1402 35.42 36.18 -30.09
N ASN A 1403 36.01 37.27 -29.59
CA ASN A 1403 35.55 37.98 -28.38
C ASN A 1403 35.39 37.09 -27.13
N VAL A 1404 36.28 36.11 -26.93
CA VAL A 1404 36.32 35.27 -25.73
C VAL A 1404 37.10 35.97 -24.62
N ARG A 1405 36.47 36.25 -23.49
CA ARG A 1405 37.11 36.70 -22.25
C ARG A 1405 37.19 35.54 -21.28
N ALA A 1406 38.30 34.81 -21.29
CA ALA A 1406 38.54 33.73 -20.34
C ALA A 1406 39.42 34.20 -19.18
N ARG A 1407 39.06 33.83 -17.95
CA ARG A 1407 39.83 34.07 -16.73
C ARG A 1407 39.81 32.80 -15.89
N ALA A 1408 40.85 32.56 -15.12
CA ALA A 1408 40.89 31.49 -14.12
C ALA A 1408 41.26 32.09 -12.78
N THR A 1409 40.63 31.60 -11.72
CA THR A 1409 40.89 32.08 -10.35
C THR A 1409 41.94 31.26 -9.62
N MET A 1410 42.44 30.17 -10.23
CA MET A 1410 43.38 29.24 -9.60
C MET A 1410 44.80 29.41 -10.17
N TYR A 1411 45.78 29.60 -9.29
CA TYR A 1411 47.20 29.72 -9.63
C TYR A 1411 47.77 28.32 -9.94
N GLY A 1412 48.38 28.12 -11.12
CA GLY A 1412 49.11 26.88 -11.45
C GLY A 1412 48.35 25.81 -12.24
N GLY A 1413 47.09 26.06 -12.63
CA GLY A 1413 46.41 25.21 -13.62
C GLY A 1413 47.00 25.45 -15.01
N TYR A 1414 47.50 24.39 -15.66
CA TYR A 1414 47.90 24.43 -17.07
C TYR A 1414 46.70 24.91 -17.91
N GLY A 1415 46.85 26.01 -18.67
CA GLY A 1415 45.87 26.39 -19.69
C GLY A 1415 45.13 27.70 -19.43
N LEU A 1416 45.87 28.80 -19.41
CA LEU A 1416 45.34 30.13 -19.73
C LEU A 1416 46.28 30.72 -20.79
N TYR A 1417 45.99 30.42 -22.05
CA TYR A 1417 46.51 31.22 -23.16
C TYR A 1417 45.28 31.86 -23.80
N SER A 1418 45.28 33.19 -23.84
CA SER A 1418 44.35 33.97 -24.63
C SER A 1418 44.44 33.60 -26.10
#